data_AF-A0A9W9DYJ4-F1
#
_entry.id   AF-A0A9W9DYJ4-F1
#
_cell.length_a   1.000
_cell.length_b   1.000
_cell.length_c   1.000
_cell.angle_alpha   90.00
_cell.angle_beta   90.00
_cell.angle_gamma   90.00
#
_symmetry.space_group_name_H-M   'P 1'
#
loop_
_entity.id
_entity.type
_entity.pdbx_description
1 polymer ?
#
loop_
_entity_poly.entity_id
_entity_poly.type
_entity_poly.pdbx_seq_one_letter_code
_entity_poly.pdbx_strand_id
1 'polypeptide(L)'
;MPAQLVTPSSTSIHISSPAPSSITLVVNGTLSDASPYSLSFAELEGKDPKEQLEFLEALIVKENRIKDGAENLLNMRLDDILREKVVSELKTASIRIKAIMDRKAMIETLLRKHNRRRGEHEHEPDERGDDFRTALRNAQDCISSLNSLKSEPSDPSNLDKELVKVMTKLVGILQRNLRVRYELTISEIAQSVIFAVADKRSKECRAVAYRVLRHSLVDPESVKKLKEQEIDWYIIRSLHRDNKFAVEKEQVIKLIRSIVGVGTVSNGGPGSVPLSEPVLRAFIAVAEQADDPFRFICIQTLAELVILDTDLVDRAGGIRFLLHAAGEGPVEITPILASTFLHIIDSPRTRAYLRVGTDLEIVLTAVTDAYGRGPDHAERMKSYTRVIQVMLRTWSGLMYFCMEEMGAVRSLVDTLRLPSLETREAVLNMFFEIFNIKSPEWYQTFIAGKRLTTYHRDGLKPPEPEPPERNVQTLKLTDQYIALLILVFTNVGLIEALISIMEEVPTGSVLSRKATLLVGEILQMSNRVLPLSVAARIQALPSIFAMACNSDDGQQRLVGASTLSALDSFNRNRTRLEPGVVKTSSRLRANSVDDAVRRGQRQVEQAKLKLGMQMDDKTFQSSLLETQVMLTKDHAKWNFDTLQEIIEGPLLHPKRMDEAIKGARFIRRLMTFFHPFSHRFSDMHRIKVNLRWVRLGCSLLTTLLANQDGMRYLSSEDPFMGQIVKCFAQLDPFNSQAAPDSDPMFSKRRIAETLTYGYLEMLGTLSKHKEGIEILENYKIFTAFYHLSDLKSRDDLIKGIIENLDYSTDGHPRIVLSKALTSSHKRIQLHATQHLGELIRNSPAANSWTLRLLLTQLYDPSVEVRKLAVDYLEEACEAKDILEMVVEMRPVMDHLGEMGNSLLLKFMSTPTGFRYLYDAGYIDREMDIWFEEHNIYYVVQVEVFLSQVFSSNEEEEHTLGFEGTVPPHFYGEMAKTELGCQVLQEKGHFGDFAQFIRQHGHESEDTELIMKLKSVLWAVGNIGATEGGLFFLEEEEIIPAVLNIANKSLIPSVRGTCFFVLGLISTTSQGAEILDDYNWEATLTPMGMPTGLCIPVDVGEFLSLPSWKQHVPDVTSTQLIPPTSEPELEALTAIQKLANTVIANAASRSLARMKSRPEYRSVFTSPAMLYRVFHTISTSRYRLPVRRYIMDLFNIELDEEVVAAMVEASKKFKANPLHPPPKTDLNRRLSMFGNLGRRSSVSDDEDDDEMNEDSSPVLPKREEPAFALRPVHRIAGFVC
;
A
#
# COMPACT_ATOMS: atom_id res chain seq x y z
N MET A 1 -41.55 50.09 -12.01
CA MET A 1 -42.16 48.95 -12.71
C MET A 1 -41.93 47.68 -11.89
N PRO A 2 -42.95 46.85 -11.59
CA PRO A 2 -42.84 45.83 -10.54
C PRO A 2 -42.75 44.37 -11.02
N ALA A 3 -41.82 43.67 -10.40
CA ALA A 3 -41.88 42.39 -9.65
C ALA A 3 -42.71 41.16 -10.10
N GLN A 4 -41.94 40.08 -10.31
CA GLN A 4 -42.17 38.62 -10.17
C GLN A 4 -42.60 38.21 -8.73
N LEU A 5 -43.07 37.01 -8.33
CA LEU A 5 -43.14 35.62 -8.81
C LEU A 5 -44.04 34.84 -7.81
N VAL A 6 -44.87 33.87 -8.23
CA VAL A 6 -45.47 32.81 -7.36
C VAL A 6 -45.70 31.52 -8.16
N THR A 7 -45.34 30.37 -7.59
CA THR A 7 -45.78 29.03 -8.01
C THR A 7 -46.12 28.20 -6.76
N PRO A 8 -47.22 27.41 -6.78
CA PRO A 8 -47.40 26.33 -5.82
C PRO A 8 -47.82 24.97 -6.44
N SER A 9 -47.76 23.97 -5.56
CA SER A 9 -48.67 22.82 -5.35
C SER A 9 -48.54 21.50 -6.15
N SER A 10 -48.12 20.46 -5.40
CA SER A 10 -48.92 19.32 -4.91
C SER A 10 -48.93 17.95 -5.62
N THR A 11 -48.71 16.93 -4.76
CA THR A 11 -49.29 15.57 -4.64
C THR A 11 -48.73 14.38 -5.43
N SER A 12 -48.26 13.37 -4.67
CA SER A 12 -48.24 11.95 -5.03
C SER A 12 -48.55 11.06 -3.81
N ILE A 13 -49.25 9.94 -4.07
CA ILE A 13 -49.99 9.07 -3.15
C ILE A 13 -49.14 7.91 -2.58
N HIS A 14 -49.55 7.43 -1.41
CA HIS A 14 -49.08 6.36 -0.50
C HIS A 14 -48.97 4.91 -1.02
N ILE A 15 -48.19 4.08 -0.29
CA ILE A 15 -48.44 2.72 0.30
C ILE A 15 -47.17 2.36 1.14
N SER A 16 -47.08 2.57 2.47
CA SER A 16 -47.55 1.84 3.68
C SER A 16 -46.64 0.72 4.24
N SER A 17 -46.04 0.96 5.42
CA SER A 17 -45.93 0.10 6.65
C SER A 17 -44.62 0.38 7.45
N PRO A 18 -44.46 -0.07 8.72
CA PRO A 18 -44.93 0.58 9.95
C PRO A 18 -43.81 1.08 10.89
N ALA A 19 -44.20 1.93 11.85
CA ALA A 19 -43.39 2.75 12.75
C ALA A 19 -42.58 2.03 13.85
N PRO A 20 -41.64 2.76 14.49
CA PRO A 20 -41.54 2.75 15.95
C PRO A 20 -41.59 4.15 16.60
N SER A 21 -42.51 4.26 17.56
CA SER A 21 -42.48 5.03 18.83
C SER A 21 -41.62 6.30 18.98
N SER A 22 -42.33 7.42 19.06
CA SER A 22 -41.89 8.75 19.50
C SER A 22 -41.46 8.76 20.98
N ILE A 23 -40.30 9.37 21.29
CA ILE A 23 -39.93 9.75 22.66
C ILE A 23 -39.99 11.27 22.78
N THR A 24 -40.89 11.72 23.65
CA THR A 24 -41.17 13.11 24.01
C THR A 24 -40.07 13.64 24.94
N LEU A 25 -39.39 14.73 24.58
CA LEU A 25 -38.49 15.45 25.48
C LEU A 25 -39.30 16.37 26.39
N VAL A 26 -39.38 16.02 27.67
CA VAL A 26 -40.01 16.84 28.72
C VAL A 26 -39.03 17.92 29.18
N VAL A 27 -39.43 19.17 29.01
CA VAL A 27 -38.78 20.37 29.56
C VAL A 27 -39.48 20.70 30.88
N ASN A 28 -38.79 20.53 32.02
CA ASN A 28 -38.85 21.41 33.20
C ASN A 28 -38.17 20.79 34.44
N GLY A 29 -37.38 21.62 35.16
CA GLY A 29 -36.94 21.30 36.53
C GLY A 29 -35.69 22.06 37.02
N THR A 30 -35.89 23.32 37.41
CA THR A 30 -35.17 24.11 38.45
C THR A 30 -33.72 23.80 38.83
N LEU A 31 -32.89 24.84 38.69
CA LEU A 31 -31.50 24.97 39.16
C LEU A 31 -31.31 24.61 40.63
N SER A 32 -30.35 23.72 40.90
CA SER A 32 -29.58 23.67 42.13
C SER A 32 -28.09 23.65 41.77
N ASP A 33 -27.31 24.45 42.51
CA ASP A 33 -25.86 24.65 42.35
C ASP A 33 -25.07 23.34 42.47
N ALA A 34 -24.77 22.70 41.35
CA ALA A 34 -23.77 21.65 41.25
C ALA A 34 -22.96 21.83 39.97
N SER A 35 -21.62 21.80 40.09
CA SER A 35 -20.69 21.94 38.98
C SER A 35 -21.02 20.95 37.85
N PRO A 36 -21.03 21.36 36.55
CA PRO A 36 -21.44 20.51 35.43
C PRO A 36 -20.48 19.34 35.13
N TYR A 37 -19.45 19.12 35.94
CA TYR A 37 -18.42 18.12 35.75
C TYR A 37 -18.39 16.99 36.80
N SER A 38 -19.29 16.99 37.80
CA SER A 38 -19.31 15.93 38.83
C SER A 38 -20.51 15.00 38.66
N LEU A 39 -20.28 13.83 38.06
CA LEU A 39 -21.18 12.68 38.21
C LEU A 39 -21.14 12.23 39.68
N SER A 40 -22.27 12.32 40.39
CA SER A 40 -22.39 11.79 41.74
C SER A 40 -22.63 10.28 41.68
N PHE A 41 -21.78 9.52 42.36
CA PHE A 41 -21.90 8.07 42.50
C PHE A 41 -22.57 7.64 43.82
N ALA A 42 -23.25 8.57 44.50
CA ALA A 42 -23.88 8.30 45.80
C ALA A 42 -24.88 7.13 45.75
N GLU A 43 -25.53 6.88 44.61
CA GLU A 43 -26.45 5.75 44.41
C GLU A 43 -25.77 4.37 44.35
N LEU A 44 -24.44 4.31 44.34
CA LEU A 44 -23.65 3.09 44.48
C LEU A 44 -23.34 2.77 45.95
N GLU A 45 -23.44 3.75 46.87
CA GLU A 45 -23.13 3.53 48.28
C GLU A 45 -24.15 2.58 48.92
N GLY A 46 -23.66 1.49 49.51
CA GLY A 46 -24.49 0.47 50.18
C GLY A 46 -25.00 -0.68 49.29
N LYS A 47 -24.75 -0.67 47.98
CA LYS A 47 -25.12 -1.77 47.05
C LYS A 47 -24.02 -2.83 46.93
N ASP A 48 -24.40 -4.07 46.65
CA ASP A 48 -23.46 -5.17 46.47
C ASP A 48 -22.62 -4.96 45.19
N PRO A 49 -21.34 -5.40 45.10
CA PRO A 49 -20.47 -5.09 43.97
C PRO A 49 -20.99 -5.58 42.61
N LYS A 50 -21.78 -6.66 42.57
CA LYS A 50 -22.44 -7.13 41.34
C LYS A 50 -23.55 -6.18 40.90
N GLU A 51 -24.37 -5.70 41.83
CA GLU A 51 -25.43 -4.72 41.57
C GLU A 51 -24.85 -3.36 41.17
N GLN A 52 -23.70 -2.99 41.74
CA GLN A 52 -22.96 -1.78 41.33
C GLN A 52 -22.47 -1.88 39.87
N LEU A 53 -21.98 -3.04 39.43
CA LEU A 53 -21.55 -3.25 38.05
C LEU A 53 -22.71 -3.24 37.06
N GLU A 54 -23.83 -3.90 37.38
CA GLU A 54 -25.04 -3.88 36.56
C GLU A 54 -25.59 -2.44 36.43
N PHE A 55 -25.59 -1.68 37.53
CA PHE A 55 -26.01 -0.28 37.52
C PHE A 55 -25.10 0.62 36.67
N LEU A 56 -23.78 0.44 36.78
CA LEU A 56 -22.81 1.16 35.95
C LEU A 56 -22.93 0.79 34.46
N GLU A 57 -23.22 -0.47 34.16
CA GLU A 57 -23.44 -0.95 32.78
C GLU A 57 -24.71 -0.36 32.17
N ALA A 58 -25.79 -0.28 32.94
CA ALA A 58 -27.02 0.41 32.52
C ALA A 58 -26.77 1.92 32.28
N LEU A 59 -25.95 2.57 33.10
CA LEU A 59 -25.54 3.97 32.91
C LEU A 59 -24.70 4.17 31.66
N ILE A 60 -23.76 3.26 31.34
CA ILE A 60 -22.98 3.29 30.09
C ILE A 60 -23.91 3.17 28.88
N VAL A 61 -24.87 2.24 28.91
CA VAL A 61 -25.83 2.08 27.81
C VAL A 61 -26.67 3.36 27.62
N LYS A 62 -27.08 4.01 28.71
CA LYS A 62 -27.83 5.27 28.64
C LYS A 62 -27.00 6.40 28.02
N GLU A 63 -25.76 6.61 28.48
CA GLU A 63 -24.90 7.67 27.96
C GLU A 63 -24.42 7.39 26.53
N ASN A 64 -24.19 6.13 26.14
CA ASN A 64 -23.91 5.76 24.75
C ASN A 64 -25.10 6.07 23.82
N ARG A 65 -26.34 5.85 24.25
CA ARG A 65 -27.52 6.26 23.47
C ARG A 65 -27.61 7.77 23.30
N ILE A 66 -27.19 8.55 24.31
CA ILE A 66 -27.14 10.02 24.21
C ILE A 66 -26.04 10.45 23.23
N LYS A 67 -24.87 9.80 23.28
CA LYS A 67 -23.77 10.02 22.34
C LYS A 67 -24.19 9.71 20.90
N ASP A 68 -24.77 8.53 20.66
CA ASP A 68 -25.24 8.11 19.33
C ASP A 68 -26.35 9.05 18.81
N GLY A 69 -27.25 9.49 19.70
CA GLY A 69 -28.28 10.48 19.37
C GLY A 69 -27.69 11.84 18.97
N ALA A 70 -26.67 12.31 19.69
CA ALA A 70 -25.97 13.56 19.39
C ALA A 70 -25.15 13.48 18.08
N GLU A 71 -24.47 12.36 17.83
CA GLU A 71 -23.74 12.11 16.58
C GLU A 71 -24.68 12.07 15.37
N ASN A 72 -25.84 11.41 15.50
CA ASN A 72 -26.86 11.39 14.46
C ASN A 72 -27.46 12.78 14.19
N LEU A 73 -27.66 13.60 15.23
CA LEU A 73 -28.10 14.99 15.09
C LEU A 73 -27.06 15.85 14.37
N LEU A 74 -25.76 15.65 14.60
CA LEU A 74 -24.68 16.39 13.92
C LEU A 74 -24.55 16.06 12.43
N ASN A 75 -25.06 14.90 12.01
CA ASN A 75 -25.15 14.50 10.60
C ASN A 75 -26.35 15.13 9.87
N MET A 76 -27.27 15.78 10.59
CA MET A 76 -28.37 16.55 10.01
C MET A 76 -27.98 18.03 9.84
N ARG A 77 -28.68 18.76 8.96
CA ARG A 77 -28.51 20.22 8.85
C ARG A 77 -29.14 20.90 10.08
N LEU A 78 -28.31 21.43 10.98
CA LEU A 78 -28.69 22.14 12.20
C LEU A 78 -28.23 23.60 12.16
N ASP A 79 -28.97 24.49 12.84
CA ASP A 79 -28.55 25.88 13.12
C ASP A 79 -27.28 25.91 13.99
N ASP A 80 -26.40 26.90 13.79
CA ASP A 80 -25.09 26.98 14.47
C ASP A 80 -25.18 26.94 16.00
N ILE A 81 -26.18 27.62 16.59
CA ILE A 81 -26.42 27.64 18.05
C ILE A 81 -26.86 26.26 18.56
N LEU A 82 -27.67 25.54 17.79
CA LEU A 82 -28.12 24.19 18.11
C LEU A 82 -26.98 23.19 17.93
N ARG A 83 -26.17 23.37 16.88
CA ARG A 83 -24.98 22.55 16.62
C ARG A 83 -23.97 22.66 17.75
N GLU A 84 -23.70 23.86 18.25
CA GLU A 84 -22.79 24.08 19.38
C GLU A 84 -23.30 23.42 20.67
N LYS A 85 -24.62 23.44 20.91
CA LYS A 85 -25.26 22.70 22.02
C LYS A 85 -25.17 21.18 21.86
N VAL A 86 -25.33 20.66 20.65
CA VAL A 86 -25.21 19.21 20.40
C VAL A 86 -23.75 18.76 20.56
N VAL A 87 -22.79 19.57 20.11
CA VAL A 87 -21.35 19.32 20.32
C VAL A 87 -20.99 19.37 21.80
N SER A 88 -21.57 20.30 22.58
CA SER A 88 -21.31 20.39 24.02
C SER A 88 -21.90 19.20 24.79
N GLU A 89 -23.10 18.73 24.42
CA GLU A 89 -23.71 17.51 24.99
C GLU A 89 -22.92 16.25 24.61
N LEU A 90 -22.46 16.11 23.36
CA LEU A 90 -21.62 15.00 22.92
C LEU A 90 -20.31 14.93 23.73
N LYS A 91 -19.67 16.09 23.93
CA LYS A 91 -18.46 16.20 24.75
C LYS A 91 -18.74 15.84 26.21
N THR A 92 -19.88 16.26 26.75
CA THR A 92 -20.28 15.98 28.13
C THR A 92 -20.58 14.49 28.32
N ALA A 93 -21.34 13.86 27.41
CA ALA A 93 -21.61 12.42 27.41
C ALA A 93 -20.31 11.60 27.31
N SER A 94 -19.36 12.01 26.47
CA SER A 94 -18.06 11.34 26.34
C SER A 94 -17.22 11.40 27.63
N ILE A 95 -17.24 12.54 28.33
CA ILE A 95 -16.57 12.69 29.64
C ILE A 95 -17.25 11.81 30.69
N ARG A 96 -18.59 11.76 30.69
CA ARG A 96 -19.38 10.92 31.60
C ARG A 96 -19.12 9.43 31.39
N ILE A 97 -19.10 8.95 30.15
CA ILE A 97 -18.77 7.57 29.80
C ILE A 97 -17.40 7.19 30.34
N LYS A 98 -16.39 8.05 30.15
CA LYS A 98 -15.04 7.82 30.67
C LYS A 98 -15.02 7.70 32.20
N ALA A 99 -15.69 8.61 32.91
CA ALA A 99 -15.78 8.56 34.37
C ALA A 99 -16.49 7.29 34.89
N ILE A 100 -17.55 6.86 34.21
CA ILE A 100 -18.28 5.62 34.56
C ILE A 100 -17.41 4.39 34.29
N MET A 101 -16.66 4.36 33.19
CA MET A 101 -15.72 3.28 32.87
C MET A 101 -14.57 3.18 33.86
N ASP A 102 -13.97 4.32 34.26
CA ASP A 102 -12.90 4.35 35.27
C ASP A 102 -13.41 3.82 36.62
N ARG A 103 -14.66 4.14 37.00
CA ARG A 103 -15.29 3.62 38.22
C ARG A 103 -15.61 2.13 38.13
N LYS A 104 -16.10 1.65 36.97
CA LYS A 104 -16.33 0.23 36.69
C LYS A 104 -15.02 -0.56 36.81
N ALA A 105 -13.94 -0.07 36.20
CA ALA A 105 -12.61 -0.67 36.30
C ALA A 105 -12.10 -0.72 37.75
N MET A 106 -12.34 0.33 38.54
CA MET A 106 -11.96 0.34 39.96
C MET A 106 -12.71 -0.74 40.77
N ILE A 107 -14.02 -0.90 40.54
CA ILE A 107 -14.84 -1.92 41.23
C ILE A 107 -14.47 -3.34 40.76
N GLU A 108 -14.22 -3.54 39.47
CA GLU A 108 -13.71 -4.81 38.93
C GLU A 108 -12.33 -5.16 39.51
N THR A 109 -11.47 -4.16 39.71
CA THR A 109 -10.15 -4.35 40.34
C THR A 109 -10.28 -4.67 41.84
N LEU A 110 -11.24 -4.06 42.53
CA LEU A 110 -11.57 -4.38 43.92
C LEU A 110 -12.18 -5.78 44.05
N LEU A 111 -13.05 -6.20 43.13
CA LEU A 111 -13.57 -7.56 43.04
C LEU A 111 -12.48 -8.58 42.73
N ARG A 112 -11.52 -8.25 41.85
CA ARG A 112 -10.34 -9.11 41.60
C ARG A 112 -9.44 -9.21 42.83
N LYS A 113 -9.25 -8.12 43.59
CA LYS A 113 -8.51 -8.14 44.86
C LYS A 113 -9.28 -8.85 45.98
N HIS A 114 -10.60 -8.72 46.01
CA HIS A 114 -11.44 -9.38 47.02
C HIS A 114 -11.58 -10.88 46.74
N ASN A 115 -11.71 -11.29 45.48
CA ASN A 115 -11.62 -12.70 45.05
C ASN A 115 -10.23 -13.28 45.31
N ARG A 116 -9.14 -12.49 45.17
CA ARG A 116 -7.79 -12.90 45.59
C ARG A 116 -7.65 -13.10 47.11
N ARG A 117 -8.33 -12.30 47.94
CA ARG A 117 -8.30 -12.43 49.41
C ARG A 117 -9.29 -13.45 49.97
N ARG A 118 -10.38 -13.74 49.25
CA ARG A 118 -11.36 -14.77 49.63
C ARG A 118 -10.98 -16.16 49.12
N GLY A 119 -10.06 -16.24 48.15
CA GLY A 119 -9.37 -17.47 47.74
C GLY A 119 -8.28 -17.98 48.69
N GLU A 120 -8.06 -17.33 49.85
CA GLU A 120 -7.09 -17.80 50.86
C GLU A 120 -7.73 -18.69 51.95
N HIS A 121 -9.05 -18.89 51.95
CA HIS A 121 -9.72 -19.84 52.84
C HIS A 121 -10.93 -20.50 52.18
N GLU A 122 -10.69 -21.22 51.08
CA GLU A 122 -11.44 -22.43 50.71
C GLU A 122 -10.67 -23.08 49.55
N HIS A 123 -10.39 -24.37 49.68
CA HIS A 123 -9.55 -25.17 48.79
C HIS A 123 -9.80 -24.91 47.29
N GLU A 124 -8.87 -24.23 46.62
CA GLU A 124 -8.60 -24.41 45.18
C GLU A 124 -7.11 -24.76 44.97
N PRO A 125 -6.80 -25.61 43.98
CA PRO A 125 -5.56 -26.36 43.90
C PRO A 125 -4.40 -25.54 43.32
N ASP A 126 -3.21 -25.78 43.86
CA ASP A 126 -1.88 -25.30 43.47
C ASP A 126 -1.71 -24.83 42.00
N GLU A 127 -1.31 -23.57 41.83
CA GLU A 127 -0.52 -23.09 40.69
C GLU A 127 0.93 -23.58 40.82
N ARG A 128 1.14 -24.89 40.68
CA ARG A 128 2.39 -25.44 40.15
C ARG A 128 2.10 -25.79 38.70
N GLY A 129 2.93 -25.34 37.75
CA GLY A 129 2.88 -25.91 36.40
C GLY A 129 2.87 -27.43 36.53
N ASP A 130 1.86 -28.09 35.95
CA ASP A 130 1.72 -29.54 36.04
C ASP A 130 3.07 -30.16 35.70
N ASP A 131 3.69 -30.85 36.67
CA ASP A 131 4.90 -31.63 36.41
C ASP A 131 4.61 -32.53 35.21
N PHE A 132 5.53 -32.61 34.23
CA PHE A 132 5.28 -33.29 32.96
C PHE A 132 4.74 -34.71 33.16
N ARG A 133 5.22 -35.41 34.20
CA ARG A 133 4.74 -36.75 34.59
C ARG A 133 3.28 -36.74 35.05
N THR A 134 2.87 -35.72 35.78
CA THR A 134 1.48 -35.51 36.24
C THR A 134 0.58 -35.16 35.06
N ALA A 135 1.02 -34.28 34.16
CA ALA A 135 0.28 -33.94 32.94
C ALA A 135 0.10 -35.16 32.02
N LEU A 136 1.16 -35.97 31.84
CA LEU A 136 1.12 -37.20 31.04
C LEU A 136 0.17 -38.24 31.66
N ARG A 137 0.25 -38.46 32.98
CA ARG A 137 -0.66 -39.35 33.70
C ARG A 137 -2.11 -38.88 33.59
N ASN A 138 -2.37 -37.58 33.78
CA ASN A 138 -3.70 -37.00 33.63
C ASN A 138 -4.25 -37.18 32.21
N ALA A 139 -3.40 -37.13 31.18
CA ALA A 139 -3.81 -37.40 29.80
C ALA A 139 -4.13 -38.89 29.58
N GLN A 140 -3.31 -39.81 30.10
CA GLN A 140 -3.55 -41.25 30.04
C GLN A 140 -4.82 -41.65 30.83
N ASP A 141 -5.08 -41.00 31.95
CA ASP A 141 -6.30 -41.18 32.74
C ASP A 141 -7.53 -40.72 31.92
N CYS A 142 -7.42 -39.59 31.20
CA CYS A 142 -8.47 -39.15 30.28
C CYS A 142 -8.72 -40.17 29.15
N ILE A 143 -7.68 -40.72 28.53
CA ILE A 143 -7.79 -41.75 27.47
C ILE A 143 -8.46 -43.01 28.02
N SER A 144 -8.04 -43.46 29.20
CA SER A 144 -8.63 -44.61 29.89
C SER A 144 -10.10 -44.37 30.23
N SER A 145 -10.44 -43.15 30.68
CA SER A 145 -11.85 -42.76 30.94
C SER A 145 -12.70 -42.74 29.68
N LEU A 146 -12.13 -42.34 28.53
CA LEU A 146 -12.84 -42.38 27.25
C LEU A 146 -13.10 -43.83 26.81
N ASN A 147 -12.12 -44.72 27.00
CA ASN A 147 -12.27 -46.14 26.70
C ASN A 147 -13.31 -46.82 27.60
N SER A 148 -13.40 -46.46 28.90
CA SER A 148 -14.43 -47.02 29.78
C SER A 148 -15.84 -46.55 29.38
N LEU A 149 -15.97 -45.26 29.01
CA LEU A 149 -17.23 -44.68 28.53
C LEU A 149 -17.69 -45.26 27.18
N LYS A 150 -16.78 -45.83 26.38
CA LYS A 150 -17.11 -46.59 25.15
C LYS A 150 -17.89 -47.88 25.47
N SER A 151 -17.60 -48.51 26.60
CA SER A 151 -18.12 -49.84 26.99
C SER A 151 -19.40 -49.84 27.83
N GLU A 152 -19.84 -48.70 28.39
CA GLU A 152 -21.03 -48.65 29.26
C GLU A 152 -22.30 -48.16 28.53
N PRO A 153 -23.44 -48.87 28.64
CA PRO A 153 -24.72 -48.44 28.08
C PRO A 153 -25.38 -47.39 28.98
N SER A 154 -24.96 -46.13 28.84
CA SER A 154 -25.55 -44.98 29.54
C SER A 154 -26.54 -44.21 28.66
N ASP A 155 -27.45 -43.45 29.29
CA ASP A 155 -28.37 -42.52 28.62
C ASP A 155 -27.61 -41.60 27.64
N PRO A 156 -27.98 -41.56 26.34
CA PRO A 156 -27.15 -40.95 25.29
C PRO A 156 -26.90 -39.45 25.49
N SER A 157 -27.83 -38.72 26.10
CA SER A 157 -27.70 -37.28 26.38
C SER A 157 -26.79 -36.97 27.58
N ASN A 158 -26.68 -37.89 28.54
CA ASN A 158 -25.78 -37.74 29.69
C ASN A 158 -24.35 -38.18 29.33
N LEU A 159 -24.25 -39.24 28.51
CA LEU A 159 -23.00 -39.74 27.96
C LEU A 159 -22.27 -38.67 27.13
N ASP A 160 -22.98 -37.96 26.26
CA ASP A 160 -22.37 -36.91 25.43
C ASP A 160 -21.79 -35.74 26.25
N LYS A 161 -22.43 -35.37 27.37
CA LYS A 161 -21.92 -34.32 28.27
C LYS A 161 -20.62 -34.75 28.95
N GLU A 162 -20.56 -35.98 29.43
CA GLU A 162 -19.35 -36.51 30.06
C GLU A 162 -18.21 -36.70 29.05
N LEU A 163 -18.50 -37.19 27.84
CA LEU A 163 -17.52 -37.28 26.75
C LEU A 163 -16.95 -35.90 26.40
N VAL A 164 -17.81 -34.89 26.22
CA VAL A 164 -17.38 -33.51 25.95
C VAL A 164 -16.49 -32.98 27.08
N LYS A 165 -16.84 -33.23 28.34
CA LYS A 165 -16.07 -32.78 29.51
C LYS A 165 -14.68 -33.43 29.56
N VAL A 166 -14.60 -34.76 29.41
CA VAL A 166 -13.32 -35.50 29.42
C VAL A 166 -12.45 -35.10 28.23
N MET A 167 -13.00 -35.04 27.02
CA MET A 167 -12.26 -34.62 25.83
C MET A 167 -11.81 -33.15 25.92
N THR A 168 -12.62 -32.25 26.47
CA THR A 168 -12.22 -30.85 26.68
C THR A 168 -11.07 -30.73 27.69
N LYS A 169 -11.09 -31.55 28.76
CA LYS A 169 -9.96 -31.64 29.70
C LYS A 169 -8.70 -32.13 28.99
N LEU A 170 -8.80 -33.17 28.17
CA LEU A 170 -7.68 -33.69 27.37
C LEU A 170 -7.12 -32.64 26.42
N VAL A 171 -7.98 -31.90 25.71
CA VAL A 171 -7.56 -30.75 24.86
C VAL A 171 -6.79 -29.72 25.69
N GLY A 172 -7.29 -29.36 26.88
CA GLY A 172 -6.62 -28.39 27.75
C GLY A 172 -5.21 -28.84 28.16
N ILE A 173 -5.03 -30.13 28.45
CA ILE A 173 -3.72 -30.72 28.77
C ILE A 173 -2.79 -30.65 27.55
N LEU A 174 -3.25 -31.10 26.37
CA LEU A 174 -2.47 -31.07 25.14
C LEU A 174 -2.09 -29.63 24.75
N GLN A 175 -2.98 -28.65 24.94
CA GLN A 175 -2.70 -27.24 24.65
C GLN A 175 -1.61 -26.65 25.54
N ARG A 176 -1.65 -26.93 26.85
CA ARG A 176 -0.71 -26.37 27.83
C ARG A 176 0.65 -27.08 27.84
N ASN A 177 0.68 -28.37 27.49
CA ASN A 177 1.88 -29.21 27.62
C ASN A 177 2.28 -29.83 26.26
N LEU A 178 3.14 -29.14 25.51
CA LEU A 178 3.63 -29.59 24.20
C LEU A 178 4.35 -30.96 24.26
N ARG A 179 5.16 -31.17 25.31
CA ARG A 179 5.93 -32.42 25.50
C ARG A 179 5.05 -33.66 25.65
N VAL A 180 3.86 -33.51 26.23
CA VAL A 180 2.88 -34.60 26.38
C VAL A 180 2.39 -35.10 25.02
N ARG A 181 2.33 -34.23 24.01
CA ARG A 181 1.88 -34.63 22.65
C ARG A 181 2.84 -35.60 21.97
N TYR A 182 4.15 -35.47 22.21
CA TYR A 182 5.17 -36.34 21.63
C TYR A 182 5.20 -37.74 22.25
N GLU A 183 4.72 -37.88 23.48
CA GLU A 183 4.81 -39.12 24.26
C GLU A 183 3.53 -39.97 24.17
N LEU A 184 2.43 -39.36 23.70
CA LEU A 184 1.18 -40.08 23.47
C LEU A 184 1.10 -40.57 22.03
N THR A 185 0.74 -41.83 21.86
CA THR A 185 0.53 -42.41 20.52
C THR A 185 -0.78 -41.90 19.93
N ILE A 186 -0.72 -41.25 18.76
CA ILE A 186 -1.92 -40.78 18.04
C ILE A 186 -2.94 -41.90 17.79
N SER A 187 -2.49 -43.13 17.55
CA SER A 187 -3.37 -44.28 17.33
C SER A 187 -4.24 -44.59 18.55
N GLU A 188 -3.68 -44.48 19.76
CA GLU A 188 -4.42 -44.70 21.03
C GLU A 188 -5.45 -43.59 21.27
N ILE A 189 -5.07 -42.34 21.01
CA ILE A 189 -5.97 -41.19 21.09
C ILE A 189 -7.08 -41.31 20.05
N ALA A 190 -6.75 -41.65 18.80
CA ALA A 190 -7.73 -41.78 17.74
C ALA A 190 -8.73 -42.90 18.01
N GLN A 191 -8.28 -44.08 18.44
CA GLN A 191 -9.17 -45.20 18.78
C GLN A 191 -10.11 -44.90 19.95
N SER A 192 -9.63 -44.12 20.93
CA SER A 192 -10.45 -43.69 22.08
C SER A 192 -11.43 -42.55 21.76
N VAL A 193 -11.31 -41.89 20.61
CA VAL A 193 -12.12 -40.72 20.25
C VAL A 193 -12.99 -40.95 19.00
N ILE A 194 -12.64 -41.89 18.12
CA ILE A 194 -13.31 -42.06 16.82
C ILE A 194 -14.83 -42.36 16.96
N PHE A 195 -15.23 -43.09 17.99
CA PHE A 195 -16.64 -43.38 18.26
C PHE A 195 -17.44 -42.12 18.64
N ALA A 196 -16.78 -41.08 19.16
CA ALA A 196 -17.40 -39.79 19.48
C ALA A 196 -17.68 -38.95 18.22
N VAL A 197 -17.11 -39.34 17.06
CA VAL A 197 -17.33 -38.71 15.74
C VAL A 197 -18.54 -39.32 15.01
N ALA A 198 -19.12 -40.40 15.54
CA ALA A 198 -20.25 -41.10 14.93
C ALA A 198 -21.52 -40.25 14.77
N ASP A 199 -22.37 -40.60 13.80
CA ASP A 199 -23.58 -39.82 13.46
C ASP A 199 -24.59 -39.74 14.62
N LYS A 200 -24.63 -40.76 15.50
CA LYS A 200 -25.50 -40.84 16.69
C LYS A 200 -25.21 -39.79 17.78
N ARG A 201 -24.04 -39.15 17.72
CA ARG A 201 -23.58 -38.21 18.75
C ARG A 201 -24.10 -36.78 18.51
N SER A 202 -24.05 -35.94 19.53
CA SER A 202 -24.33 -34.51 19.41
C SER A 202 -23.26 -33.80 18.58
N LYS A 203 -23.63 -32.65 18.00
CA LYS A 203 -22.72 -31.83 17.17
C LYS A 203 -21.56 -31.26 17.99
N GLU A 204 -21.80 -30.97 19.27
CA GLU A 204 -20.80 -30.50 20.24
C GLU A 204 -19.78 -31.62 20.54
N CYS A 205 -20.26 -32.85 20.75
CA CYS A 205 -19.40 -34.01 20.97
C CYS A 205 -18.47 -34.28 19.77
N ARG A 206 -19.02 -34.31 18.54
CA ARG A 206 -18.21 -34.47 17.32
C ARG A 206 -17.19 -33.34 17.13
N ALA A 207 -17.59 -32.09 17.39
CA ALA A 207 -16.69 -30.95 17.28
C ALA A 207 -15.49 -31.07 18.24
N VAL A 208 -15.74 -31.43 19.52
CA VAL A 208 -14.66 -31.60 20.50
C VAL A 208 -13.78 -32.81 20.16
N ALA A 209 -14.35 -33.89 19.63
CA ALA A 209 -13.60 -35.05 19.15
C ALA A 209 -12.60 -34.66 18.04
N TYR A 210 -13.03 -33.94 17.00
CA TYR A 210 -12.13 -33.41 15.97
C TYR A 210 -11.07 -32.45 16.54
N ARG A 211 -11.42 -31.68 17.58
CA ARG A 211 -10.49 -30.79 18.26
C ARG A 211 -9.41 -31.56 19.04
N VAL A 212 -9.74 -32.70 19.67
CA VAL A 212 -8.74 -33.59 20.28
C VAL A 212 -7.78 -34.10 19.20
N LEU A 213 -8.30 -34.68 18.12
CA LEU A 213 -7.50 -35.21 17.01
C LEU A 213 -6.56 -34.16 16.43
N ARG A 214 -7.01 -32.91 16.29
CA ARG A 214 -6.19 -31.79 15.83
C ARG A 214 -5.02 -31.50 16.75
N HIS A 215 -5.27 -31.43 18.06
CA HIS A 215 -4.24 -31.08 19.05
C HIS A 215 -3.30 -32.25 19.39
N SER A 216 -3.58 -33.47 18.91
CA SER A 216 -2.69 -34.62 18.98
C SER A 216 -1.76 -34.77 17.78
N LEU A 217 -1.91 -33.97 16.72
CA LEU A 217 -0.96 -33.96 15.59
C LEU A 217 0.32 -33.21 15.95
N VAL A 218 1.47 -33.81 15.66
CA VAL A 218 2.79 -33.29 16.06
C VAL A 218 3.79 -33.31 14.90
N ASP A 219 3.83 -34.42 14.17
CA ASP A 219 4.78 -34.67 13.07
C ASP A 219 4.11 -35.37 11.86
N PRO A 220 4.78 -35.48 10.70
CA PRO A 220 4.22 -36.15 9.53
C PRO A 220 3.84 -37.62 9.77
N GLU A 221 4.53 -38.31 10.68
CA GLU A 221 4.20 -39.69 11.05
C GLU A 221 2.86 -39.77 11.79
N SER A 222 2.58 -38.82 12.69
CA SER A 222 1.29 -38.75 13.38
C SER A 222 0.11 -38.58 12.42
N VAL A 223 0.29 -37.80 11.34
CA VAL A 223 -0.71 -37.64 10.29
C VAL A 223 -0.94 -38.94 9.52
N LYS A 224 0.13 -39.66 9.19
CA LYS A 224 0.04 -40.97 8.52
C LYS A 224 -0.72 -41.99 9.39
N LYS A 225 -0.37 -42.08 10.66
CA LYS A 225 -1.05 -42.97 11.64
C LYS A 225 -2.52 -42.59 11.86
N LEU A 226 -2.87 -41.30 11.81
CA LEU A 226 -4.26 -40.85 11.88
C LEU A 226 -5.06 -41.30 10.64
N LYS A 227 -4.48 -41.23 9.44
CA LYS A 227 -5.10 -41.72 8.21
C LYS A 227 -5.38 -43.22 8.23
N GLU A 228 -4.49 -44.01 8.83
CA GLU A 228 -4.68 -45.45 9.01
C GLU A 228 -5.93 -45.79 9.84
N GLN A 229 -6.51 -44.82 10.57
CA GLN A 229 -7.77 -44.99 11.30
C GLN A 229 -9.03 -44.65 10.47
N GLU A 230 -8.92 -44.48 9.15
CA GLU A 230 -10.05 -44.29 8.23
C GLU A 230 -10.94 -43.06 8.55
N ILE A 231 -10.33 -42.03 9.15
CA ILE A 231 -11.01 -40.79 9.57
C ILE A 231 -11.62 -39.99 8.40
N ASP A 232 -11.12 -40.22 7.18
CA ASP A 232 -11.52 -39.53 5.96
C ASP A 232 -13.03 -39.59 5.71
N TRP A 233 -13.67 -40.75 5.96
CA TRP A 233 -15.11 -40.92 5.74
C TRP A 233 -15.95 -40.07 6.69
N TYR A 234 -15.50 -39.91 7.95
CA TYR A 234 -16.14 -39.05 8.93
C TYR A 234 -15.97 -37.57 8.58
N ILE A 235 -14.77 -37.16 8.14
CA ILE A 235 -14.48 -35.82 7.64
C ILE A 235 -15.42 -35.47 6.47
N ILE A 236 -15.52 -36.37 5.48
CA ILE A 236 -16.40 -36.22 4.33
C ILE A 236 -17.85 -36.09 4.79
N ARG A 237 -18.33 -36.95 5.69
CA ARG A 237 -19.69 -36.88 6.23
C ARG A 237 -19.98 -35.54 6.89
N SER A 238 -19.04 -35.03 7.68
CA SER A 238 -19.16 -33.78 8.44
C SER A 238 -19.20 -32.55 7.54
N LEU A 239 -18.36 -32.50 6.49
CA LEU A 239 -18.36 -31.43 5.48
C LEU A 239 -19.70 -31.36 4.72
N HIS A 240 -20.33 -32.51 4.48
CA HIS A 240 -21.62 -32.55 3.80
C HIS A 240 -22.80 -32.08 4.65
N ARG A 241 -22.70 -32.01 5.98
CA ARG A 241 -23.82 -31.61 6.85
C ARG A 241 -24.31 -30.18 6.55
N ASP A 242 -25.50 -29.82 7.03
CA ASP A 242 -26.07 -28.47 6.87
C ASP A 242 -25.43 -27.44 7.82
N ASN A 243 -25.88 -26.19 7.76
CA ASN A 243 -25.32 -25.11 8.58
C ASN A 243 -25.69 -25.20 10.07
N LYS A 244 -26.64 -26.06 10.47
CA LYS A 244 -26.96 -26.29 11.90
C LYS A 244 -25.80 -26.99 12.63
N PHE A 245 -24.94 -27.67 11.87
CA PHE A 245 -23.73 -28.35 12.33
C PHE A 245 -22.46 -27.52 12.08
N ALA A 246 -22.56 -26.19 11.97
CA ALA A 246 -21.41 -25.31 11.69
C ALA A 246 -20.24 -25.49 12.67
N VAL A 247 -20.52 -25.70 13.96
CA VAL A 247 -19.49 -25.90 15.02
C VAL A 247 -18.62 -27.12 14.73
N GLU A 248 -19.21 -28.20 14.23
CA GLU A 248 -18.49 -29.42 13.85
C GLU A 248 -17.68 -29.19 12.57
N LYS A 249 -18.29 -28.60 11.53
CA LYS A 249 -17.60 -28.25 10.28
C LYS A 249 -16.36 -27.39 10.52
N GLU A 250 -16.47 -26.40 11.39
CA GLU A 250 -15.36 -25.51 11.75
C GLU A 250 -14.15 -26.31 12.27
N GLN A 251 -14.38 -27.29 13.16
CA GLN A 251 -13.29 -28.10 13.70
C GLN A 251 -12.69 -29.03 12.65
N VAL A 252 -13.50 -29.54 11.71
CA VAL A 252 -13.03 -30.33 10.58
C VAL A 252 -12.14 -29.52 9.64
N ILE A 253 -12.55 -28.29 9.29
CA ILE A 253 -11.73 -27.39 8.45
C ILE A 253 -10.40 -27.08 9.15
N LYS A 254 -10.42 -26.82 10.47
CA LYS A 254 -9.21 -26.60 11.26
C LYS A 254 -8.33 -27.86 11.34
N LEU A 255 -8.93 -29.05 11.40
CA LEU A 255 -8.21 -30.32 11.38
C LEU A 255 -7.53 -30.53 10.01
N ILE A 256 -8.23 -30.30 8.90
CA ILE A 256 -7.66 -30.36 7.54
C ILE A 256 -6.46 -29.42 7.44
N ARG A 257 -6.60 -28.16 7.86
CA ARG A 257 -5.47 -27.20 7.87
C ARG A 257 -4.30 -27.67 8.74
N SER A 258 -4.55 -28.35 9.84
CA SER A 258 -3.48 -28.90 10.71
C SER A 258 -2.82 -30.13 10.09
N ILE A 259 -3.58 -30.99 9.41
CA ILE A 259 -3.07 -32.13 8.63
C ILE A 259 -2.12 -31.63 7.53
N VAL A 260 -2.49 -30.55 6.84
CA VAL A 260 -1.64 -29.91 5.82
C VAL A 260 -0.40 -29.29 6.47
N GLY A 261 -0.56 -28.46 7.50
CA GLY A 261 0.55 -27.76 8.12
C GLY A 261 1.58 -28.66 8.81
N VAL A 262 1.15 -29.77 9.43
CA VAL A 262 2.04 -30.71 10.13
C VAL A 262 2.55 -31.81 9.20
N GLY A 263 1.70 -32.25 8.25
CA GLY A 263 1.95 -33.44 7.46
C GLY A 263 2.65 -33.21 6.12
N THR A 264 2.72 -31.97 5.63
CA THR A 264 3.39 -31.67 4.36
C THR A 264 4.91 -31.79 4.56
N VAL A 265 5.55 -32.63 3.75
CA VAL A 265 7.01 -32.82 3.78
C VAL A 265 7.58 -32.31 2.46
N SER A 266 8.55 -31.40 2.55
CA SER A 266 9.32 -30.89 1.40
C SER A 266 10.74 -31.48 1.47
N ASN A 267 11.02 -32.46 0.63
CA ASN A 267 12.36 -33.07 0.50
C ASN A 267 13.08 -32.48 -0.72
N GLY A 268 13.28 -31.16 -0.77
CA GLY A 268 13.93 -30.48 -1.90
C GLY A 268 13.11 -30.49 -3.20
N GLY A 269 11.78 -30.63 -3.11
CA GLY A 269 10.84 -30.67 -4.23
C GLY A 269 9.42 -30.28 -3.78
N PRO A 270 8.39 -30.33 -4.66
CA PRO A 270 7.03 -29.92 -4.31
C PRO A 270 6.52 -30.74 -3.12
N GLY A 271 5.96 -30.03 -2.12
CA GLY A 271 5.52 -30.63 -0.88
C GLY A 271 4.39 -31.62 -1.11
N SER A 272 4.54 -32.87 -0.66
CA SER A 272 3.44 -33.83 -0.80
C SER A 272 2.43 -33.60 0.32
N VAL A 273 1.22 -33.15 -0.05
CA VAL A 273 0.16 -32.92 0.93
C VAL A 273 -0.50 -34.26 1.29
N PRO A 274 -0.51 -34.67 2.56
CA PRO A 274 -1.16 -35.91 2.96
C PRO A 274 -2.65 -35.65 3.14
N LEU A 275 -3.37 -35.37 2.04
CA LEU A 275 -4.83 -35.39 1.97
C LEU A 275 -5.28 -36.37 0.89
N SER A 276 -6.44 -37.00 1.09
CA SER A 276 -7.02 -37.87 0.08
C SER A 276 -7.89 -37.05 -0.89
N GLU A 277 -7.90 -37.45 -2.16
CA GLU A 277 -8.73 -36.84 -3.21
C GLU A 277 -10.23 -36.78 -2.84
N PRO A 278 -10.83 -37.81 -2.19
CA PRO A 278 -12.20 -37.75 -1.67
C PRO A 278 -12.46 -36.60 -0.69
N VAL A 279 -11.57 -36.41 0.29
CA VAL A 279 -11.67 -35.32 1.28
C VAL A 279 -11.55 -33.98 0.60
N LEU A 280 -10.58 -33.82 -0.31
CA LEU A 280 -10.37 -32.56 -1.02
C LEU A 280 -11.57 -32.21 -1.91
N ARG A 281 -12.19 -33.18 -2.58
CA ARG A 281 -13.42 -32.92 -3.36
C ARG A 281 -14.61 -32.55 -2.49
N ALA A 282 -14.75 -33.13 -1.30
CA ALA A 282 -15.76 -32.69 -0.33
C ALA A 282 -15.50 -31.26 0.14
N PHE A 283 -14.24 -30.91 0.36
CA PHE A 283 -13.82 -29.56 0.72
C PHE A 283 -14.11 -28.53 -0.39
N ILE A 284 -13.80 -28.87 -1.65
CA ILE A 284 -14.13 -28.03 -2.82
C ILE A 284 -15.65 -27.82 -2.94
N ALA A 285 -16.46 -28.85 -2.68
CA ALA A 285 -17.91 -28.70 -2.71
C ALA A 285 -18.43 -27.68 -1.68
N VAL A 286 -17.78 -27.56 -0.51
CA VAL A 286 -18.09 -26.52 0.48
C VAL A 286 -17.68 -25.14 -0.04
N ALA A 287 -16.51 -25.02 -0.66
CA ALA A 287 -16.04 -23.77 -1.27
C ALA A 287 -16.95 -23.30 -2.44
N GLU A 288 -17.52 -24.22 -3.21
CA GLU A 288 -18.42 -23.92 -4.33
C GLU A 288 -19.80 -23.38 -3.88
N GLN A 289 -20.24 -23.70 -2.66
CA GLN A 289 -21.55 -23.29 -2.17
C GLN A 289 -21.56 -21.81 -1.77
N ALA A 290 -22.31 -20.99 -2.51
CA ALA A 290 -22.35 -19.54 -2.30
C ALA A 290 -22.81 -19.12 -0.90
N ASP A 291 -23.82 -19.80 -0.33
CA ASP A 291 -24.44 -19.46 0.95
C ASP A 291 -23.78 -20.13 2.18
N ASP A 292 -22.66 -20.86 2.01
CA ASP A 292 -21.98 -21.51 3.14
C ASP A 292 -21.08 -20.50 3.89
N PRO A 293 -21.19 -20.37 5.22
CA PRO A 293 -20.41 -19.41 5.99
C PRO A 293 -18.90 -19.66 5.94
N PHE A 294 -18.46 -20.88 5.59
CA PHE A 294 -17.05 -21.23 5.49
C PHE A 294 -16.47 -21.10 4.07
N ARG A 295 -17.25 -20.57 3.11
CA ARG A 295 -16.81 -20.41 1.72
C ARG A 295 -15.45 -19.70 1.61
N PHE A 296 -15.30 -18.53 2.26
CA PHE A 296 -14.09 -17.71 2.16
C PHE A 296 -12.84 -18.45 2.65
N ILE A 297 -12.89 -19.04 3.85
CA ILE A 297 -11.75 -19.78 4.42
C ILE A 297 -11.43 -21.03 3.59
N CYS A 298 -12.43 -21.69 2.98
CA CYS A 298 -12.20 -22.84 2.12
C CYS A 298 -11.50 -22.42 0.82
N ILE A 299 -11.88 -21.30 0.20
CA ILE A 299 -11.20 -20.77 -1.00
C ILE A 299 -9.75 -20.39 -0.67
N GLN A 300 -9.51 -19.69 0.44
CA GLN A 300 -8.16 -19.34 0.88
C GLN A 300 -7.30 -20.59 1.17
N THR A 301 -7.86 -21.59 1.85
CA THR A 301 -7.17 -22.85 2.11
C THR A 301 -6.87 -23.61 0.81
N LEU A 302 -7.77 -23.57 -0.18
CA LEU A 302 -7.52 -24.16 -1.50
C LEU A 302 -6.43 -23.40 -2.26
N ALA A 303 -6.35 -22.08 -2.12
CA ALA A 303 -5.28 -21.26 -2.68
C ALA A 303 -3.91 -21.59 -2.06
N GLU A 304 -3.85 -21.81 -0.74
CA GLU A 304 -2.63 -22.32 -0.08
C GLU A 304 -2.26 -23.73 -0.60
N LEU A 305 -3.26 -24.63 -0.71
CA LEU A 305 -3.04 -26.00 -1.14
C LEU A 305 -2.51 -26.13 -2.57
N VAL A 306 -2.94 -25.25 -3.50
CA VAL A 306 -2.48 -25.32 -4.89
C VAL A 306 -1.00 -24.92 -5.03
N ILE A 307 -0.49 -24.09 -4.12
CA ILE A 307 0.94 -23.73 -4.05
C ILE A 307 1.75 -24.90 -3.47
N LEU A 308 1.21 -25.59 -2.46
CA LEU A 308 1.89 -26.71 -1.82
C LEU A 308 1.93 -27.96 -2.70
N ASP A 309 0.79 -28.37 -3.27
CA ASP A 309 0.63 -29.57 -4.09
C ASP A 309 -0.37 -29.33 -5.24
N THR A 310 0.13 -28.76 -6.33
CA THR A 310 -0.68 -28.43 -7.52
C THR A 310 -1.33 -29.67 -8.14
N ASP A 311 -0.64 -30.82 -8.12
CA ASP A 311 -1.12 -32.07 -8.72
C ASP A 311 -2.35 -32.62 -8.00
N LEU A 312 -2.31 -32.66 -6.67
CA LEU A 312 -3.45 -33.10 -5.86
C LEU A 312 -4.69 -32.23 -6.11
N VAL A 313 -4.50 -30.92 -6.19
CA VAL A 313 -5.60 -29.97 -6.43
C VAL A 313 -6.15 -30.10 -7.86
N ASP A 314 -5.29 -30.31 -8.86
CA ASP A 314 -5.73 -30.56 -10.24
C ASP A 314 -6.53 -31.86 -10.37
N ARG A 315 -6.02 -32.97 -9.83
CA ARG A 315 -6.73 -34.26 -9.81
C ARG A 315 -8.08 -34.15 -9.12
N ALA A 316 -8.18 -33.39 -8.03
CA ALA A 316 -9.45 -33.15 -7.36
C ALA A 316 -10.41 -32.21 -8.15
N GLY A 317 -9.93 -31.50 -9.16
CA GLY A 317 -10.68 -30.52 -9.96
C GLY A 317 -10.76 -29.13 -9.30
N GLY A 318 -9.87 -28.83 -8.37
CA GLY A 318 -9.83 -27.58 -7.61
C GLY A 318 -9.32 -26.38 -8.41
N ILE A 319 -8.35 -26.56 -9.30
CA ILE A 319 -7.77 -25.47 -10.13
C ILE A 319 -8.88 -24.79 -10.94
N ARG A 320 -9.72 -25.57 -11.63
CA ARG A 320 -10.85 -25.05 -12.40
C ARG A 320 -11.84 -24.25 -11.54
N PHE A 321 -12.10 -24.70 -10.31
CA PHE A 321 -12.96 -23.97 -9.39
C PHE A 321 -12.32 -22.64 -8.96
N LEU A 322 -11.03 -22.65 -8.64
CA LEU A 322 -10.28 -21.44 -8.27
C LEU A 322 -10.22 -20.43 -9.42
N LEU A 323 -10.04 -20.86 -10.67
CA LEU A 323 -10.10 -20.00 -11.85
C LEU A 323 -11.48 -19.35 -12.02
N HIS A 324 -12.56 -20.13 -11.85
CA HIS A 324 -13.91 -19.60 -11.85
C HIS A 324 -14.15 -18.61 -10.68
N ALA A 325 -13.61 -18.90 -9.50
CA ALA A 325 -13.69 -18.01 -8.36
C ALA A 325 -12.87 -16.71 -8.57
N ALA A 326 -11.81 -16.75 -9.39
CA ALA A 326 -11.04 -15.58 -9.77
C ALA A 326 -11.75 -14.71 -10.83
N GLY A 327 -12.57 -15.29 -11.71
CA GLY A 327 -13.30 -14.54 -12.75
C GLY A 327 -14.71 -14.07 -12.35
N GLU A 328 -15.45 -14.87 -11.59
CA GLU A 328 -16.85 -14.59 -11.22
C GLU A 328 -17.12 -14.73 -9.70
N GLY A 329 -16.07 -14.88 -8.89
CA GLY A 329 -16.21 -15.08 -7.44
C GLY A 329 -16.30 -13.78 -6.62
N PRO A 330 -16.21 -13.91 -5.29
CA PRO A 330 -16.19 -12.77 -4.38
C PRO A 330 -14.98 -11.87 -4.67
N VAL A 331 -15.23 -10.57 -4.79
CA VAL A 331 -14.23 -9.57 -5.15
C VAL A 331 -13.09 -9.54 -4.13
N GLU A 332 -13.39 -9.81 -2.86
CA GLU A 332 -12.46 -9.75 -1.74
C GLU A 332 -11.35 -10.81 -1.83
N ILE A 333 -11.62 -11.96 -2.46
CA ILE A 333 -10.64 -13.05 -2.59
C ILE A 333 -9.87 -12.98 -3.92
N THR A 334 -10.40 -12.24 -4.89
CA THR A 334 -9.87 -12.20 -6.25
C THR A 334 -8.39 -11.76 -6.31
N PRO A 335 -7.91 -10.73 -5.58
CA PRO A 335 -6.50 -10.37 -5.55
C PRO A 335 -5.57 -11.49 -5.02
N ILE A 336 -6.05 -12.25 -4.03
CA ILE A 336 -5.30 -13.39 -3.47
C ILE A 336 -5.17 -14.50 -4.50
N LEU A 337 -6.25 -14.81 -5.22
CA LEU A 337 -6.25 -15.81 -6.29
C LEU A 337 -5.37 -15.38 -7.46
N ALA A 338 -5.42 -14.11 -7.85
CA ALA A 338 -4.55 -13.56 -8.89
C ALA A 338 -3.07 -13.76 -8.49
N SER A 339 -2.68 -13.37 -7.28
CA SER A 339 -1.32 -13.56 -6.77
C SER A 339 -0.90 -15.04 -6.73
N THR A 340 -1.83 -15.92 -6.32
CA THR A 340 -1.61 -17.37 -6.28
C THR A 340 -1.33 -17.93 -7.69
N PHE A 341 -2.12 -17.55 -8.69
CA PHE A 341 -1.93 -18.02 -10.05
C PHE A 341 -0.70 -17.40 -10.73
N LEU A 342 -0.36 -16.15 -10.42
CA LEU A 342 0.87 -15.52 -10.90
C LEU A 342 2.12 -16.25 -10.39
N HIS A 343 2.08 -16.76 -9.15
CA HIS A 343 3.13 -17.62 -8.61
C HIS A 343 3.20 -18.98 -9.34
N ILE A 344 2.05 -19.62 -9.59
CA ILE A 344 1.97 -20.88 -10.35
C ILE A 344 2.56 -20.74 -11.77
N ILE A 345 2.39 -19.57 -12.41
CA ILE A 345 2.87 -19.33 -13.78
C ILE A 345 4.37 -19.08 -13.86
N ASP A 346 4.98 -18.60 -12.78
CA ASP A 346 6.41 -18.27 -12.77
C ASP A 346 7.26 -19.55 -12.94
N SER A 347 6.86 -20.66 -12.32
CA SER A 347 7.55 -21.96 -12.47
C SER A 347 7.02 -22.78 -13.65
N PRO A 348 7.90 -23.32 -14.52
CA PRO A 348 7.51 -24.19 -15.63
C PRO A 348 6.79 -25.48 -15.21
N ARG A 349 7.13 -26.01 -14.03
CA ARG A 349 6.55 -27.25 -13.49
C ARG A 349 5.07 -27.07 -13.14
N THR A 350 4.73 -25.95 -12.50
CA THR A 350 3.37 -25.67 -12.02
C THR A 350 2.50 -25.01 -13.09
N ARG A 351 3.07 -24.21 -14.00
CA ARG A 351 2.29 -23.56 -15.06
C ARG A 351 1.74 -24.55 -16.09
N ALA A 352 2.35 -25.73 -16.21
CA ALA A 352 1.89 -26.81 -17.08
C ALA A 352 0.45 -27.27 -16.77
N TYR A 353 -0.03 -27.02 -15.56
CA TYR A 353 -1.40 -27.32 -15.12
C TYR A 353 -2.45 -26.32 -15.64
N LEU A 354 -2.02 -25.17 -16.18
CA LEU A 354 -2.89 -24.15 -16.74
C LEU A 354 -2.91 -24.22 -18.27
N ARG A 355 -4.02 -23.78 -18.86
CA ARG A 355 -4.19 -23.65 -20.32
C ARG A 355 -3.87 -22.23 -20.77
N VAL A 356 -2.93 -22.14 -21.70
CA VAL A 356 -2.57 -20.90 -22.41
C VAL A 356 -3.81 -20.32 -23.10
N GLY A 357 -3.97 -19.00 -23.05
CA GLY A 357 -5.02 -18.27 -23.77
C GLY A 357 -6.42 -18.32 -23.17
N THR A 358 -6.65 -19.10 -22.10
CA THR A 358 -8.01 -19.20 -21.50
C THR A 358 -8.05 -19.01 -20.00
N ASP A 359 -7.14 -19.63 -19.25
CA ASP A 359 -7.37 -19.83 -17.82
C ASP A 359 -7.26 -18.52 -17.03
N LEU A 360 -6.18 -17.74 -17.20
CA LEU A 360 -6.11 -16.42 -16.54
C LEU A 360 -6.93 -15.32 -17.21
N GLU A 361 -7.17 -15.45 -18.52
CA GLU A 361 -7.93 -14.44 -19.27
C GLU A 361 -9.39 -14.37 -18.79
N ILE A 362 -9.85 -15.38 -18.02
CA ILE A 362 -11.14 -15.33 -17.33
C ILE A 362 -11.29 -14.09 -16.45
N VAL A 363 -10.20 -13.55 -15.89
CA VAL A 363 -10.26 -12.32 -15.07
C VAL A 363 -10.59 -11.10 -15.92
N LEU A 364 -10.20 -11.11 -17.21
CA LEU A 364 -10.52 -10.03 -18.15
C LEU A 364 -12.01 -10.03 -18.52
N THR A 365 -12.71 -11.17 -18.41
CA THR A 365 -14.13 -11.28 -18.80
C THR A 365 -15.04 -10.31 -18.04
N ALA A 366 -14.71 -9.99 -16.78
CA ALA A 366 -15.43 -9.00 -15.98
C ALA A 366 -15.35 -7.57 -16.56
N VAL A 367 -14.36 -7.28 -17.43
CA VAL A 367 -14.18 -5.99 -18.12
C VAL A 367 -14.58 -6.10 -19.60
N THR A 368 -14.27 -7.22 -20.26
CA THR A 368 -14.52 -7.41 -21.70
C THR A 368 -15.96 -7.78 -22.04
N ASP A 369 -16.71 -8.48 -21.15
CA ASP A 369 -18.13 -8.84 -21.32
C ASP A 369 -19.08 -7.86 -20.60
N ALA A 370 -18.82 -6.55 -20.73
CA ALA A 370 -19.56 -5.52 -20.01
C ALA A 370 -20.91 -5.13 -20.65
N TYR A 371 -21.19 -5.56 -21.89
CA TYR A 371 -22.34 -5.08 -22.65
C TYR A 371 -23.67 -5.65 -22.12
N GLY A 372 -24.61 -4.76 -21.76
CA GLY A 372 -25.96 -5.14 -21.32
C GLY A 372 -26.08 -5.65 -19.87
N ARG A 373 -25.05 -5.47 -19.04
CA ARG A 373 -25.05 -5.84 -17.61
C ARG A 373 -25.53 -4.67 -16.73
N GLY A 374 -26.19 -4.95 -15.61
CA GLY A 374 -26.75 -3.95 -14.69
C GLY A 374 -25.71 -3.23 -13.80
N PRO A 375 -26.12 -2.29 -12.92
CA PRO A 375 -25.21 -1.45 -12.13
C PRO A 375 -24.27 -2.22 -11.19
N ASP A 376 -24.71 -3.37 -10.64
CA ASP A 376 -23.87 -4.24 -9.79
C ASP A 376 -22.61 -4.75 -10.53
N HIS A 377 -22.69 -4.86 -11.86
CA HIS A 377 -21.53 -5.23 -12.68
C HIS A 377 -20.52 -4.09 -12.79
N ALA A 378 -20.95 -2.83 -12.78
CA ALA A 378 -20.05 -1.69 -12.86
C ALA A 378 -19.16 -1.56 -11.61
N GLU A 379 -19.70 -1.83 -10.41
CA GLU A 379 -18.89 -1.87 -9.17
C GLU A 379 -17.90 -3.04 -9.18
N ARG A 380 -18.33 -4.20 -9.67
CA ARG A 380 -17.45 -5.36 -9.85
C ARG A 380 -16.33 -5.05 -10.83
N MET A 381 -16.64 -4.44 -11.98
CA MET A 381 -15.68 -4.06 -13.01
C MET A 381 -14.58 -3.16 -12.44
N LYS A 382 -14.92 -2.13 -11.64
CA LYS A 382 -13.93 -1.26 -10.96
C LYS A 382 -12.97 -2.03 -10.04
N SER A 383 -13.45 -3.11 -9.44
CA SER A 383 -12.62 -3.93 -8.56
C SER A 383 -11.72 -4.88 -9.38
N TYR A 384 -12.25 -5.42 -10.48
CA TYR A 384 -11.48 -6.26 -11.40
C TYR A 384 -10.43 -5.48 -12.20
N THR A 385 -10.66 -4.20 -12.53
CA THR A 385 -9.61 -3.35 -13.13
C THR A 385 -8.40 -3.22 -12.22
N ARG A 386 -8.61 -3.16 -10.89
CA ARG A 386 -7.50 -3.17 -9.91
C ARG A 386 -6.74 -4.48 -9.89
N VAL A 387 -7.44 -5.61 -9.98
CA VAL A 387 -6.81 -6.93 -10.06
C VAL A 387 -5.97 -7.04 -11.34
N ILE A 388 -6.51 -6.62 -12.48
CA ILE A 388 -5.82 -6.64 -13.77
C ILE A 388 -4.55 -5.78 -13.74
N GLN A 389 -4.60 -4.60 -13.09
CA GLN A 389 -3.40 -3.79 -12.87
C GLN A 389 -2.34 -4.52 -12.08
N VAL A 390 -2.71 -5.16 -10.96
CA VAL A 390 -1.76 -5.93 -10.14
C VAL A 390 -1.12 -7.03 -10.98
N MET A 391 -1.91 -7.74 -11.79
CA MET A 391 -1.38 -8.78 -12.67
C MET A 391 -0.42 -8.20 -13.73
N LEU A 392 -0.78 -7.12 -14.41
CA LEU A 392 0.05 -6.46 -15.41
C LEU A 392 1.29 -5.75 -14.84
N ARG A 393 1.35 -5.51 -13.52
CA ARG A 393 2.53 -4.99 -12.82
C ARG A 393 3.52 -6.09 -12.40
N THR A 394 3.21 -7.36 -12.66
CA THR A 394 4.11 -8.49 -12.42
C THR A 394 4.67 -9.05 -13.72
N TRP A 395 5.89 -9.60 -13.66
CA TRP A 395 6.54 -10.23 -14.81
C TRP A 395 5.77 -11.44 -15.35
N SER A 396 5.31 -12.33 -14.47
CA SER A 396 4.54 -13.51 -14.88
C SER A 396 3.21 -13.12 -15.51
N GLY A 397 2.51 -12.11 -15.00
CA GLY A 397 1.25 -11.63 -15.55
C GLY A 397 1.42 -10.88 -16.87
N LEU A 398 2.38 -9.96 -16.97
CA LEU A 398 2.66 -9.22 -18.21
C LEU A 398 3.04 -10.18 -19.34
N MET A 399 4.00 -11.08 -19.11
CA MET A 399 4.45 -12.02 -20.14
C MET A 399 3.35 -13.01 -20.52
N TYR A 400 2.54 -13.49 -19.57
CA TYR A 400 1.39 -14.34 -19.86
C TYR A 400 0.37 -13.65 -20.77
N PHE A 401 -0.03 -12.40 -20.44
CA PHE A 401 -1.01 -11.68 -21.25
C PHE A 401 -0.46 -11.21 -22.61
N CYS A 402 0.86 -11.17 -22.78
CA CYS A 402 1.50 -10.89 -24.07
C CYS A 402 1.67 -12.13 -24.96
N MET A 403 1.30 -13.33 -24.50
CA MET A 403 1.27 -14.54 -25.34
C MET A 403 0.24 -14.40 -26.47
N GLU A 404 0.31 -15.29 -27.47
CA GLU A 404 -0.62 -15.34 -28.62
C GLU A 404 -0.79 -13.97 -29.32
N GLU A 405 0.34 -13.35 -29.71
CA GLU A 405 0.36 -12.04 -30.39
C GLU A 405 -0.30 -10.91 -29.57
N MET A 406 -0.17 -10.95 -28.24
CA MET A 406 -0.74 -9.99 -27.29
C MET A 406 -2.28 -9.93 -27.34
N GLY A 407 -2.94 -11.05 -27.66
CA GLY A 407 -4.40 -11.13 -27.80
C GLY A 407 -5.17 -10.65 -26.56
N ALA A 408 -4.74 -11.03 -25.36
CA ALA A 408 -5.36 -10.62 -24.10
C ALA A 408 -5.28 -9.10 -23.89
N VAL A 409 -4.08 -8.53 -24.01
CA VAL A 409 -3.87 -7.07 -23.92
C VAL A 409 -4.65 -6.31 -25.00
N ARG A 410 -4.71 -6.85 -26.22
CA ARG A 410 -5.52 -6.28 -27.32
C ARG A 410 -7.00 -6.26 -27.00
N SER A 411 -7.54 -7.34 -26.45
CA SER A 411 -8.94 -7.37 -26.03
C SER A 411 -9.26 -6.29 -24.99
N LEU A 412 -8.34 -6.03 -24.05
CA LEU A 412 -8.47 -4.97 -23.05
C LEU A 412 -8.48 -3.58 -23.70
N VAL A 413 -7.60 -3.32 -24.67
CA VAL A 413 -7.58 -2.05 -25.43
C VAL A 413 -8.85 -1.90 -26.28
N ASP A 414 -9.30 -2.96 -26.95
CA ASP A 414 -10.50 -2.94 -27.78
C ASP A 414 -11.78 -2.68 -26.96
N THR A 415 -11.79 -2.94 -25.65
CA THR A 415 -12.94 -2.55 -24.79
C THR A 415 -13.21 -1.05 -24.80
N LEU A 416 -12.17 -0.21 -24.99
CA LEU A 416 -12.31 1.23 -25.13
C LEU A 416 -13.13 1.62 -26.38
N ARG A 417 -13.17 0.75 -27.39
CA ARG A 417 -13.93 0.96 -28.63
C ARG A 417 -15.41 0.62 -28.45
N LEU A 418 -15.81 -0.07 -27.38
CA LEU A 418 -17.22 -0.36 -27.10
C LEU A 418 -17.95 0.90 -26.62
N PRO A 419 -19.16 1.23 -27.13
CA PRO A 419 -19.88 2.48 -26.84
C PRO A 419 -20.59 2.45 -25.47
N SER A 420 -19.87 2.15 -24.40
CA SER A 420 -20.33 2.18 -23.02
C SER A 420 -19.55 3.23 -22.22
N LEU A 421 -20.23 4.24 -21.68
CA LEU A 421 -19.58 5.34 -20.94
C LEU A 421 -18.92 4.84 -19.65
N GLU A 422 -19.60 3.97 -18.89
CA GLU A 422 -19.11 3.44 -17.62
C GLU A 422 -17.89 2.53 -17.81
N THR A 423 -17.91 1.68 -18.84
CA THR A 423 -16.80 0.79 -19.21
C THR A 423 -15.58 1.60 -19.65
N ARG A 424 -15.78 2.57 -20.56
CA ARG A 424 -14.69 3.46 -21.02
C ARG A 424 -14.07 4.23 -19.86
N GLU A 425 -14.87 4.75 -18.94
CA GLU A 425 -14.34 5.49 -17.79
C GLU A 425 -13.52 4.60 -16.85
N ALA A 426 -14.01 3.40 -16.51
CA ALA A 426 -13.27 2.48 -15.64
C ALA A 426 -11.93 2.05 -16.26
N VAL A 427 -11.92 1.72 -17.56
CA VAL A 427 -10.70 1.32 -18.27
C VAL A 427 -9.73 2.50 -18.45
N LEU A 428 -10.22 3.72 -18.69
CA LEU A 428 -9.34 4.91 -18.73
C LEU A 428 -8.69 5.20 -17.38
N ASN A 429 -9.46 5.17 -16.28
CA ASN A 429 -8.89 5.34 -14.95
C ASN A 429 -7.85 4.24 -14.66
N MET A 430 -8.12 3.02 -15.12
CA MET A 430 -7.17 1.92 -15.00
C MET A 430 -5.83 2.22 -15.71
N PHE A 431 -5.86 2.88 -16.88
CA PHE A 431 -4.65 3.30 -17.61
C PHE A 431 -3.91 4.46 -16.94
N PHE A 432 -4.60 5.41 -16.30
CA PHE A 432 -3.93 6.44 -15.49
C PHE A 432 -3.14 5.81 -14.34
N GLU A 433 -3.76 4.85 -13.66
CA GLU A 433 -3.14 4.12 -12.55
C GLU A 433 -2.01 3.21 -13.04
N ILE A 434 -2.18 2.42 -14.12
CA ILE A 434 -1.14 1.48 -14.58
C ILE A 434 0.16 2.18 -15.00
N PHE A 435 0.05 3.38 -15.58
CA PHE A 435 1.19 4.22 -15.94
C PHE A 435 1.70 5.10 -14.78
N ASN A 436 1.11 4.98 -13.58
CA ASN A 436 1.46 5.75 -12.40
C ASN A 436 1.40 7.27 -12.62
N ILE A 437 0.38 7.72 -13.36
CA ILE A 437 0.15 9.14 -13.65
C ILE A 437 -0.56 9.75 -12.44
N LYS A 438 0.19 10.46 -11.60
CA LYS A 438 -0.37 11.21 -10.47
C LYS A 438 -1.26 12.34 -10.97
N SER A 439 -2.48 12.44 -10.43
CA SER A 439 -3.40 13.53 -10.80
C SER A 439 -2.91 14.87 -10.23
N PRO A 440 -2.50 15.85 -11.07
CA PRO A 440 -2.03 17.13 -10.56
C PRO A 440 -3.17 17.94 -9.94
N GLU A 441 -2.89 18.93 -9.09
CA GLU A 441 -3.96 19.71 -8.44
C GLU A 441 -4.92 20.38 -9.45
N TRP A 442 -4.41 20.77 -10.62
CA TRP A 442 -5.21 21.34 -11.71
C TRP A 442 -6.01 20.32 -12.52
N TYR A 443 -5.81 19.01 -12.32
CA TYR A 443 -6.50 17.91 -13.02
C TYR A 443 -8.02 18.09 -13.00
N GLN A 444 -8.60 18.31 -11.82
CA GLN A 444 -10.04 18.48 -11.67
C GLN A 444 -10.56 19.71 -12.43
N THR A 445 -9.77 20.80 -12.48
CA THR A 445 -10.14 22.02 -13.20
C THR A 445 -10.06 21.85 -14.72
N PHE A 446 -9.08 21.10 -15.22
CA PHE A 446 -8.97 20.74 -16.63
C PHE A 446 -10.14 19.84 -17.06
N ILE A 447 -10.43 18.80 -16.28
CA ILE A 447 -11.58 17.92 -16.51
C ILE A 447 -12.91 18.70 -16.47
N ALA A 448 -13.02 19.72 -15.62
CA ALA A 448 -14.17 20.63 -15.57
C ALA A 448 -14.24 21.63 -16.73
N GLY A 449 -13.21 21.74 -17.58
CA GLY A 449 -13.17 22.61 -18.76
C GLY A 449 -12.79 24.05 -18.46
N LYS A 450 -12.21 24.32 -17.29
CA LYS A 450 -11.68 25.65 -16.95
C LYS A 450 -10.29 25.84 -17.55
N ARG A 451 -9.95 27.08 -17.92
CA ARG A 451 -8.62 27.41 -18.47
C ARG A 451 -7.55 27.25 -17.39
N LEU A 452 -6.48 26.51 -17.69
CA LEU A 452 -5.32 26.34 -16.78
C LEU A 452 -4.67 27.67 -16.38
N THR A 453 -4.83 28.72 -17.19
CA THR A 453 -4.27 30.06 -16.93
C THR A 453 -4.93 30.82 -15.77
N THR A 454 -6.08 30.38 -15.26
CA THR A 454 -6.77 31.05 -14.13
C THR A 454 -6.42 30.48 -12.75
N TYR A 455 -5.60 29.42 -12.69
CA TYR A 455 -5.31 28.67 -11.46
C TYR A 455 -4.68 29.52 -10.34
N HIS A 456 -3.97 30.60 -10.67
CA HIS A 456 -3.34 31.50 -9.70
C HIS A 456 -4.23 32.66 -9.20
N ARG A 457 -5.51 32.73 -9.59
CA ARG A 457 -6.41 33.84 -9.19
C ARG A 457 -7.39 33.51 -8.07
N ASP A 458 -7.68 32.24 -7.81
CA ASP A 458 -8.57 31.84 -6.72
C ASP A 458 -7.75 31.51 -5.47
N GLY A 459 -8.02 32.24 -4.38
CA GLY A 459 -7.22 32.30 -3.15
C GLY A 459 -7.20 31.03 -2.28
N LEU A 460 -6.89 29.87 -2.86
CA LEU A 460 -6.43 28.70 -2.12
C LEU A 460 -5.02 29.00 -1.60
N LYS A 461 -4.79 28.68 -0.31
CA LYS A 461 -3.47 28.81 0.32
C LYS A 461 -2.46 28.07 -0.56
N PRO A 462 -1.31 28.67 -0.93
CA PRO A 462 -0.20 27.85 -1.36
C PRO A 462 0.09 26.87 -0.22
N PRO A 463 0.29 25.56 -0.51
CA PRO A 463 0.78 24.63 0.50
C PRO A 463 2.03 25.21 1.17
N GLU A 464 2.26 24.84 2.43
CA GLU A 464 3.54 25.15 3.08
C GLU A 464 4.67 24.74 2.12
N PRO A 465 5.71 25.56 1.93
CA PRO A 465 6.78 25.20 1.02
C PRO A 465 7.41 23.91 1.55
N GLU A 466 7.06 22.79 0.94
CA GLU A 466 7.85 21.57 1.08
C GLU A 466 9.30 21.92 0.75
N PRO A 467 10.26 21.41 1.54
CA PRO A 467 11.65 21.75 1.36
C PRO A 467 12.03 21.50 -0.11
N PRO A 468 12.77 22.42 -0.75
CA PRO A 468 13.16 22.25 -2.14
C PRO A 468 14.10 21.04 -2.23
N GLU A 469 13.54 19.86 -2.49
CA GLU A 469 14.31 18.70 -2.86
C GLU A 469 15.12 19.07 -4.10
N ARG A 470 16.44 18.96 -4.01
CA ARG A 470 17.33 19.04 -5.18
C ARG A 470 17.13 17.78 -6.01
N ASN A 471 15.97 17.64 -6.63
CA ASN A 471 15.68 16.52 -7.51
C ASN A 471 16.40 16.77 -8.84
N VAL A 472 17.68 16.40 -8.88
CA VAL A 472 18.22 15.80 -10.11
C VAL A 472 17.29 14.61 -10.34
N GLN A 473 16.37 14.71 -11.31
CA GLN A 473 15.41 13.63 -11.60
C GLN A 473 16.20 12.41 -12.09
N THR A 474 16.72 11.62 -11.15
CA THR A 474 17.28 10.30 -11.43
C THR A 474 16.11 9.42 -11.81
N LEU A 475 16.15 8.87 -13.02
CA LEU A 475 15.12 7.95 -13.48
C LEU A 475 15.10 6.71 -12.58
N LYS A 476 13.90 6.20 -12.34
CA LYS A 476 13.60 5.17 -11.34
C LYS A 476 13.56 3.79 -11.99
N LEU A 477 13.74 2.71 -11.22
CA LEU A 477 13.54 1.35 -11.74
C LEU A 477 12.11 1.17 -12.28
N THR A 478 11.15 1.82 -11.63
CA THR A 478 9.76 1.84 -12.07
C THR A 478 9.57 2.50 -13.42
N ASP A 479 10.39 3.49 -13.78
CA ASP A 479 10.36 4.14 -15.09
C ASP A 479 10.74 3.16 -16.20
N GLN A 480 11.68 2.23 -15.95
CA GLN A 480 12.05 1.20 -16.92
C GLN A 480 10.91 0.22 -17.20
N TYR A 481 10.20 -0.22 -16.14
CA TYR A 481 9.04 -1.09 -16.30
C TYR A 481 7.87 -0.37 -16.99
N ILE A 482 7.64 0.90 -16.62
CA ILE A 482 6.62 1.73 -17.27
C ILE A 482 6.96 1.97 -18.75
N ALA A 483 8.23 2.14 -19.10
CA ALA A 483 8.67 2.22 -20.49
C ALA A 483 8.23 0.97 -21.28
N LEU A 484 8.45 -0.23 -20.72
CA LEU A 484 7.98 -1.47 -21.31
C LEU A 484 6.45 -1.53 -21.46
N LEU A 485 5.70 -1.12 -20.42
CA LEU A 485 4.23 -1.07 -20.50
C LEU A 485 3.73 -0.11 -21.59
N ILE A 486 4.28 1.11 -21.67
CA ILE A 486 3.92 2.08 -22.71
C ILE A 486 4.17 1.46 -24.09
N LEU A 487 5.30 0.79 -24.26
CA LEU A 487 5.66 0.15 -25.52
C LEU A 487 4.70 -0.99 -25.90
N VAL A 488 4.34 -1.86 -24.94
CA VAL A 488 3.34 -2.93 -25.15
C VAL A 488 1.99 -2.35 -25.57
N PHE A 489 1.46 -1.36 -24.82
CA PHE A 489 0.14 -0.81 -25.10
C PHE A 489 0.09 0.06 -26.38
N THR A 490 1.17 0.75 -26.71
CA THR A 490 1.25 1.51 -27.97
C THR A 490 1.36 0.58 -29.17
N ASN A 491 2.10 -0.53 -29.09
CA ASN A 491 2.17 -1.54 -30.15
C ASN A 491 0.82 -2.23 -30.41
N VAL A 492 -0.02 -2.37 -29.38
CA VAL A 492 -1.36 -2.96 -29.47
C VAL A 492 -2.40 -1.97 -30.04
N GLY A 493 -2.09 -0.67 -30.10
CA GLY A 493 -2.96 0.35 -30.68
C GLY A 493 -3.78 1.15 -29.67
N LEU A 494 -3.25 1.39 -28.47
CA LEU A 494 -3.91 2.20 -27.44
C LEU A 494 -4.21 3.63 -27.92
N ILE A 495 -3.27 4.26 -28.63
CA ILE A 495 -3.45 5.64 -29.12
C ILE A 495 -4.65 5.69 -30.07
N GLU A 496 -4.77 4.73 -30.98
CA GLU A 496 -5.87 4.61 -31.94
C GLU A 496 -7.21 4.39 -31.22
N ALA A 497 -7.24 3.57 -30.17
CA ALA A 497 -8.45 3.39 -29.36
C ALA A 497 -8.87 4.67 -28.62
N LEU A 498 -7.91 5.45 -28.10
CA LEU A 498 -8.20 6.75 -27.47
C LEU A 498 -8.72 7.77 -28.49
N ILE A 499 -8.19 7.77 -29.72
CA ILE A 499 -8.67 8.61 -30.81
C ILE A 499 -10.11 8.25 -31.17
N SER A 500 -10.48 6.96 -31.25
CA SER A 500 -11.87 6.58 -31.52
C SER A 500 -12.86 7.09 -30.47
N ILE A 501 -12.45 7.17 -29.20
CA ILE A 501 -13.28 7.78 -28.14
C ILE A 501 -13.48 9.28 -28.40
N MET A 502 -12.46 9.98 -28.90
CA MET A 502 -12.55 11.42 -29.21
C MET A 502 -13.45 11.71 -30.42
N GLU A 503 -13.52 10.80 -31.40
CA GLU A 503 -14.39 10.93 -32.58
C GLU A 503 -15.87 10.73 -32.24
N GLU A 504 -16.19 9.72 -31.44
CA GLU A 504 -17.58 9.34 -31.16
C GLU A 504 -18.27 10.24 -30.12
N VAL A 505 -17.50 10.76 -29.16
CA VAL A 505 -18.04 11.49 -28.02
C VAL A 505 -18.01 12.99 -28.29
N PRO A 506 -19.04 13.77 -27.89
CA PRO A 506 -19.04 15.22 -28.08
C PRO A 506 -17.77 15.90 -27.57
N THR A 507 -17.19 16.78 -28.40
CA THR A 507 -15.97 17.53 -28.09
C THR A 507 -16.12 18.28 -26.77
N GLY A 508 -15.19 18.06 -25.83
CA GLY A 508 -15.22 18.72 -24.52
C GLY A 508 -16.04 18.02 -23.45
N SER A 509 -16.53 16.80 -23.69
CA SER A 509 -17.00 15.91 -22.62
C SER A 509 -15.87 15.54 -21.64
N VAL A 510 -16.25 15.10 -20.43
CA VAL A 510 -15.29 14.58 -19.42
C VAL A 510 -14.44 13.45 -20.01
N LEU A 511 -15.06 12.54 -20.76
CA LEU A 511 -14.41 11.38 -21.34
C LEU A 511 -13.40 11.77 -22.44
N SER A 512 -13.78 12.69 -23.34
CA SER A 512 -12.88 13.23 -24.38
C SER A 512 -11.69 13.99 -23.76
N ARG A 513 -11.91 14.76 -22.68
CA ARG A 513 -10.82 15.44 -21.95
C ARG A 513 -9.89 14.44 -21.24
N LYS A 514 -10.42 13.40 -20.60
CA LYS A 514 -9.62 12.31 -20.00
C LYS A 514 -8.77 11.60 -21.05
N ALA A 515 -9.36 11.24 -22.19
CA ALA A 515 -8.62 10.62 -23.30
C ALA A 515 -7.51 11.55 -23.83
N THR A 516 -7.80 12.85 -23.99
CA THR A 516 -6.83 13.84 -24.48
C THR A 516 -5.66 14.01 -23.50
N LEU A 517 -5.98 14.04 -22.21
CA LEU A 517 -4.97 14.11 -21.14
C LEU A 517 -4.10 12.85 -21.15
N LEU A 518 -4.70 11.66 -21.24
CA LEU A 518 -3.95 10.41 -21.25
C LEU A 518 -3.00 10.33 -22.46
N VAL A 519 -3.44 10.76 -23.64
CA VAL A 519 -2.54 10.91 -24.81
C VAL A 519 -1.40 11.88 -24.49
N GLY A 520 -1.71 13.06 -23.93
CA GLY A 520 -0.68 14.05 -23.56
C GLY A 520 0.36 13.52 -22.57
N GLU A 521 -0.07 12.77 -21.56
CA GLU A 521 0.81 12.13 -20.57
C GLU A 521 1.65 11.01 -21.21
N ILE A 522 1.07 10.14 -22.04
CA ILE A 522 1.80 9.08 -22.76
C ILE A 522 2.89 9.70 -23.64
N LEU A 523 2.58 10.78 -24.38
CA LEU A 523 3.56 11.49 -25.20
C LEU A 523 4.73 12.01 -24.34
N GLN A 524 4.43 12.66 -23.22
CA GLN A 524 5.46 13.17 -22.34
C GLN A 524 6.32 12.06 -21.74
N MET A 525 5.69 11.02 -21.23
CA MET A 525 6.36 9.89 -20.61
C MET A 525 7.26 9.20 -21.64
N SER A 526 6.76 8.97 -22.87
CA SER A 526 7.56 8.38 -23.95
C SER A 526 8.84 9.14 -24.22
N ASN A 527 8.82 10.49 -24.25
CA ASN A 527 10.03 11.30 -24.43
C ASN A 527 11.01 11.22 -23.24
N ARG A 528 10.53 10.87 -22.04
CA ARG A 528 11.36 10.78 -20.83
C ARG A 528 11.97 9.40 -20.66
N VAL A 529 11.21 8.33 -20.95
CA VAL A 529 11.59 6.96 -20.56
C VAL A 529 11.95 6.06 -21.74
N LEU A 530 11.55 6.39 -22.98
CA LEU A 530 11.83 5.58 -24.16
C LEU A 530 12.99 6.18 -24.98
N PRO A 531 13.74 5.33 -25.71
CA PRO A 531 14.73 5.77 -26.70
C PRO A 531 14.11 6.64 -27.78
N LEU A 532 14.96 7.49 -28.38
CA LEU A 532 14.54 8.51 -29.35
C LEU A 532 13.84 7.90 -30.57
N SER A 533 14.30 6.73 -31.05
CA SER A 533 13.73 6.04 -32.21
C SER A 533 12.24 5.72 -32.01
N VAL A 534 11.89 5.22 -30.82
CA VAL A 534 10.54 4.81 -30.42
C VAL A 534 9.71 6.03 -30.04
N ALA A 535 10.27 6.93 -29.23
CA ALA A 535 9.60 8.14 -28.78
C ALA A 535 9.18 8.99 -29.99
N ALA A 536 10.05 9.20 -30.97
CA ALA A 536 9.74 9.97 -32.18
C ALA A 536 8.55 9.40 -32.97
N ARG A 537 8.42 8.06 -33.05
CA ARG A 537 7.29 7.40 -33.70
C ARG A 537 5.97 7.68 -32.96
N ILE A 538 5.99 7.62 -31.63
CA ILE A 538 4.83 7.92 -30.78
C ILE A 538 4.43 9.40 -30.89
N GLN A 539 5.41 10.32 -30.93
CA GLN A 539 5.17 11.77 -31.09
C GLN A 539 4.53 12.14 -32.44
N ALA A 540 4.70 11.33 -33.48
CA ALA A 540 4.23 11.66 -34.82
C ALA A 540 2.70 11.72 -34.94
N LEU A 541 1.95 10.99 -34.09
CA LEU A 541 0.48 10.97 -34.03
C LEU A 541 -0.21 10.99 -35.42
N PRO A 542 0.15 10.09 -36.35
CA PRO A 542 -0.26 10.20 -37.76
C PRO A 542 -1.78 10.21 -37.95
N SER A 543 -2.51 9.46 -37.14
CA SER A 543 -3.97 9.34 -37.16
C SER A 543 -4.68 10.65 -36.77
N ILE A 544 -4.19 11.37 -35.76
CA ILE A 544 -4.75 12.69 -35.37
C ILE A 544 -4.47 13.74 -36.44
N PHE A 545 -3.26 13.75 -37.00
CA PHE A 545 -2.91 14.66 -38.09
C PHE A 545 -3.74 14.40 -39.34
N ALA A 546 -3.93 13.14 -39.72
CA ALA A 546 -4.79 12.77 -40.83
C ALA A 546 -6.24 13.26 -40.63
N MET A 547 -6.78 13.08 -39.41
CA MET A 547 -8.11 13.58 -39.04
C MET A 547 -8.20 15.11 -39.14
N ALA A 548 -7.20 15.83 -38.63
CA ALA A 548 -7.15 17.29 -38.68
C ALA A 548 -6.97 17.85 -40.11
N CYS A 549 -6.44 17.04 -41.03
CA CYS A 549 -6.24 17.41 -42.44
C CYS A 549 -7.38 16.93 -43.35
N ASN A 550 -8.32 16.12 -42.86
CA ASN A 550 -9.43 15.62 -43.65
C ASN A 550 -10.38 16.76 -44.03
N SER A 551 -10.40 17.13 -45.32
CA SER A 551 -11.26 18.21 -45.82
C SER A 551 -12.69 17.77 -46.11
N ASP A 552 -12.89 16.45 -46.24
CA ASP A 552 -14.17 15.85 -46.64
C ASP A 552 -15.13 15.69 -45.45
N ASP A 553 -14.61 15.52 -44.23
CA ASP A 553 -15.39 15.45 -42.99
C ASP A 553 -15.06 16.63 -42.05
N GLY A 554 -15.95 17.63 -42.04
CA GLY A 554 -15.80 18.81 -41.21
C GLY A 554 -15.86 18.54 -39.69
N GLN A 555 -16.51 17.45 -39.26
CA GLN A 555 -16.60 17.08 -37.85
C GLN A 555 -15.30 16.44 -37.37
N GLN A 556 -14.76 15.47 -38.13
CA GLN A 556 -13.43 14.91 -37.87
C GLN A 556 -12.36 16.01 -37.84
N ARG A 557 -12.37 16.92 -38.83
CA ARG A 557 -11.43 18.04 -38.87
C ARG A 557 -11.45 18.90 -37.62
N LEU A 558 -12.65 19.22 -37.12
CA LEU A 558 -12.83 20.01 -35.90
C LEU A 558 -12.29 19.27 -34.66
N VAL A 559 -12.61 17.98 -34.52
CA VAL A 559 -12.13 17.13 -33.42
C VAL A 559 -10.60 17.06 -33.44
N GLY A 560 -10.00 16.71 -34.58
CA GLY A 560 -8.54 16.62 -34.73
C GLY A 560 -7.83 17.95 -34.41
N ALA A 561 -8.29 19.06 -34.98
CA ALA A 561 -7.71 20.38 -34.73
C ALA A 561 -7.83 20.82 -33.26
N SER A 562 -8.99 20.56 -32.63
CA SER A 562 -9.22 20.88 -31.22
C SER A 562 -8.35 20.04 -30.28
N THR A 563 -8.14 18.76 -30.61
CA THR A 563 -7.29 17.82 -29.85
C THR A 563 -5.83 18.26 -29.92
N LEU A 564 -5.32 18.57 -31.12
CA LEU A 564 -3.96 19.09 -31.28
C LEU A 564 -3.74 20.39 -30.51
N SER A 565 -4.71 21.32 -30.57
CA SER A 565 -4.64 22.56 -29.79
C SER A 565 -4.66 22.32 -28.28
N ALA A 566 -5.41 21.33 -27.81
CA ALA A 566 -5.45 20.96 -26.40
C ALA A 566 -4.13 20.33 -25.94
N LEU A 567 -3.52 19.45 -26.75
CA LEU A 567 -2.22 18.84 -26.49
C LEU A 567 -1.08 19.88 -26.47
N ASP A 568 -1.05 20.82 -27.41
CA ASP A 568 -0.06 21.92 -27.40
C ASP A 568 -0.26 22.84 -26.18
N SER A 569 -1.50 23.20 -25.85
CA SER A 569 -1.82 23.98 -24.65
C SER A 569 -1.41 23.26 -23.36
N PHE A 570 -1.58 21.94 -23.30
CA PHE A 570 -1.18 21.10 -22.20
C PHE A 570 0.34 21.15 -21.97
N ASN A 571 1.12 20.89 -23.03
CA ASN A 571 2.58 20.93 -22.99
C ASN A 571 3.13 22.32 -22.60
N ARG A 572 2.52 23.41 -23.08
CA ARG A 572 2.92 24.78 -22.75
C ARG A 572 2.60 25.21 -21.32
N ASN A 573 1.49 24.75 -20.75
CA ASN A 573 1.10 25.18 -19.41
C ASN A 573 1.81 24.38 -18.32
N ARG A 574 2.15 23.11 -18.54
CA ARG A 574 2.88 22.32 -17.55
C ARG A 574 4.28 22.89 -17.25
N THR A 575 5.01 23.27 -18.29
CA THR A 575 6.31 23.97 -18.15
C THR A 575 6.23 25.30 -17.39
N ARG A 576 5.04 25.92 -17.32
CA ARG A 576 4.77 27.15 -16.54
C ARG A 576 4.26 26.89 -15.13
N LEU A 577 3.67 25.73 -14.87
CA LEU A 577 2.95 25.40 -13.63
C LEU A 577 3.71 24.45 -12.71
N GLU A 578 4.75 23.75 -13.18
CA GLU A 578 5.69 23.06 -12.29
C GLU A 578 6.53 24.10 -11.52
N PRO A 579 6.52 24.10 -10.18
CA PRO A 579 7.32 25.00 -9.38
C PRO A 579 8.80 24.59 -9.48
N GLY A 580 9.49 25.08 -10.51
CA GLY A 580 10.94 24.98 -10.57
C GLY A 580 11.58 25.63 -9.34
N VAL A 581 12.44 24.86 -8.67
CA VAL A 581 13.28 24.98 -7.45
C VAL A 581 14.08 26.30 -7.28
N VAL A 582 13.71 27.42 -7.90
CA VAL A 582 14.62 28.55 -8.06
C VAL A 582 14.09 29.79 -7.38
N LYS A 583 14.12 29.77 -6.04
CA LYS A 583 14.02 31.01 -5.24
C LYS A 583 15.36 31.47 -4.66
N THR A 584 16.44 30.70 -4.76
CA THR A 584 17.70 31.02 -4.07
C THR A 584 19.00 30.98 -4.89
N SER A 585 18.97 30.69 -6.19
CA SER A 585 20.17 30.89 -7.04
C SER A 585 20.03 32.14 -7.91
N SER A 586 20.93 33.11 -7.71
CA SER A 586 21.07 34.29 -8.57
C SER A 586 21.62 33.98 -9.96
N ARG A 587 21.63 32.72 -10.42
CA ARG A 587 22.08 32.35 -11.76
C ARG A 587 21.20 31.24 -12.35
N LEU A 588 20.25 31.60 -13.20
CA LEU A 588 19.68 30.69 -14.20
C LEU A 588 19.54 31.40 -15.54
N ARG A 589 20.24 30.83 -16.53
CA ARG A 589 20.20 31.02 -18.00
C ARG A 589 19.81 32.41 -18.52
N ALA A 590 20.80 33.07 -19.12
CA ALA A 590 20.77 34.40 -19.73
C ALA A 590 19.75 34.64 -20.87
N ASN A 591 18.93 33.64 -21.25
CA ASN A 591 18.08 33.68 -22.45
C ASN A 591 16.57 33.57 -22.17
N SER A 592 16.12 33.73 -20.92
CA SER A 592 14.69 33.86 -20.64
C SER A 592 14.24 35.32 -20.71
N VAL A 593 13.14 35.59 -21.41
CA VAL A 593 12.45 36.89 -21.48
C VAL A 593 12.11 37.46 -20.08
N ASP A 594 12.00 36.61 -19.06
CA ASP A 594 11.76 37.02 -17.66
C ASP A 594 12.96 37.75 -17.02
N ASP A 595 14.18 37.49 -17.49
CA ASP A 595 15.38 38.08 -16.91
C ASP A 595 15.53 39.56 -17.31
N ALA A 596 14.92 39.97 -18.43
CA ALA A 596 14.80 41.38 -18.81
C ALA A 596 13.80 42.12 -17.90
N VAL A 597 12.67 41.48 -17.55
CA VAL A 597 11.65 42.06 -16.66
C VAL A 597 12.18 42.19 -15.24
N ARG A 598 12.83 41.16 -14.70
CA ARG A 598 13.44 41.20 -13.35
C ARG A 598 14.63 42.15 -13.24
N ARG A 599 15.49 42.23 -14.27
CA ARG A 599 16.56 43.24 -14.33
C ARG A 599 15.98 44.66 -14.41
N GLY A 600 14.91 44.85 -15.17
CA GLY A 600 14.15 46.09 -15.20
C GLY A 600 13.56 46.45 -13.83
N GLN A 601 12.96 45.50 -13.12
CA GLN A 601 12.38 45.72 -11.80
C GLN A 601 13.44 46.05 -10.73
N ARG A 602 14.57 45.33 -10.70
CA ARG A 602 15.70 45.64 -9.81
C ARG A 602 16.35 46.99 -10.12
N GLN A 603 16.46 47.35 -11.41
CA GLN A 603 16.94 48.68 -11.81
C GLN A 603 15.95 49.78 -11.40
N VAL A 604 14.64 49.54 -11.49
CA VAL A 604 13.59 50.47 -11.05
C VAL A 604 13.60 50.62 -9.52
N GLU A 605 13.76 49.54 -8.75
CA GLU A 605 13.89 49.58 -7.29
C GLU A 605 15.16 50.31 -6.85
N GLN A 606 16.32 50.01 -7.46
CA GLN A 606 17.57 50.75 -7.19
C GLN A 606 17.48 52.22 -7.61
N ALA A 607 16.77 52.52 -8.70
CA ALA A 607 16.53 53.90 -9.14
C ALA A 607 15.59 54.64 -8.20
N LYS A 608 14.52 53.99 -7.71
CA LYS A 608 13.62 54.55 -6.68
C LYS A 608 14.34 54.80 -5.36
N LEU A 609 15.22 53.88 -4.93
CA LEU A 609 15.99 54.02 -3.71
C LEU A 609 17.01 55.17 -3.83
N LYS A 610 17.70 55.29 -4.97
CA LYS A 610 18.58 56.44 -5.28
C LYS A 610 17.81 57.77 -5.37
N LEU A 611 16.60 57.77 -5.92
CA LEU A 611 15.74 58.95 -6.01
C LEU A 611 15.22 59.37 -4.63
N GLY A 612 14.84 58.42 -3.78
CA GLY A 612 14.43 58.66 -2.39
C GLY A 612 15.54 59.21 -1.50
N MET A 613 16.80 58.84 -1.76
CA MET A 613 17.97 59.42 -1.08
C MET A 613 18.28 60.87 -1.50
N GLN A 614 17.75 61.35 -2.63
CA GLN A 614 17.93 62.70 -3.17
C GLN A 614 16.77 63.66 -2.82
N MET A 615 15.94 63.30 -1.84
CA MET A 615 14.80 64.09 -1.43
C MET A 615 15.24 65.41 -0.76
N ASP A 616 14.67 66.55 -1.17
CA ASP A 616 14.95 67.88 -0.62
C ASP A 616 14.36 68.08 0.78
N ASP A 617 14.85 69.09 1.52
CA ASP A 617 14.51 69.28 2.95
C ASP A 617 13.00 69.45 3.17
N LYS A 618 12.34 70.17 2.26
CA LYS A 618 10.91 70.49 2.37
C LYS A 618 10.03 69.28 2.08
N THR A 619 10.38 68.48 1.08
CA THR A 619 9.65 67.25 0.77
C THR A 619 9.86 66.19 1.86
N PHE A 620 11.07 66.05 2.40
CA PHE A 620 11.31 65.15 3.54
C PHE A 620 10.47 65.52 4.76
N GLN A 621 10.44 66.79 5.16
CA GLN A 621 9.61 67.24 6.27
C GLN A 621 8.11 67.05 6.01
N SER A 622 7.66 67.27 4.76
CA SER A 622 6.27 67.00 4.36
C SER A 622 5.94 65.51 4.45
N SER A 623 6.81 64.63 3.95
CA SER A 623 6.63 63.18 4.02
C SER A 623 6.64 62.67 5.46
N LEU A 624 7.50 63.22 6.33
CA LEU A 624 7.48 62.91 7.77
C LEU A 624 6.13 63.27 8.43
N LEU A 625 5.50 64.38 8.03
CA LEU A 625 4.17 64.75 8.51
C LEU A 625 3.07 63.84 7.94
N GLU A 626 3.21 63.44 6.68
CA GLU A 626 2.28 62.55 5.97
C GLU A 626 2.19 61.15 6.61
N THR A 627 3.27 60.66 7.23
CA THR A 627 3.22 59.41 8.02
C THR A 627 2.27 59.47 9.22
N GLN A 628 1.92 60.68 9.69
CA GLN A 628 1.13 60.96 10.90
C GLN A 628 1.73 60.49 12.24
N VAL A 629 2.92 59.90 12.26
CA VAL A 629 3.60 59.42 13.48
C VAL A 629 3.85 60.57 14.47
N MET A 630 4.16 61.77 13.96
CA MET A 630 4.39 62.97 14.76
C MET A 630 3.11 63.60 15.30
N LEU A 631 1.96 63.32 14.70
CA LEU A 631 0.69 63.95 15.03
C LEU A 631 -0.05 63.14 16.10
N THR A 632 -0.21 61.83 15.90
CA THR A 632 -0.98 60.97 16.81
C THR A 632 -0.10 59.85 17.38
N LYS A 633 -0.44 59.32 18.56
CA LYS A 633 0.22 58.13 19.14
C LYS A 633 -0.45 56.83 18.71
N ASP A 634 -1.56 56.94 17.99
CA ASP A 634 -2.39 55.83 17.55
C ASP A 634 -1.91 55.33 16.18
N HIS A 635 -1.28 54.15 16.18
CA HIS A 635 -0.77 53.45 15.00
C HIS A 635 -1.83 53.15 13.93
N ALA A 636 -3.13 53.09 14.27
CA ALA A 636 -4.19 52.83 13.30
C ALA A 636 -4.38 54.00 12.31
N LYS A 637 -3.90 55.19 12.67
CA LYS A 637 -3.97 56.40 11.84
C LYS A 637 -2.69 56.64 11.04
N TRP A 638 -1.65 55.85 11.26
CA TRP A 638 -0.38 56.03 10.56
C TRP A 638 -0.48 55.55 9.12
N ASN A 639 0.11 56.32 8.20
CA ASN A 639 0.22 55.89 6.82
C ASN A 639 1.38 54.90 6.70
N PHE A 640 1.04 53.60 6.67
CA PHE A 640 2.02 52.51 6.67
C PHE A 640 2.91 52.52 5.43
N ASP A 641 2.34 52.76 4.25
CA ASP A 641 3.08 52.69 2.98
C ASP A 641 4.13 53.80 2.90
N THR A 642 3.75 55.04 3.24
CA THR A 642 4.70 56.17 3.33
C THR A 642 5.74 55.95 4.44
N LEU A 643 5.35 55.36 5.57
CA LEU A 643 6.27 55.03 6.65
C LEU A 643 7.33 54.01 6.22
N GLN A 644 6.92 52.97 5.50
CA GLN A 644 7.84 51.96 4.96
C GLN A 644 8.78 52.55 3.91
N GLU A 645 8.26 53.37 2.98
CA GLU A 645 9.06 54.05 1.95
C GLU A 645 10.13 54.97 2.56
N ILE A 646 9.79 55.72 3.61
CA ILE A 646 10.74 56.61 4.29
C ILE A 646 11.87 55.82 4.98
N ILE A 647 11.54 54.69 5.60
CA ILE A 647 12.50 53.82 6.30
C ILE A 647 13.45 53.14 5.32
N GLU A 648 12.92 52.53 4.25
CA GLU A 648 13.73 51.77 3.28
C GLU A 648 14.49 52.65 2.27
N GLY A 649 14.21 53.96 2.22
CA GLY A 649 14.83 54.89 1.26
C GLY A 649 15.48 56.11 1.92
N PRO A 650 14.76 57.25 2.09
CA PRO A 650 15.31 58.52 2.57
C PRO A 650 16.15 58.46 3.86
N LEU A 651 15.78 57.61 4.82
CA LEU A 651 16.50 57.49 6.09
C LEU A 651 17.88 56.80 5.96
N LEU A 652 18.20 56.17 4.82
CA LEU A 652 19.55 55.68 4.55
C LEU A 652 20.56 56.82 4.36
N HIS A 653 20.12 58.07 4.19
CA HIS A 653 21.00 59.22 4.08
C HIS A 653 21.38 59.79 5.48
N PRO A 654 22.68 59.91 5.85
CA PRO A 654 23.10 60.28 7.19
C PRO A 654 22.53 61.60 7.72
N LYS A 655 22.47 62.66 6.88
CA LYS A 655 21.89 63.96 7.29
C LYS A 655 20.39 63.87 7.62
N ARG A 656 19.65 63.02 6.90
CA ARG A 656 18.20 62.83 7.09
C ARG A 656 17.92 62.01 8.34
N MET A 657 18.79 61.02 8.61
CA MET A 657 18.76 60.27 9.85
C MET A 657 19.00 61.19 11.07
N ASP A 658 20.01 62.07 11.02
CA ASP A 658 20.28 63.02 12.11
C ASP A 658 19.11 64.01 12.31
N GLU A 659 18.54 64.54 11.22
CA GLU A 659 17.34 65.39 11.27
C GLU A 659 16.14 64.64 11.88
N ALA A 660 15.92 63.38 11.52
CA ALA A 660 14.84 62.55 12.05
C ALA A 660 15.02 62.16 13.52
N ILE A 661 16.26 62.00 14.00
CA ILE A 661 16.56 61.64 15.40
C ILE A 661 16.55 62.88 16.32
N LYS A 662 17.26 63.95 15.95
CA LYS A 662 17.49 65.14 16.80
C LYS A 662 16.51 66.27 16.53
N GLY A 663 16.31 66.62 15.26
CA GLY A 663 15.47 67.76 14.84
C GLY A 663 13.99 67.47 15.01
N ALA A 664 13.47 66.53 14.24
CA ALA A 664 12.05 66.16 14.25
C ALA A 664 11.66 65.22 15.41
N ARG A 665 12.63 64.53 16.03
CA ARG A 665 12.39 63.46 17.04
C ARG A 665 11.44 62.35 16.56
N PHE A 666 11.35 62.17 15.25
CA PHE A 666 10.51 61.19 14.57
C PHE A 666 10.89 59.77 14.97
N ILE A 667 12.19 59.43 14.89
CA ILE A 667 12.70 58.10 15.25
C ILE A 667 12.43 57.77 16.72
N ARG A 668 12.56 58.74 17.63
CA ARG A 668 12.26 58.54 19.06
C ARG A 668 10.81 58.15 19.28
N ARG A 669 9.88 58.84 18.61
CA ARG A 669 8.44 58.56 18.72
C ARG A 669 8.06 57.23 18.09
N LEU A 670 8.67 56.89 16.95
CA LEU A 670 8.48 55.60 16.28
C LEU A 670 9.04 54.44 17.12
N MET A 671 10.24 54.56 17.71
CA MET A 671 10.81 53.53 18.59
C MET A 671 9.99 53.35 19.87
N THR A 672 9.35 54.41 20.39
CA THR A 672 8.43 54.28 21.54
C THR A 672 7.21 53.39 21.23
N PHE A 673 6.88 53.13 19.96
CA PHE A 673 5.85 52.14 19.61
C PHE A 673 6.36 50.69 19.76
N PHE A 674 7.65 50.45 19.46
CA PHE A 674 8.32 49.16 19.60
C PHE A 674 8.86 48.88 21.01
N HIS A 675 8.80 49.82 21.95
CA HIS A 675 9.22 49.58 23.33
C HIS A 675 8.30 48.53 24.01
N PRO A 676 8.85 47.44 24.59
CA PRO A 676 8.05 46.38 25.23
C PRO A 676 7.07 46.90 26.28
N PHE A 677 7.52 47.78 27.18
CA PHE A 677 6.68 48.29 28.27
C PHE A 677 5.74 49.44 27.84
N SER A 678 5.72 49.80 26.55
CA SER A 678 4.73 50.74 26.01
C SER A 678 3.36 50.11 25.78
N HIS A 679 3.27 48.77 25.78
CA HIS A 679 2.05 48.00 25.55
C HIS A 679 1.32 48.31 24.24
N ARG A 680 2.02 48.90 23.25
CA ARG A 680 1.47 49.16 21.91
C ARG A 680 1.73 48.01 20.96
N PHE A 681 3.00 47.78 20.59
CA PHE A 681 3.36 46.67 19.71
C PHE A 681 3.19 45.30 20.38
N SER A 682 3.57 45.16 21.66
CA SER A 682 3.58 43.87 22.38
C SER A 682 2.20 43.26 22.59
N ASP A 683 1.15 44.08 22.66
CA ASP A 683 -0.22 43.63 22.95
C ASP A 683 -1.04 43.42 21.67
N MET A 684 -0.48 43.72 20.49
CA MET A 684 -1.15 43.46 19.21
C MET A 684 -1.30 41.97 18.95
N HIS A 685 -2.49 41.54 18.53
CA HIS A 685 -2.75 40.15 18.20
C HIS A 685 -1.97 39.65 16.97
N ARG A 686 -1.56 38.39 17.01
CA ARG A 686 -0.85 37.69 15.93
C ARG A 686 -1.82 37.30 14.79
N ILE A 687 -2.11 38.25 13.92
CA ILE A 687 -2.91 38.06 12.69
C ILE A 687 -2.11 38.48 11.44
N LYS A 688 -2.42 37.91 10.27
CA LYS A 688 -1.67 38.16 9.01
C LYS A 688 -1.44 39.64 8.70
N VAL A 689 -2.45 40.49 8.94
CA VAL A 689 -2.38 41.94 8.70
C VAL A 689 -1.37 42.63 9.61
N ASN A 690 -1.21 42.15 10.85
CA ASN A 690 -0.35 42.77 11.85
C ASN A 690 1.13 42.39 11.69
N LEU A 691 1.45 41.30 11.00
CA LEU A 691 2.84 40.86 10.75
C LEU A 691 3.67 41.90 10.00
N ARG A 692 3.02 42.79 9.23
CA ARG A 692 3.68 43.92 8.56
C ARG A 692 4.45 44.83 9.52
N TRP A 693 3.99 44.96 10.77
CA TRP A 693 4.64 45.79 11.79
C TRP A 693 5.94 45.15 12.31
N VAL A 694 6.02 43.82 12.32
CA VAL A 694 7.26 43.10 12.67
C VAL A 694 8.31 43.36 11.60
N ARG A 695 7.93 43.22 10.31
CA ARG A 695 8.80 43.51 9.16
C ARG A 695 9.27 44.96 9.14
N LEU A 696 8.37 45.90 9.45
CA LEU A 696 8.71 47.32 9.57
C LEU A 696 9.76 47.55 10.66
N GLY A 697 9.62 46.91 11.81
CA GLY A 697 10.59 46.98 12.90
C GLY A 697 11.96 46.43 12.51
N CYS A 698 12.01 45.30 11.82
CA CYS A 698 13.25 44.73 11.30
C CYS A 698 13.93 45.66 10.27
N SER A 699 13.14 46.24 9.37
CA SER A 699 13.63 47.20 8.36
C SER A 699 14.14 48.49 9.00
N LEU A 700 13.47 48.98 10.04
CA LEU A 700 13.91 50.13 10.82
C LEU A 700 15.24 49.88 11.52
N LEU A 701 15.40 48.74 12.20
CA LEU A 701 16.67 48.39 12.85
C LEU A 701 17.81 48.26 11.84
N THR A 702 17.55 47.64 10.69
CA THR A 702 18.53 47.55 9.59
C THR A 702 18.97 48.94 9.12
N THR A 703 18.01 49.86 8.94
CA THR A 703 18.27 51.24 8.50
C THR A 703 19.02 52.06 9.55
N LEU A 704 18.74 51.84 10.84
CA LEU A 704 19.46 52.48 11.94
C LEU A 704 20.90 51.97 12.05
N LEU A 705 21.14 50.68 11.84
CA LEU A 705 22.49 50.12 11.81
C LEU A 705 23.31 50.60 10.61
N ALA A 706 22.67 50.91 9.48
CA ALA A 706 23.36 51.44 8.29
C ALA A 706 23.99 52.83 8.50
N ASN A 707 23.60 53.57 9.54
CA ASN A 707 24.05 54.94 9.82
C ASN A 707 24.75 55.06 11.18
N GLN A 708 25.85 55.84 11.26
CA GLN A 708 26.58 56.02 12.53
C GLN A 708 25.75 56.67 13.64
N ASP A 709 24.92 57.66 13.32
CA ASP A 709 24.05 58.31 14.30
C ASP A 709 22.92 57.38 14.79
N GLY A 710 22.43 56.50 13.91
CA GLY A 710 21.44 55.47 14.27
C GLY A 710 22.03 54.40 15.19
N MET A 711 23.27 53.96 14.94
CA MET A 711 24.01 53.05 15.83
C MET A 711 24.24 53.66 17.22
N ARG A 712 24.71 54.91 17.29
CA ARG A 712 24.88 55.62 18.58
C ARG A 712 23.57 55.75 19.35
N TYR A 713 22.49 56.07 18.64
CA TYR A 713 21.15 56.17 19.22
C TYR A 713 20.70 54.82 19.83
N LEU A 714 20.81 53.72 19.09
CA LEU A 714 20.44 52.38 19.59
C LEU A 714 21.34 51.88 20.72
N SER A 715 22.63 52.22 20.69
CA SER A 715 23.60 51.72 21.68
C SER A 715 23.63 52.49 23.00
N SER A 716 23.17 53.75 23.04
CA SER A 716 23.36 54.61 24.22
C SER A 716 22.17 55.49 24.61
N GLU A 717 21.28 55.83 23.68
CA GLU A 717 20.18 56.77 23.93
C GLU A 717 18.82 56.09 24.11
N ASP A 718 18.52 55.05 23.32
CA ASP A 718 17.21 54.38 23.33
C ASP A 718 17.14 53.24 24.36
N PRO A 719 16.07 53.15 25.17
CA PRO A 719 15.96 52.11 26.20
C PRO A 719 15.55 50.73 25.65
N PHE A 720 15.28 50.57 24.34
CA PHE A 720 14.74 49.35 23.75
C PHE A 720 15.52 48.08 24.13
N MET A 721 16.85 48.05 23.92
CA MET A 721 17.67 46.87 24.26
C MET A 721 17.63 46.58 25.78
N GLY A 722 17.77 47.62 26.60
CA GLY A 722 17.69 47.48 28.06
C GLY A 722 16.32 47.00 28.55
N GLN A 723 15.23 47.38 27.88
CA GLN A 723 13.89 46.88 28.18
C GLN A 723 13.74 45.41 27.80
N ILE A 724 14.25 44.99 26.64
CA ILE A 724 14.25 43.59 26.21
C ILE A 724 15.00 42.70 27.22
N VAL A 725 16.17 43.13 27.69
CA VAL A 725 16.92 42.41 28.76
C VAL A 725 16.08 42.29 30.04
N LYS A 726 15.41 43.37 30.46
CA LYS A 726 14.51 43.33 31.63
C LYS A 726 13.34 42.36 31.42
N CYS A 727 12.78 42.29 30.20
CA CYS A 727 11.74 41.32 29.86
C CYS A 727 12.24 39.87 29.95
N PHE A 728 13.49 39.58 29.56
CA PHE A 728 14.07 38.26 29.76
C PHE A 728 14.37 37.97 31.24
N ALA A 729 14.82 38.98 32.00
CA ALA A 729 15.08 38.83 33.43
C ALA A 729 13.81 38.57 34.26
N GLN A 730 12.62 38.93 33.76
CA GLN A 730 11.33 38.55 34.36
C GLN A 730 11.06 37.03 34.31
N LEU A 731 11.74 36.30 33.44
CA LEU A 731 11.58 34.85 33.27
C LEU A 731 12.56 34.04 34.13
N ASP A 732 13.52 34.69 34.80
CA ASP A 732 14.51 34.02 35.64
C ASP A 732 13.87 33.60 36.98
N PRO A 733 13.79 32.28 37.29
CA PRO A 733 13.21 31.78 38.54
C PRO A 733 13.91 32.29 39.80
N PHE A 734 15.18 32.71 39.70
CA PHE A 734 15.98 33.17 40.84
C PHE A 734 15.94 34.69 41.04
N ASN A 735 15.30 35.43 40.13
CA ASN A 735 15.24 36.88 40.19
C ASN A 735 14.06 37.35 41.06
N SER A 736 14.36 37.71 42.31
CA SER A 736 13.36 38.11 43.34
C SER A 736 12.64 39.45 43.08
N GLN A 737 12.92 40.10 41.94
CA GLN A 737 12.24 41.35 41.52
C GLN A 737 11.02 41.12 40.61
N ALA A 738 10.75 39.88 40.19
CA ALA A 738 9.50 39.55 39.51
C ALA A 738 8.37 39.46 40.55
N ALA A 739 7.46 40.44 40.56
CA ALA A 739 6.27 40.38 41.39
C ALA A 739 5.44 39.13 41.01
N PRO A 740 4.91 38.37 41.99
CA PRO A 740 4.19 37.12 41.71
C PRO A 740 2.88 37.29 40.91
N ASP A 741 2.40 38.54 40.75
CA ASP A 741 1.14 38.88 40.06
C ASP A 741 1.31 39.55 38.67
N SER A 742 2.53 39.71 38.14
CA SER A 742 2.74 40.32 36.81
C SER A 742 2.94 39.27 35.71
N ASP A 743 2.06 39.22 34.70
CA ASP A 743 2.22 38.41 33.48
C ASP A 743 3.49 38.85 32.70
N PRO A 744 4.55 38.01 32.64
CA PRO A 744 5.80 38.39 31.98
C PRO A 744 5.61 38.70 30.49
N MET A 745 6.38 39.65 29.94
CA MET A 745 6.25 40.05 28.51
C MET A 745 6.45 38.89 27.53
N PHE A 746 7.38 37.98 27.86
CA PHE A 746 7.65 36.76 27.10
C PHE A 746 6.98 35.54 27.74
N SER A 747 5.76 35.67 28.30
CA SER A 747 4.98 34.51 28.76
C SER A 747 4.56 33.65 27.57
N LYS A 748 4.36 32.34 27.81
CA LYS A 748 4.00 31.37 26.76
C LYS A 748 2.73 31.78 26.00
N ARG A 749 1.76 32.36 26.70
CA ARG A 749 0.51 32.87 26.12
C ARG A 749 0.77 34.04 25.17
N ARG A 750 1.55 35.03 25.59
CA ARG A 750 1.82 36.24 24.79
C ARG A 750 2.57 35.91 23.50
N ILE A 751 3.56 35.02 23.56
CA ILE A 751 4.32 34.61 22.36
C ILE A 751 3.42 33.91 21.33
N ALA A 752 2.41 33.16 21.78
CA ALA A 752 1.46 32.50 20.91
C ALA A 752 0.41 33.46 20.32
N GLU A 753 -0.15 34.35 21.14
CA GLU A 753 -1.34 35.16 20.81
C GLU A 753 -1.03 36.58 20.32
N THR A 754 0.16 37.12 20.62
CA THR A 754 0.53 38.53 20.33
C THR A 754 1.80 38.66 19.48
N LEU A 755 2.15 39.88 19.06
CA LEU A 755 3.38 40.19 18.31
C LEU A 755 4.66 40.21 19.16
N THR A 756 4.61 39.79 20.44
CA THR A 756 5.79 39.69 21.30
C THR A 756 6.88 38.78 20.74
N TYR A 757 6.50 37.74 19.98
CA TYR A 757 7.47 36.89 19.26
C TYR A 757 8.32 37.70 18.26
N GLY A 758 7.79 38.78 17.69
CA GLY A 758 8.47 39.63 16.71
C GLY A 758 9.71 40.33 17.28
N TYR A 759 9.84 40.43 18.61
CA TYR A 759 11.09 40.89 19.22
C TYR A 759 12.25 39.90 18.99
N LEU A 760 11.98 38.59 18.90
CA LEU A 760 13.01 37.61 18.55
C LEU A 760 13.47 37.78 17.10
N GLU A 761 12.55 38.08 16.17
CA GLU A 761 12.86 38.38 14.76
C GLU A 761 13.69 39.68 14.63
N MET A 762 13.38 40.70 15.44
CA MET A 762 14.15 41.93 15.52
C MET A 762 15.57 41.71 16.06
N LEU A 763 15.74 40.90 17.11
CA LEU A 763 17.06 40.51 17.61
C LEU A 763 17.84 39.69 16.58
N GLY A 764 17.16 38.79 15.87
CA GLY A 764 17.69 38.06 14.73
C GLY A 764 18.20 38.98 13.63
N THR A 765 17.45 40.04 13.31
CA THR A 765 17.87 41.06 12.34
C THR A 765 19.15 41.78 12.75
N LEU A 766 19.31 42.11 14.03
CA LEU A 766 20.55 42.72 14.54
C LEU A 766 21.74 41.77 14.43
N SER A 767 21.54 40.46 14.65
CA SER A 767 22.61 39.46 14.59
C SER A 767 23.23 39.29 13.19
N LYS A 768 22.55 39.76 12.12
CA LYS A 768 23.07 39.75 10.74
C LYS A 768 24.20 40.76 10.51
N HIS A 769 24.32 41.77 11.36
CA HIS A 769 25.30 42.84 11.23
C HIS A 769 26.32 42.75 12.36
N LYS A 770 27.60 42.96 12.04
CA LYS A 770 28.69 42.89 13.03
C LYS A 770 28.48 43.89 14.17
N GLU A 771 28.10 45.12 13.83
CA GLU A 771 27.81 46.20 14.77
C GLU A 771 26.57 45.89 15.63
N GLY A 772 25.61 45.15 15.06
CA GLY A 772 24.44 44.67 15.80
C GLY A 772 24.82 43.62 16.85
N ILE A 773 25.72 42.68 16.53
CA ILE A 773 26.27 41.70 17.48
C ILE A 773 26.97 42.41 18.65
N GLU A 774 27.79 43.42 18.38
CA GLU A 774 28.47 44.21 19.43
C GLU A 774 27.47 44.88 20.37
N ILE A 775 26.36 45.44 19.84
CA ILE A 775 25.29 46.01 20.67
C ILE A 775 24.61 44.93 21.52
N LEU A 776 24.29 43.76 20.94
CA LEU A 776 23.67 42.65 21.68
C LEU A 776 24.58 42.15 22.82
N GLU A 777 25.89 42.12 22.59
CA GLU A 777 26.89 41.71 23.57
C GLU A 777 27.04 42.73 24.70
N ASN A 778 27.11 44.03 24.37
CA ASN A 778 27.18 45.14 25.34
C ASN A 778 25.98 45.15 26.31
N TYR A 779 24.78 44.84 25.81
CA TYR A 779 23.57 44.74 26.63
C TYR A 779 23.36 43.37 27.28
N LYS A 780 24.30 42.41 27.11
CA LYS A 780 24.24 41.05 27.69
C LYS A 780 23.05 40.21 27.22
N ILE A 781 22.57 40.42 26.00
CA ILE A 781 21.46 39.65 25.42
C ILE A 781 21.84 38.16 25.27
N PHE A 782 23.07 37.86 24.81
CA PHE A 782 23.53 36.48 24.70
C PHE A 782 23.64 35.77 26.05
N THR A 783 24.03 36.49 27.11
CA THR A 783 23.98 35.97 28.48
C THR A 783 22.55 35.60 28.88
N ALA A 784 21.57 36.44 28.54
CA ALA A 784 20.16 36.11 28.74
C ALA A 784 19.75 34.85 27.97
N PHE A 785 20.16 34.70 26.69
CA PHE A 785 19.88 33.49 25.91
C PHE A 785 20.48 32.22 26.53
N TYR A 786 21.69 32.30 27.09
CA TYR A 786 22.29 31.17 27.81
C TYR A 786 21.51 30.78 29.08
N HIS A 787 20.94 31.73 29.80
CA HIS A 787 20.08 31.43 30.95
C HIS A 787 18.72 30.87 30.53
N LEU A 788 18.13 31.45 29.47
CA LEU A 788 16.86 30.96 28.92
C LEU A 788 16.98 29.53 28.41
N SER A 789 18.16 29.09 27.94
CA SER A 789 18.35 27.73 27.43
C SER A 789 18.28 26.66 28.51
N ASP A 790 18.47 27.05 29.77
CA ASP A 790 18.46 26.15 30.92
C ASP A 790 17.04 26.03 31.53
N LEU A 791 16.06 26.80 31.03
CA LEU A 791 14.68 26.76 31.49
C LEU A 791 13.90 25.57 30.93
N LYS A 792 13.72 24.54 31.76
CA LYS A 792 13.08 23.25 31.39
C LYS A 792 11.65 23.33 30.84
N SER A 793 10.91 24.41 31.12
CA SER A 793 9.49 24.55 30.79
C SER A 793 9.23 25.47 29.59
N ARG A 794 10.28 26.05 29.00
CA ARG A 794 10.21 27.13 28.01
C ARG A 794 10.90 26.80 26.69
N ASP A 795 10.64 25.60 26.16
CA ASP A 795 11.13 25.15 24.85
C ASP A 795 10.77 26.12 23.72
N ASP A 796 9.62 26.82 23.82
CA ASP A 796 9.13 27.80 22.85
C ASP A 796 10.13 28.95 22.61
N LEU A 797 10.82 29.40 23.66
CA LEU A 797 11.76 30.50 23.58
C LEU A 797 13.04 30.09 22.85
N ILE A 798 13.59 28.92 23.18
CA ILE A 798 14.82 28.45 22.56
C ILE A 798 14.61 28.14 21.08
N LYS A 799 13.48 27.53 20.73
CA LYS A 799 13.09 27.33 19.33
C LYS A 799 13.02 28.67 18.58
N GLY A 800 12.28 29.64 19.13
CA GLY A 800 12.19 30.97 18.53
C GLY A 800 13.52 31.72 18.47
N ILE A 801 14.44 31.52 19.41
CA ILE A 801 15.77 32.15 19.37
C ILE A 801 16.61 31.54 18.25
N ILE A 802 16.72 30.21 18.19
CA ILE A 802 17.58 29.55 17.20
C ILE A 802 17.05 29.72 15.76
N GLU A 803 15.73 29.80 15.56
CA GLU A 803 15.15 30.02 14.23
C GLU A 803 15.44 31.42 13.65
N ASN A 804 15.66 32.43 14.52
CA ASN A 804 15.78 33.82 14.10
C ASN A 804 17.22 34.34 14.05
N LEU A 805 18.16 33.72 14.76
CA LEU A 805 19.56 34.15 14.78
C LEU A 805 20.29 33.89 13.45
N ASP A 806 21.21 34.79 13.11
CA ASP A 806 22.14 34.60 11.99
C ASP A 806 23.43 33.91 12.45
N TYR A 807 23.85 32.88 11.71
CA TYR A 807 25.01 32.04 12.03
C TYR A 807 26.22 32.30 11.10
N SER A 808 26.16 33.33 10.27
CA SER A 808 27.22 33.63 9.28
C SER A 808 28.52 34.03 9.97
N THR A 809 28.42 34.76 11.08
CA THR A 809 29.57 35.21 11.88
C THR A 809 29.90 34.20 12.97
N ASP A 810 31.18 33.90 13.17
CA ASP A 810 31.63 33.05 14.27
C ASP A 810 31.56 33.79 15.60
N GLY A 811 30.93 33.17 16.62
CA GLY A 811 30.72 33.79 17.92
C GLY A 811 29.49 33.28 18.66
N HIS A 812 28.88 34.14 19.47
CA HIS A 812 27.76 33.81 20.35
C HIS A 812 26.57 33.10 19.66
N PRO A 813 26.09 33.49 18.46
CA PRO A 813 24.97 32.81 17.81
C PRO A 813 25.21 31.30 17.62
N ARG A 814 26.40 30.91 17.13
CA ARG A 814 26.75 29.48 16.95
C ARG A 814 26.86 28.73 18.27
N ILE A 815 27.33 29.39 19.33
CA ILE A 815 27.40 28.79 20.68
C ILE A 815 25.99 28.54 21.22
N VAL A 816 25.04 29.46 21.01
CA VAL A 816 23.63 29.27 21.41
C VAL A 816 23.02 28.06 20.70
N LEU A 817 23.25 27.91 19.39
CA LEU A 817 22.80 26.73 18.64
C LEU A 817 23.47 25.45 19.14
N SER A 818 24.79 25.46 19.35
CA SER A 818 25.51 24.32 19.92
C SER A 818 24.97 23.91 21.29
N LYS A 819 24.63 24.87 22.16
CA LYS A 819 24.03 24.62 23.47
C LYS A 819 22.61 24.02 23.35
N ALA A 820 21.83 24.44 22.36
CA ALA A 820 20.52 23.86 22.08
C ALA A 820 20.62 22.40 21.58
N LEU A 821 21.61 22.11 20.72
CA LEU A 821 21.92 20.75 20.22
C LEU A 821 22.37 19.81 21.35
N THR A 822 23.14 20.30 22.32
CA THR A 822 23.60 19.51 23.48
C THR A 822 22.72 19.68 24.72
N SER A 823 21.46 20.11 24.56
CA SER A 823 20.53 20.32 25.68
C SER A 823 20.13 18.99 26.34
N SER A 824 19.86 18.97 27.65
CA SER A 824 19.32 17.77 28.30
C SER A 824 17.88 17.41 27.87
N HIS A 825 17.22 18.28 27.11
CA HIS A 825 15.84 18.10 26.68
C HIS A 825 15.74 17.60 25.23
N LYS A 826 15.38 16.32 25.07
CA LYS A 826 15.19 15.65 23.77
C LYS A 826 14.40 16.48 22.74
N ARG A 827 13.33 17.17 23.15
CA ARG A 827 12.50 18.01 22.26
C ARG A 827 13.23 19.22 21.67
N ILE A 828 14.16 19.79 22.43
CA ILE A 828 15.00 20.91 21.99
C ILE A 828 16.10 20.37 21.07
N GLN A 829 16.75 19.26 21.44
CA GLN A 829 17.79 18.63 20.62
C GLN A 829 17.27 18.23 19.25
N LEU A 830 16.10 17.58 19.19
CA LEU A 830 15.47 17.16 17.94
C LEU A 830 15.16 18.37 17.04
N HIS A 831 14.57 19.43 17.61
CA HIS A 831 14.27 20.65 16.87
C HIS A 831 15.53 21.40 16.41
N ALA A 832 16.56 21.48 17.27
CA ALA A 832 17.83 22.10 16.93
C ALA A 832 18.55 21.32 15.82
N THR A 833 18.45 19.98 15.82
CA THR A 833 18.99 19.11 14.78
C THR A 833 18.23 19.28 13.46
N GLN A 834 16.89 19.40 13.51
CA GLN A 834 16.07 19.74 12.33
C GLN A 834 16.51 21.08 11.74
N HIS A 835 16.60 22.11 12.57
CA HIS A 835 17.03 23.44 12.14
C HIS A 835 18.46 23.43 11.57
N LEU A 836 19.39 22.67 12.18
CA LEU A 836 20.74 22.49 11.64
C LEU A 836 20.72 21.82 10.25
N GLY A 837 19.89 20.79 10.07
CA GLY A 837 19.68 20.14 8.78
C GLY A 837 19.16 21.11 7.72
N GLU A 838 18.17 21.94 8.07
CA GLU A 838 17.67 23.00 7.18
C GLU A 838 18.74 24.03 6.80
N LEU A 839 19.61 24.42 7.75
CA LEU A 839 20.74 25.32 7.45
C LEU A 839 21.72 24.69 6.45
N ILE A 840 21.94 23.37 6.52
CA ILE A 840 22.78 22.64 5.57
C ILE A 840 22.10 22.58 4.20
N ARG A 841 20.83 22.18 4.13
CA ARG A 841 20.04 22.13 2.88
C ARG A 841 20.02 23.48 2.14
N ASN A 842 19.83 24.56 2.89
CA ASN A 842 19.73 25.90 2.34
C ASN A 842 21.09 26.50 1.95
N SER A 843 22.20 25.89 2.37
CA SER A 843 23.53 26.40 2.04
C SER A 843 23.97 25.96 0.65
N PRO A 844 24.43 26.87 -0.22
CA PRO A 844 24.96 26.51 -1.53
C PRO A 844 26.37 25.90 -1.45
N ALA A 845 27.07 26.01 -0.33
CA ALA A 845 28.45 25.56 -0.16
C ALA A 845 28.63 24.72 1.12
N ALA A 846 29.57 23.78 1.08
CA ALA A 846 29.95 22.95 2.22
C ALA A 846 30.48 23.79 3.38
N ASN A 847 29.76 23.81 4.51
CA ASN A 847 30.17 24.55 5.71
C ASN A 847 30.73 23.59 6.76
N SER A 848 32.04 23.65 7.00
CA SER A 848 32.70 22.73 7.94
C SER A 848 32.17 22.81 9.38
N TRP A 849 31.68 23.97 9.84
CA TRP A 849 31.18 24.13 11.21
C TRP A 849 29.79 23.49 11.41
N THR A 850 28.89 23.57 10.42
CA THR A 850 27.57 22.92 10.51
C THR A 850 27.71 21.40 10.44
N LEU A 851 28.60 20.91 9.57
CA LEU A 851 28.91 19.48 9.48
C LEU A 851 29.50 18.95 10.78
N ARG A 852 30.43 19.67 11.43
CA ARG A 852 30.95 19.30 12.75
C ARG A 852 29.87 19.20 13.83
N LEU A 853 28.92 20.14 13.84
CA LEU A 853 27.80 20.08 14.78
C LEU A 853 26.89 18.88 14.49
N LEU A 854 26.64 18.56 13.21
CA LEU A 854 25.83 17.41 12.82
C LEU A 854 26.53 16.09 13.18
N LEU A 855 27.83 15.98 12.95
CA LEU A 855 28.65 14.84 13.37
C LEU A 855 28.63 14.66 14.90
N THR A 856 28.59 15.75 15.66
CA THR A 856 28.44 15.68 17.12
C THR A 856 27.09 15.05 17.51
N GLN A 857 26.02 15.32 16.76
CA GLN A 857 24.70 14.71 17.00
C GLN A 857 24.65 13.21 16.70
N LEU A 858 25.60 12.66 15.93
CA LEU A 858 25.72 11.19 15.75
C LEU A 858 26.05 10.46 17.04
N TYR A 859 26.58 11.15 18.06
CA TYR A 859 26.91 10.60 19.37
C TYR A 859 25.85 10.92 20.44
N ASP A 860 24.70 11.49 20.05
CA ASP A 860 23.66 11.85 21.00
C ASP A 860 23.12 10.59 21.71
N PRO A 861 22.77 10.62 23.01
CA PRO A 861 22.18 9.48 23.71
C PRO A 861 20.84 9.01 23.11
N SER A 862 20.07 9.92 22.50
CA SER A 862 18.77 9.62 21.91
C SER A 862 18.89 9.02 20.52
N VAL A 863 18.31 7.82 20.33
CA VAL A 863 18.26 7.13 19.03
C VAL A 863 17.57 7.99 17.96
N GLU A 864 16.51 8.72 18.31
CA GLU A 864 15.76 9.57 17.37
C GLU A 864 16.60 10.75 16.86
N VAL A 865 17.42 11.34 17.72
CA VAL A 865 18.32 12.45 17.32
C VAL A 865 19.44 11.91 16.45
N ARG A 866 20.05 10.77 16.82
CA ARG A 866 21.07 10.11 15.99
C ARG A 866 20.53 9.76 14.60
N LYS A 867 19.33 9.16 14.53
CA LYS A 867 18.67 8.82 13.27
C LYS A 867 18.49 10.07 12.39
N LEU A 868 17.89 11.12 12.95
CA LEU A 868 17.69 12.37 12.23
C LEU A 868 19.00 12.99 11.74
N ALA A 869 20.07 12.91 12.55
CA ALA A 869 21.38 13.41 12.18
C ALA A 869 22.01 12.59 11.04
N VAL A 870 21.84 11.26 11.05
CA VAL A 870 22.24 10.40 9.92
C VAL A 870 21.47 10.76 8.67
N ASP A 871 20.14 10.89 8.73
CA ASP A 871 19.30 11.20 7.56
C ASP A 871 19.74 12.52 6.88
N TYR A 872 19.97 13.58 7.66
CA TYR A 872 20.48 14.85 7.12
C TYR A 872 21.92 14.77 6.61
N LEU A 873 22.77 13.96 7.25
CA LEU A 873 24.15 13.80 6.83
C LEU A 873 24.24 12.99 5.55
N GLU A 874 23.43 11.95 5.41
CA GLU A 874 23.29 11.14 4.21
C GLU A 874 22.82 11.98 3.02
N GLU A 875 21.82 12.85 3.22
CA GLU A 875 21.36 13.80 2.21
C GLU A 875 22.46 14.82 1.84
N ALA A 876 23.15 15.38 2.84
CA ALA A 876 24.22 16.34 2.60
C ALA A 876 25.41 15.71 1.85
N CYS A 877 25.72 14.44 2.13
CA CYS A 877 26.79 13.69 1.47
C CYS A 877 26.46 13.28 0.03
N GLU A 878 25.28 13.61 -0.51
CA GLU A 878 25.01 13.47 -1.95
C GLU A 878 25.94 14.35 -2.79
N ALA A 879 26.37 15.49 -2.23
CA ALA A 879 27.39 16.34 -2.84
C ALA A 879 28.79 15.79 -2.51
N LYS A 880 29.57 15.43 -3.54
CA LYS A 880 30.90 14.82 -3.39
C LYS A 880 31.87 15.66 -2.55
N ASP A 881 31.80 16.99 -2.64
CA ASP A 881 32.61 17.92 -1.87
C ASP A 881 32.30 17.87 -0.36
N ILE A 882 31.02 17.74 0.01
CA ILE A 882 30.61 17.55 1.41
C ILE A 882 31.06 16.19 1.91
N LEU A 883 30.88 15.13 1.12
CA LEU A 883 31.25 13.78 1.48
C LEU A 883 32.76 13.65 1.76
N GLU A 884 33.60 14.19 0.87
CA GLU A 884 35.05 14.23 1.08
C GLU A 884 35.42 14.97 2.38
N MET A 885 34.81 16.12 2.64
CA MET A 885 35.04 16.90 3.85
C MET A 885 34.62 16.15 5.12
N VAL A 886 33.51 15.39 5.09
CA VAL A 886 33.05 14.58 6.22
C VAL A 886 34.03 13.43 6.48
N VAL A 887 34.49 12.74 5.45
CA VAL A 887 35.47 11.65 5.56
C VAL A 887 36.79 12.17 6.11
N GLU A 888 37.25 13.35 5.69
CA GLU A 888 38.46 13.98 6.23
C GLU A 888 38.37 14.24 7.75
N MET A 889 37.16 14.46 8.29
CA MET A 889 36.93 14.60 9.73
C MET A 889 36.98 13.27 10.50
N ARG A 890 37.04 12.13 9.81
CA ARG A 890 37.16 10.75 10.36
C ARG A 890 36.20 10.46 11.54
N PRO A 891 34.87 10.54 11.33
CA PRO A 891 33.91 10.19 12.38
C PRO A 891 33.95 8.69 12.70
N VAL A 892 33.86 8.31 13.97
CA VAL A 892 33.66 6.91 14.38
C VAL A 892 32.21 6.52 14.14
N MET A 893 31.97 5.44 13.38
CA MET A 893 30.63 5.06 12.92
C MET A 893 30.11 3.73 13.49
N ASP A 894 30.97 2.91 14.11
CA ASP A 894 30.63 1.55 14.57
C ASP A 894 29.46 1.50 15.55
N HIS A 895 29.25 2.55 16.36
CA HIS A 895 28.18 2.61 17.36
C HIS A 895 26.78 2.82 16.75
N LEU A 896 26.68 3.14 15.46
CA LEU A 896 25.40 3.35 14.78
C LEU A 896 24.74 2.05 14.33
N GLY A 897 25.52 0.96 14.18
CA GLY A 897 25.02 -0.31 13.65
C GLY A 897 24.37 -0.13 12.27
N GLU A 898 23.21 -0.76 12.06
CA GLU A 898 22.46 -0.71 10.79
C GLU A 898 22.07 0.71 10.36
N MET A 899 21.89 1.64 11.31
CA MET A 899 21.54 3.03 11.02
C MET A 899 22.63 3.73 10.20
N GLY A 900 23.90 3.33 10.35
CA GLY A 900 25.03 3.94 9.64
C GLY A 900 25.31 3.34 8.27
N ASN A 901 24.71 2.19 7.93
CA ASN A 901 25.09 1.42 6.75
C ASN A 901 24.95 2.20 5.44
N SER A 902 23.86 2.94 5.24
CA SER A 902 23.66 3.74 4.03
C SER A 902 24.76 4.80 3.85
N LEU A 903 25.16 5.45 4.95
CA LEU A 903 26.22 6.44 4.93
C LEU A 903 27.61 5.81 4.68
N LEU A 904 27.88 4.63 5.25
CA LEU A 904 29.10 3.87 4.99
C LEU A 904 29.20 3.46 3.53
N LEU A 905 28.10 3.00 2.91
CA LEU A 905 28.02 2.74 1.48
C LEU A 905 28.38 3.97 0.65
N LYS A 906 27.83 5.15 1.00
CA LYS A 906 28.19 6.41 0.33
C LYS A 906 29.67 6.76 0.49
N PHE A 907 30.28 6.57 1.66
CA PHE A 907 31.70 6.86 1.86
C PHE A 907 32.60 6.03 0.93
N MET A 908 32.25 4.77 0.66
CA MET A 908 33.00 3.92 -0.28
C MET A 908 33.01 4.44 -1.72
N SER A 909 32.02 5.25 -2.11
CA SER A 909 31.91 5.79 -3.47
C SER A 909 33.02 6.77 -3.87
N THR A 910 33.83 7.23 -2.91
CA THR A 910 34.97 8.13 -3.15
C THR A 910 36.30 7.50 -2.76
N PRO A 911 37.41 7.83 -3.45
CA PRO A 911 38.72 7.25 -3.14
C PRO A 911 39.17 7.51 -1.70
N THR A 912 38.89 8.69 -1.14
CA THR A 912 39.26 9.04 0.24
C THR A 912 38.46 8.24 1.26
N GLY A 913 37.15 8.08 1.05
CA GLY A 913 36.28 7.30 1.95
C GLY A 913 36.54 5.81 1.86
N PHE A 914 36.81 5.28 0.66
CA PHE A 914 37.21 3.89 0.49
C PHE A 914 38.48 3.56 1.28
N ARG A 915 39.54 4.38 1.17
CA ARG A 915 40.79 4.17 1.93
C ARG A 915 40.55 4.23 3.45
N TYR A 916 39.73 5.17 3.90
CA TYR A 916 39.37 5.27 5.32
C TYR A 916 38.69 3.99 5.84
N LEU A 917 37.74 3.42 5.09
CA LEU A 917 37.03 2.20 5.47
C LEU A 917 37.90 0.94 5.32
N TYR A 918 38.79 0.92 4.32
CA TYR A 918 39.75 -0.15 4.11
C TYR A 918 40.77 -0.22 5.26
N ASP A 919 41.34 0.92 5.66
CA ASP A 919 42.26 1.01 6.81
C ASP A 919 41.58 0.60 8.13
N ALA A 920 40.26 0.80 8.25
CA ALA A 920 39.47 0.37 9.40
C ALA A 920 39.13 -1.13 9.40
N GLY A 921 39.45 -1.87 8.34
CA GLY A 921 39.11 -3.30 8.18
C GLY A 921 37.62 -3.55 7.91
N TYR A 922 36.86 -2.53 7.53
CA TYR A 922 35.43 -2.65 7.23
C TYR A 922 35.20 -3.39 5.90
N ILE A 923 35.97 -3.06 4.86
CA ILE A 923 35.77 -3.56 3.50
C ILE A 923 35.89 -5.09 3.42
N ASP A 924 36.97 -5.68 3.94
CA ASP A 924 37.19 -7.13 3.87
C ASP A 924 36.09 -7.91 4.58
N ARG A 925 35.67 -7.45 5.77
CA ARG A 925 34.60 -8.09 6.53
C ARG A 925 33.26 -8.04 5.79
N GLU A 926 32.91 -6.88 5.24
CA GLU A 926 31.65 -6.74 4.50
C GLU A 926 31.68 -7.50 3.17
N MET A 927 32.82 -7.58 2.46
CA MET A 927 32.94 -8.38 1.24
C MET A 927 32.53 -9.84 1.46
N ASP A 928 33.01 -10.45 2.55
CA ASP A 928 32.72 -11.85 2.87
C ASP A 928 31.23 -12.02 3.24
N ILE A 929 30.67 -11.14 4.08
CA ILE A 929 29.24 -11.19 4.48
C ILE A 929 28.32 -10.96 3.28
N TRP A 930 28.67 -10.03 2.38
CA TRP A 930 27.88 -9.78 1.17
C TRP A 930 27.91 -10.94 0.20
N PHE A 931 29.06 -11.61 0.07
CA PHE A 931 29.19 -12.79 -0.78
C PHE A 931 28.36 -13.97 -0.28
N GLU A 932 28.32 -14.21 1.04
CA GLU A 932 27.62 -15.36 1.64
C GLU A 932 26.12 -15.12 1.84
N GLU A 933 25.70 -13.95 2.35
CA GLU A 933 24.32 -13.73 2.81
C GLU A 933 23.66 -12.43 2.28
N HIS A 934 24.33 -11.26 2.36
CA HIS A 934 23.65 -9.98 2.07
C HIS A 934 23.20 -9.79 0.61
N ASN A 935 23.85 -10.42 -0.36
CA ASN A 935 23.37 -10.42 -1.74
C ASN A 935 21.93 -10.95 -1.85
N ILE A 936 21.56 -11.99 -1.09
CA ILE A 936 20.20 -12.55 -1.10
C ILE A 936 19.22 -11.59 -0.43
N TYR A 937 19.60 -11.00 0.72
CA TYR A 937 18.78 -10.01 1.40
C TYR A 937 18.52 -8.76 0.54
N TYR A 938 19.50 -8.35 -0.27
CA TYR A 938 19.36 -7.25 -1.22
C TYR A 938 18.27 -7.53 -2.26
N VAL A 939 18.20 -8.75 -2.81
CA VAL A 939 17.11 -9.13 -3.75
C VAL A 939 15.75 -9.00 -3.09
N VAL A 940 15.61 -9.54 -1.87
CA VAL A 940 14.35 -9.47 -1.12
C VAL A 940 13.97 -8.00 -0.87
N GLN A 941 14.93 -7.16 -0.50
CA GLN A 941 14.70 -5.72 -0.31
C GLN A 941 14.21 -5.05 -1.60
N VAL A 942 14.84 -5.32 -2.75
CA VAL A 942 14.45 -4.76 -4.05
C VAL A 942 13.09 -5.27 -4.51
N GLU A 943 12.80 -6.57 -4.37
CA GLU A 943 11.51 -7.15 -4.76
C GLU A 943 10.36 -6.65 -3.88
N VAL A 944 10.56 -6.57 -2.56
CA VAL A 944 9.58 -5.98 -1.64
C VAL A 944 9.34 -4.51 -1.99
N PHE A 945 10.41 -3.76 -2.25
CA PHE A 945 10.33 -2.37 -2.66
C PHE A 945 9.52 -2.17 -3.95
N LEU A 946 9.86 -2.91 -5.01
CA LEU A 946 9.12 -2.84 -6.28
C LEU A 946 7.66 -3.22 -6.07
N SER A 947 7.37 -4.24 -5.26
CA SER A 947 6.01 -4.63 -4.93
C SER A 947 5.23 -3.52 -4.23
N GLN A 948 5.85 -2.77 -3.32
CA GLN A 948 5.22 -1.66 -2.60
C GLN A 948 4.89 -0.50 -3.52
N VAL A 949 5.83 -0.08 -4.39
CA VAL A 949 5.60 1.03 -5.33
C VAL A 949 4.56 0.66 -6.39
N PHE A 950 4.51 -0.60 -6.81
CA PHE A 950 3.50 -1.11 -7.72
C PHE A 950 2.19 -1.52 -7.04
N SER A 951 2.07 -1.46 -5.71
CA SER A 951 0.82 -1.81 -4.98
C SER A 951 0.21 -0.63 -4.24
N SER A 952 0.86 0.52 -4.18
CA SER A 952 0.43 1.65 -3.36
C SER A 952 -0.89 2.24 -3.88
N ASN A 953 -1.97 1.93 -3.17
CA ASN A 953 -3.13 2.81 -3.04
C ASN A 953 -2.70 3.99 -2.15
N GLU A 954 -3.24 5.18 -2.42
CA GLU A 954 -2.91 6.47 -1.79
C GLU A 954 -3.11 6.56 -0.25
N GLU A 955 -3.35 5.45 0.46
CA GLU A 955 -3.76 5.43 1.88
C GLU A 955 -2.64 5.04 2.89
N GLU A 956 -1.51 4.49 2.43
CA GLU A 956 -0.40 4.09 3.32
C GLU A 956 0.86 4.96 3.10
N GLU A 957 0.75 6.26 3.34
CA GLU A 957 1.86 7.24 3.23
C GLU A 957 2.88 7.15 4.39
N HIS A 958 2.95 6.02 5.07
CA HIS A 958 3.78 5.80 6.26
C HIS A 958 4.58 4.51 6.15
N THR A 959 5.44 4.37 5.14
CA THR A 959 6.59 3.48 5.22
C THR A 959 7.70 3.93 4.26
N LEU A 960 8.82 4.37 4.85
CA LEU A 960 10.14 4.62 4.25
C LEU A 960 10.16 5.60 3.06
N GLY A 961 10.67 6.81 3.31
CA GLY A 961 10.86 7.87 2.31
C GLY A 961 11.86 7.50 1.22
N PHE A 962 11.43 6.65 0.28
CA PHE A 962 12.26 6.17 -0.80
C PHE A 962 11.57 6.40 -2.15
N GLU A 963 12.27 7.06 -3.06
CA GLU A 963 11.65 7.69 -4.21
C GLU A 963 11.40 6.75 -5.41
N GLY A 964 12.01 5.56 -5.52
CA GLY A 964 11.96 4.80 -6.79
C GLY A 964 13.30 4.32 -7.35
N THR A 965 14.41 4.78 -6.78
CA THR A 965 15.76 4.49 -7.26
C THR A 965 16.21 3.09 -6.86
N VAL A 966 17.35 2.62 -7.35
CA VAL A 966 17.92 1.33 -6.93
C VAL A 966 18.57 1.55 -5.56
N PRO A 967 18.31 0.74 -4.52
CA PRO A 967 19.06 0.82 -3.28
C PRO A 967 20.56 0.63 -3.54
N PRO A 968 21.45 1.40 -2.89
CA PRO A 968 22.89 1.28 -3.11
C PRO A 968 23.37 -0.14 -2.79
N HIS A 969 24.15 -0.72 -3.68
CA HIS A 969 24.71 -2.06 -3.53
C HIS A 969 26.20 -1.97 -3.19
N PHE A 970 26.67 -2.75 -2.22
CA PHE A 970 28.07 -2.77 -1.78
C PHE A 970 29.09 -2.90 -2.93
N TYR A 971 28.98 -3.94 -3.77
CA TYR A 971 29.87 -4.12 -4.93
C TYR A 971 29.79 -2.97 -5.95
N GLY A 972 28.60 -2.39 -6.17
CA GLY A 972 28.43 -1.24 -7.07
C GLY A 972 29.10 0.02 -6.54
N GLU A 973 28.97 0.31 -5.23
CA GLU A 973 29.64 1.47 -4.61
C GLU A 973 31.17 1.31 -4.60
N MET A 974 31.67 0.10 -4.36
CA MET A 974 33.10 -0.20 -4.41
C MET A 974 33.70 0.00 -5.81
N ALA A 975 33.00 -0.47 -6.86
CA ALA A 975 33.46 -0.38 -8.25
C ALA A 975 33.53 1.06 -8.81
N LYS A 976 33.02 2.07 -8.08
CA LYS A 976 33.19 3.49 -8.42
C LYS A 976 34.62 4.00 -8.25
N THR A 977 35.47 3.27 -7.51
CA THR A 977 36.84 3.68 -7.21
C THR A 977 37.86 2.70 -7.79
N GLU A 978 38.97 3.20 -8.33
CA GLU A 978 40.04 2.36 -8.89
C GLU A 978 40.61 1.36 -7.86
N LEU A 979 40.79 1.80 -6.61
CA LEU A 979 41.27 0.94 -5.53
C LEU A 979 40.23 -0.15 -5.18
N GLY A 980 38.94 0.18 -5.18
CA GLY A 980 37.88 -0.80 -4.99
C GLY A 980 37.84 -1.86 -6.09
N CYS A 981 38.04 -1.48 -7.35
CA CYS A 981 38.17 -2.42 -8.46
C CYS A 981 39.38 -3.36 -8.27
N GLN A 982 40.54 -2.84 -7.85
CA GLN A 982 41.72 -3.68 -7.57
C GLN A 982 41.45 -4.72 -6.48
N VAL A 983 40.84 -4.30 -5.35
CA VAL A 983 40.48 -5.21 -4.26
C VAL A 983 39.49 -6.28 -4.72
N LEU A 984 38.49 -5.90 -5.53
CA LEU A 984 37.54 -6.85 -6.11
C LEU A 984 38.23 -7.88 -7.02
N GLN A 985 39.20 -7.44 -7.84
CA GLN A 985 39.96 -8.31 -8.72
C GLN A 985 40.84 -9.28 -7.93
N GLU A 986 41.52 -8.81 -6.88
CA GLU A 986 42.37 -9.65 -6.03
C GLU A 986 41.58 -10.73 -5.27
N LYS A 987 40.37 -10.41 -4.81
CA LYS A 987 39.47 -11.35 -4.12
C LYS A 987 38.85 -12.39 -5.08
N GLY A 988 38.68 -12.06 -6.35
CA GLY A 988 38.18 -12.99 -7.38
C GLY A 988 36.65 -13.21 -7.38
N HIS A 989 35.88 -12.51 -6.54
CA HIS A 989 34.43 -12.72 -6.41
C HIS A 989 33.67 -12.53 -7.74
N PHE A 990 34.12 -11.62 -8.60
CA PHE A 990 33.46 -11.39 -9.90
C PHE A 990 33.54 -12.62 -10.82
N GLY A 991 34.68 -13.32 -10.83
CA GLY A 991 34.83 -14.57 -11.59
C GLY A 991 33.86 -15.65 -11.11
N ASP A 992 33.70 -15.78 -9.79
CA ASP A 992 32.73 -16.70 -9.18
C ASP A 992 31.28 -16.34 -9.56
N PHE A 993 30.94 -15.05 -9.57
CA PHE A 993 29.64 -14.57 -10.03
C PHE A 993 29.39 -14.91 -11.50
N ALA A 994 30.36 -14.64 -12.37
CA ALA A 994 30.26 -14.94 -13.79
C ALA A 994 30.12 -16.45 -14.05
N GLN A 995 30.89 -17.28 -13.35
CA GLN A 995 30.78 -18.74 -13.43
C GLN A 995 29.40 -19.23 -12.96
N PHE A 996 28.88 -18.70 -11.85
CA PHE A 996 27.58 -19.08 -11.31
C PHE A 996 26.45 -18.76 -12.30
N ILE A 997 26.47 -17.57 -12.93
CA ILE A 997 25.49 -17.18 -13.95
C ILE A 997 25.54 -18.14 -15.15
N ARG A 998 26.73 -18.50 -15.64
CA ARG A 998 26.86 -19.43 -16.78
C ARG A 998 26.37 -20.85 -16.43
N GLN A 999 26.63 -21.31 -15.21
CA GLN A 999 26.24 -22.64 -14.76
C GLN A 999 24.73 -22.76 -14.48
N HIS A 1000 24.12 -21.74 -13.87
CA HIS A 1000 22.75 -21.78 -13.37
C HIS A 1000 21.77 -20.85 -14.11
N GLY A 1001 22.19 -20.18 -15.19
CA GLY A 1001 21.38 -19.18 -15.89
C GLY A 1001 20.02 -19.68 -16.41
N HIS A 1002 19.88 -20.98 -16.66
CA HIS A 1002 18.62 -21.62 -17.11
C HIS A 1002 18.01 -22.53 -16.05
N GLU A 1003 18.39 -22.37 -14.78
CA GLU A 1003 17.77 -23.09 -13.67
C GLU A 1003 16.27 -22.82 -13.63
N SER A 1004 15.48 -23.87 -13.41
CA SER A 1004 14.01 -23.80 -13.46
C SER A 1004 13.31 -24.62 -12.38
N GLU A 1005 14.07 -25.35 -11.56
CA GLU A 1005 13.54 -26.32 -10.62
C GLU A 1005 13.83 -25.94 -9.16
N ASP A 1006 15.07 -25.55 -8.85
CA ASP A 1006 15.51 -25.26 -7.49
C ASP A 1006 15.36 -23.77 -7.14
N THR A 1007 14.40 -23.48 -6.25
CA THR A 1007 14.08 -22.12 -5.79
C THR A 1007 15.25 -21.44 -5.09
N GLU A 1008 16.09 -22.17 -4.35
CA GLU A 1008 17.24 -21.58 -3.64
C GLU A 1008 18.31 -21.14 -4.64
N LEU A 1009 18.59 -21.97 -5.65
CA LEU A 1009 19.50 -21.62 -6.74
C LEU A 1009 18.97 -20.46 -7.59
N ILE A 1010 17.66 -20.39 -7.85
CA ILE A 1010 17.03 -19.27 -8.56
C ILE A 1010 17.19 -17.96 -7.78
N MET A 1011 16.97 -17.99 -6.46
CA MET A 1011 17.17 -16.80 -5.61
C MET A 1011 18.63 -16.38 -5.57
N LYS A 1012 19.56 -17.33 -5.48
CA LYS A 1012 21.00 -17.05 -5.57
C LYS A 1012 21.36 -16.48 -6.93
N LEU A 1013 20.82 -17.00 -8.04
CA LEU A 1013 21.04 -16.47 -9.38
C LEU A 1013 20.58 -15.02 -9.49
N LYS A 1014 19.37 -14.69 -9.02
CA LYS A 1014 18.88 -13.31 -8.99
C LYS A 1014 19.83 -12.40 -8.21
N SER A 1015 20.34 -12.86 -7.06
CA SER A 1015 21.26 -12.08 -6.24
C SER A 1015 22.57 -11.77 -6.93
N VAL A 1016 23.12 -12.75 -7.64
CA VAL A 1016 24.35 -12.60 -8.41
C VAL A 1016 24.13 -11.69 -9.62
N LEU A 1017 22.99 -11.81 -10.31
CA LEU A 1017 22.63 -10.91 -11.41
C LEU A 1017 22.54 -9.45 -10.97
N TRP A 1018 21.90 -9.18 -9.81
CA TRP A 1018 21.85 -7.83 -9.24
C TRP A 1018 23.23 -7.30 -8.85
N ALA A 1019 24.10 -8.14 -8.27
CA ALA A 1019 25.47 -7.76 -7.95
C ALA A 1019 26.26 -7.38 -9.22
N VAL A 1020 26.22 -8.22 -10.26
CA VAL A 1020 26.87 -7.96 -11.56
C VAL A 1020 26.33 -6.70 -12.23
N GLY A 1021 25.00 -6.49 -12.21
CA GLY A 1021 24.38 -5.29 -12.75
C GLY A 1021 24.81 -4.01 -12.04
N ASN A 1022 24.92 -4.03 -10.71
CA ASN A 1022 25.40 -2.88 -9.94
C ASN A 1022 26.89 -2.59 -10.17
N ILE A 1023 27.73 -3.62 -10.35
CA ILE A 1023 29.13 -3.45 -10.75
C ILE A 1023 29.21 -2.80 -12.14
N GLY A 1024 28.48 -3.36 -13.11
CA GLY A 1024 28.43 -2.88 -14.50
C GLY A 1024 27.79 -1.49 -14.68
N ALA A 1025 27.10 -0.96 -13.66
CA ALA A 1025 26.58 0.40 -13.66
C ALA A 1025 27.67 1.49 -13.49
N THR A 1026 28.91 1.08 -13.22
CA THR A 1026 30.05 1.97 -13.01
C THR A 1026 31.07 1.86 -14.14
N GLU A 1027 31.76 2.96 -14.47
CA GLU A 1027 32.76 2.96 -15.55
C GLU A 1027 33.91 1.98 -15.27
N GLY A 1028 34.39 1.89 -14.02
CA GLY A 1028 35.44 0.95 -13.63
C GLY A 1028 34.97 -0.52 -13.57
N GLY A 1029 33.69 -0.74 -13.25
CA GLY A 1029 33.12 -2.08 -13.15
C GLY A 1029 32.86 -2.75 -14.50
N LEU A 1030 32.60 -1.96 -15.56
CA LEU A 1030 32.30 -2.49 -16.90
C LEU A 1030 33.44 -3.35 -17.46
N PHE A 1031 34.70 -3.02 -17.14
CA PHE A 1031 35.88 -3.79 -17.54
C PHE A 1031 35.76 -5.27 -17.15
N PHE A 1032 35.26 -5.58 -15.94
CA PHE A 1032 35.06 -6.97 -15.50
C PHE A 1032 34.01 -7.70 -16.34
N LEU A 1033 32.96 -7.00 -16.76
CA LEU A 1033 31.90 -7.59 -17.59
C LEU A 1033 32.39 -7.93 -18.99
N GLU A 1034 33.31 -7.12 -19.54
CA GLU A 1034 33.98 -7.36 -20.81
C GLU A 1034 35.01 -8.49 -20.72
N GLU A 1035 35.86 -8.50 -19.68
CA GLU A 1035 36.88 -9.53 -19.46
C GLU A 1035 36.26 -10.94 -19.36
N GLU A 1036 35.12 -11.04 -18.68
CA GLU A 1036 34.35 -12.29 -18.56
C GLU A 1036 33.28 -12.47 -19.66
N GLU A 1037 33.15 -11.57 -20.64
CA GLU A 1037 32.11 -11.66 -21.68
C GLU A 1037 30.71 -12.04 -21.14
N ILE A 1038 30.27 -11.42 -20.04
CA ILE A 1038 29.07 -11.85 -19.30
C ILE A 1038 27.77 -11.27 -19.86
N ILE A 1039 27.83 -10.12 -20.55
CA ILE A 1039 26.65 -9.42 -21.10
C ILE A 1039 25.84 -10.33 -22.05
N PRO A 1040 26.45 -11.08 -22.99
CA PRO A 1040 25.72 -12.03 -23.84
C PRO A 1040 25.02 -13.15 -23.06
N ALA A 1041 25.62 -13.60 -21.95
CA ALA A 1041 24.99 -14.60 -21.10
C ALA A 1041 23.73 -14.04 -20.41
N VAL A 1042 23.79 -12.80 -19.90
CA VAL A 1042 22.64 -12.11 -19.30
C VAL A 1042 21.53 -11.90 -20.32
N LEU A 1043 21.85 -11.46 -21.55
CA LEU A 1043 20.88 -11.31 -22.66
C LEU A 1043 20.23 -12.65 -23.03
N ASN A 1044 21.01 -13.73 -23.10
CA ASN A 1044 20.50 -15.06 -23.37
C ASN A 1044 19.53 -15.55 -22.28
N ILE A 1045 19.80 -15.23 -21.01
CA ILE A 1045 18.88 -15.50 -19.89
C ILE A 1045 17.61 -14.65 -20.02
N ALA A 1046 17.75 -13.35 -20.31
CA ALA A 1046 16.63 -12.42 -20.49
C ALA A 1046 15.63 -12.90 -21.56
N ASN A 1047 16.11 -13.45 -22.68
CA ASN A 1047 15.25 -13.89 -23.78
C ASN A 1047 14.80 -15.35 -23.67
N LYS A 1048 15.59 -16.25 -23.06
CA LYS A 1048 15.32 -17.71 -23.11
C LYS A 1048 14.98 -18.36 -21.78
N SER A 1049 15.22 -17.71 -20.65
CA SER A 1049 14.91 -18.32 -19.35
C SER A 1049 13.45 -18.75 -19.29
N LEU A 1050 13.16 -19.89 -18.68
CA LEU A 1050 11.78 -20.35 -18.56
C LEU A 1050 11.02 -19.64 -17.44
N ILE A 1051 11.72 -18.96 -16.53
CA ILE A 1051 11.16 -18.25 -15.38
C ILE A 1051 10.99 -16.75 -15.70
N PRO A 1052 9.74 -16.23 -15.78
CA PRO A 1052 9.45 -14.82 -16.01
C PRO A 1052 10.15 -13.86 -15.03
N SER A 1053 10.18 -14.19 -13.73
CA SER A 1053 10.79 -13.32 -12.72
C SER A 1053 12.31 -13.14 -12.91
N VAL A 1054 13.02 -14.18 -13.37
CA VAL A 1054 14.47 -14.10 -13.70
C VAL A 1054 14.70 -13.24 -14.93
N ARG A 1055 13.85 -13.35 -15.96
CA ARG A 1055 13.91 -12.45 -17.14
C ARG A 1055 13.71 -10.99 -16.73
N GLY A 1056 12.77 -10.74 -15.83
CA GLY A 1056 12.53 -9.44 -15.24
C GLY A 1056 13.72 -8.86 -14.48
N THR A 1057 14.41 -9.70 -13.69
CA THR A 1057 15.68 -9.32 -13.05
C THR A 1057 16.73 -8.94 -14.10
N CYS A 1058 16.88 -9.73 -15.16
CA CYS A 1058 17.83 -9.42 -16.24
C CYS A 1058 17.47 -8.10 -16.94
N PHE A 1059 16.18 -7.82 -17.17
CA PHE A 1059 15.74 -6.55 -17.75
C PHE A 1059 16.19 -5.33 -16.94
N PHE A 1060 16.03 -5.37 -15.61
CA PHE A 1060 16.53 -4.29 -14.75
C PHE A 1060 18.06 -4.23 -14.73
N VAL A 1061 18.74 -5.38 -14.70
CA VAL A 1061 20.22 -5.46 -14.74
C VAL A 1061 20.79 -4.85 -16.03
N LEU A 1062 20.16 -5.11 -17.19
CA LEU A 1062 20.54 -4.51 -18.46
C LEU A 1062 20.29 -2.98 -18.45
N GLY A 1063 19.24 -2.53 -17.78
CA GLY A 1063 19.02 -1.12 -17.49
C GLY A 1063 20.19 -0.50 -16.72
N LEU A 1064 20.66 -1.15 -15.65
CA LEU A 1064 21.82 -0.69 -14.87
C LEU A 1064 23.11 -0.62 -15.72
N ILE A 1065 23.38 -1.62 -16.54
CA ILE A 1065 24.57 -1.65 -17.41
C ILE A 1065 24.53 -0.47 -18.40
N SER A 1066 23.34 -0.13 -18.90
CA SER A 1066 23.14 1.00 -19.81
C SER A 1066 23.37 2.37 -19.17
N THR A 1067 23.67 2.47 -17.87
CA THR A 1067 23.99 3.75 -17.21
C THR A 1067 25.33 4.34 -17.69
N THR A 1068 26.24 3.51 -18.20
CA THR A 1068 27.51 3.96 -18.78
C THR A 1068 27.39 4.12 -20.30
N SER A 1069 28.16 5.03 -20.91
CA SER A 1069 28.14 5.23 -22.36
C SER A 1069 28.61 3.99 -23.11
N GLN A 1070 29.69 3.37 -22.64
CA GLN A 1070 30.22 2.12 -23.20
C GLN A 1070 29.21 0.96 -23.04
N GLY A 1071 28.60 0.81 -21.86
CA GLY A 1071 27.57 -0.21 -21.64
C GLY A 1071 26.36 -0.03 -22.56
N ALA A 1072 25.93 1.22 -22.80
CA ALA A 1072 24.87 1.53 -23.74
C ALA A 1072 25.24 1.19 -25.21
N GLU A 1073 26.47 1.47 -25.63
CA GLU A 1073 26.98 1.10 -26.97
C GLU A 1073 27.03 -0.42 -27.17
N ILE A 1074 27.53 -1.15 -26.17
CA ILE A 1074 27.57 -2.62 -26.22
C ILE A 1074 26.16 -3.20 -26.32
N LEU A 1075 25.19 -2.66 -25.59
CA LEU A 1075 23.80 -3.13 -25.65
C LEU A 1075 23.13 -2.81 -27.00
N ASP A 1076 23.47 -1.67 -27.61
CA ASP A 1076 22.98 -1.30 -28.94
C ASP A 1076 23.41 -2.31 -30.02
N ASP A 1077 24.64 -2.82 -29.94
CA ASP A 1077 25.15 -3.90 -30.81
C ASP A 1077 24.32 -5.21 -30.69
N TYR A 1078 23.66 -5.41 -29.56
CA TYR A 1078 22.74 -6.53 -29.30
C TYR A 1078 21.25 -6.19 -29.53
N ASN A 1079 20.93 -5.06 -30.18
CA ASN A 1079 19.57 -4.56 -30.40
C ASN A 1079 18.80 -4.24 -29.11
N TRP A 1080 19.50 -3.75 -28.10
CA TRP A 1080 18.93 -3.18 -26.88
C TRP A 1080 19.27 -1.69 -26.82
N GLU A 1081 18.27 -0.85 -27.08
CA GLU A 1081 18.47 0.59 -27.23
C GLU A 1081 18.35 1.28 -25.86
N ALA A 1082 19.36 2.07 -25.50
CA ALA A 1082 19.37 2.86 -24.28
C ALA A 1082 18.69 4.22 -24.47
N THR A 1083 17.98 4.69 -23.44
CA THR A 1083 17.42 6.03 -23.41
C THR A 1083 18.53 7.04 -23.11
N LEU A 1084 18.57 8.11 -23.91
CA LEU A 1084 19.58 9.16 -23.80
C LEU A 1084 18.94 10.47 -23.36
N THR A 1085 19.65 11.24 -22.53
CA THR A 1085 19.32 12.62 -22.23
C THR A 1085 19.46 13.51 -23.48
N PRO A 1086 18.89 14.73 -23.49
CA PRO A 1086 19.11 15.69 -24.57
C PRO A 1086 20.58 16.07 -24.82
N MET A 1087 21.44 15.81 -23.84
CA MET A 1087 22.89 16.04 -23.94
C MET A 1087 23.64 14.80 -24.46
N GLY A 1088 22.95 13.73 -24.82
CA GLY A 1088 23.53 12.47 -25.32
C GLY A 1088 24.05 11.53 -24.24
N MET A 1089 23.90 11.86 -22.95
CA MET A 1089 24.30 10.97 -21.85
C MET A 1089 23.23 9.91 -21.62
N PRO A 1090 23.59 8.64 -21.41
CA PRO A 1090 22.63 7.59 -21.10
C PRO A 1090 21.94 7.82 -19.76
N THR A 1091 20.69 7.38 -19.66
CA THR A 1091 19.87 7.57 -18.45
C THR A 1091 19.78 6.34 -17.56
N GLY A 1092 20.37 5.21 -17.95
CA GLY A 1092 20.22 3.92 -17.25
C GLY A 1092 18.87 3.22 -17.51
N LEU A 1093 18.16 3.60 -18.58
CA LEU A 1093 16.98 2.87 -19.04
C LEU A 1093 17.32 2.23 -20.38
N CYS A 1094 16.97 0.97 -20.53
CA CYS A 1094 17.23 0.21 -21.74
C CYS A 1094 16.02 -0.67 -22.07
N ILE A 1095 15.67 -0.74 -23.35
CA ILE A 1095 14.58 -1.56 -23.86
C ILE A 1095 15.04 -2.39 -25.07
N PRO A 1096 14.49 -3.61 -25.25
CA PRO A 1096 14.73 -4.38 -26.47
C PRO A 1096 14.06 -3.71 -27.67
N VAL A 1097 14.74 -3.70 -28.82
CA VAL A 1097 14.13 -3.26 -30.10
C VAL A 1097 13.02 -4.23 -30.52
N ASP A 1098 13.25 -5.54 -30.37
CA ASP A 1098 12.21 -6.58 -30.51
C ASP A 1098 11.61 -6.96 -29.16
N VAL A 1099 10.52 -6.28 -28.81
CA VAL A 1099 9.75 -6.50 -27.58
C VAL A 1099 9.06 -7.87 -27.58
N GLY A 1100 8.72 -8.38 -28.76
CA GLY A 1100 8.06 -9.68 -28.91
C GLY A 1100 8.97 -10.82 -28.47
N GLU A 1101 10.25 -10.77 -28.83
CA GLU A 1101 11.23 -11.78 -28.41
C GLU A 1101 11.34 -11.86 -26.88
N PHE A 1102 11.54 -10.72 -26.21
CA PHE A 1102 11.69 -10.65 -24.75
C PHE A 1102 10.43 -11.13 -24.00
N LEU A 1103 9.24 -10.70 -24.45
CA LEU A 1103 7.96 -11.03 -23.81
C LEU A 1103 7.45 -12.44 -24.15
N SER A 1104 8.05 -13.12 -25.14
CA SER A 1104 7.60 -14.43 -25.57
C SER A 1104 7.95 -15.53 -24.56
N LEU A 1105 6.93 -16.23 -24.06
CA LEU A 1105 7.11 -17.47 -23.31
C LEU A 1105 6.87 -18.67 -24.23
N PRO A 1106 7.69 -19.73 -24.14
CA PRO A 1106 7.45 -20.94 -24.91
C PRO A 1106 6.13 -21.57 -24.45
N SER A 1107 5.26 -21.91 -25.40
CA SER A 1107 4.02 -22.64 -25.12
C SER A 1107 4.34 -23.97 -24.43
N TRP A 1108 3.61 -24.30 -23.37
CA TRP A 1108 3.78 -25.57 -22.66
C TRP A 1108 2.72 -26.59 -23.07
N LYS A 1109 3.06 -27.87 -22.91
CA LYS A 1109 2.08 -28.95 -23.05
C LYS A 1109 1.29 -29.04 -21.76
N GLN A 1110 -0.04 -29.08 -21.88
CA GLN A 1110 -0.91 -29.22 -20.73
C GLN A 1110 -0.60 -30.54 -20.00
N HIS A 1111 -0.44 -30.47 -18.68
CA HIS A 1111 -0.36 -31.66 -17.83
C HIS A 1111 -1.64 -32.48 -18.00
N VAL A 1112 -1.46 -33.79 -18.22
CA VAL A 1112 -2.56 -34.74 -18.22
C VAL A 1112 -2.40 -35.53 -16.92
N PRO A 1113 -3.33 -35.41 -15.96
CA PRO A 1113 -3.21 -36.13 -14.71
C PRO A 1113 -3.17 -37.63 -14.97
N ASP A 1114 -2.20 -38.30 -14.34
CA ASP A 1114 -2.12 -39.76 -14.37
C ASP A 1114 -3.44 -40.31 -13.83
N VAL A 1115 -4.15 -41.06 -14.66
CA VAL A 1115 -5.40 -41.71 -14.27
C VAL A 1115 -5.04 -42.82 -13.29
N THR A 1116 -4.96 -42.51 -12.00
CA THR A 1116 -4.91 -43.54 -10.96
C THR A 1116 -6.17 -44.38 -11.11
N SER A 1117 -6.02 -45.64 -11.54
CA SER A 1117 -7.15 -46.53 -11.80
C SER A 1117 -7.83 -46.91 -10.49
N THR A 1118 -8.70 -46.06 -9.98
CA THR A 1118 -9.61 -46.33 -8.86
C THR A 1118 -10.89 -47.00 -9.34
N GLN A 1119 -10.80 -47.84 -10.39
CA GLN A 1119 -12.00 -48.49 -10.92
C GLN A 1119 -12.50 -49.54 -9.91
N LEU A 1120 -13.79 -49.46 -9.60
CA LEU A 1120 -14.48 -50.49 -8.83
C LEU A 1120 -15.07 -51.53 -9.80
N ILE A 1121 -15.06 -52.79 -9.40
CA ILE A 1121 -15.77 -53.87 -10.11
C ILE A 1121 -17.26 -53.48 -10.20
N PRO A 1122 -17.90 -53.49 -11.38
CA PRO A 1122 -19.29 -53.06 -11.52
C PRO A 1122 -20.25 -53.92 -10.68
N PRO A 1123 -21.38 -53.36 -10.20
CA PRO A 1123 -22.38 -54.14 -9.46
C PRO A 1123 -23.01 -55.20 -10.36
N THR A 1124 -23.26 -56.39 -9.81
CA THR A 1124 -23.86 -57.52 -10.53
C THR A 1124 -25.38 -57.54 -10.48
N SER A 1125 -26.02 -56.79 -9.57
CA SER A 1125 -27.47 -56.69 -9.50
C SER A 1125 -28.00 -55.53 -10.34
N GLU A 1126 -29.07 -55.80 -11.10
CA GLU A 1126 -29.80 -54.81 -11.91
C GLU A 1126 -30.30 -53.60 -11.09
N PRO A 1127 -30.91 -53.75 -9.88
CA PRO A 1127 -31.38 -52.60 -9.11
C PRO A 1127 -30.24 -51.71 -8.57
N GLU A 1128 -29.07 -52.28 -8.24
CA GLU A 1128 -27.89 -51.48 -7.86
C GLU A 1128 -27.31 -50.73 -9.07
N LEU A 1129 -27.30 -51.35 -10.25
CA LEU A 1129 -26.81 -50.73 -11.48
C LEU A 1129 -27.69 -49.55 -11.91
N GLU A 1130 -29.02 -49.70 -11.85
CA GLU A 1130 -29.97 -48.62 -12.16
C GLU A 1130 -29.83 -47.44 -11.18
N ALA A 1131 -29.74 -47.72 -9.87
CA ALA A 1131 -29.57 -46.70 -8.84
C ALA A 1131 -28.23 -45.96 -8.99
N LEU A 1132 -27.12 -46.68 -9.21
CA LEU A 1132 -25.80 -46.08 -9.45
C LEU A 1132 -25.79 -45.21 -10.71
N THR A 1133 -26.42 -45.67 -11.79
CA THR A 1133 -26.53 -44.91 -13.05
C THR A 1133 -27.33 -43.63 -12.86
N ALA A 1134 -28.42 -43.68 -12.10
CA ALA A 1134 -29.20 -42.49 -11.76
C ALA A 1134 -28.39 -41.51 -10.88
N ILE A 1135 -27.59 -42.00 -9.94
CA ILE A 1135 -26.66 -41.17 -9.14
C ILE A 1135 -25.57 -40.54 -10.02
N GLN A 1136 -25.01 -41.27 -10.98
CA GLN A 1136 -24.04 -40.70 -11.94
C GLN A 1136 -24.66 -39.56 -12.76
N LYS A 1137 -25.91 -39.70 -13.17
CA LYS A 1137 -26.65 -38.64 -13.88
C LYS A 1137 -26.87 -37.37 -13.04
N LEU A 1138 -26.86 -37.46 -11.70
CA LEU A 1138 -26.97 -36.29 -10.81
C LEU A 1138 -25.76 -35.33 -10.89
N ALA A 1139 -24.62 -35.77 -11.43
CA ALA A 1139 -23.45 -34.89 -11.61
C ALA A 1139 -23.70 -33.84 -12.71
N ASN A 1140 -24.59 -34.12 -13.66
CA ASN A 1140 -24.91 -33.21 -14.76
C ASN A 1140 -26.15 -32.37 -14.41
N THR A 1141 -25.96 -31.05 -14.34
CA THR A 1141 -27.00 -30.08 -13.94
C THR A 1141 -28.23 -30.10 -14.83
N VAL A 1142 -28.11 -30.46 -16.11
CA VAL A 1142 -29.23 -30.47 -17.08
C VAL A 1142 -30.20 -31.63 -16.79
N ILE A 1143 -29.66 -32.82 -16.49
CA ILE A 1143 -30.45 -34.03 -16.28
C ILE A 1143 -30.65 -34.37 -14.79
N ALA A 1144 -30.01 -33.63 -13.87
CA ALA A 1144 -30.08 -33.88 -12.43
C ALA A 1144 -31.52 -33.91 -11.88
N ASN A 1145 -32.41 -33.02 -12.35
CA ASN A 1145 -33.81 -33.00 -11.89
C ASN A 1145 -34.61 -34.25 -12.33
N ALA A 1146 -34.33 -34.78 -13.51
CA ALA A 1146 -34.94 -36.03 -13.98
C ALA A 1146 -34.39 -37.23 -13.20
N ALA A 1147 -33.07 -37.27 -12.97
CA ALA A 1147 -32.40 -38.30 -12.19
C ALA A 1147 -32.87 -38.33 -10.72
N SER A 1148 -33.01 -37.16 -10.08
CA SER A 1148 -33.52 -37.00 -8.71
C SER A 1148 -34.96 -37.54 -8.58
N ARG A 1149 -35.86 -37.19 -9.51
CA ARG A 1149 -37.22 -37.76 -9.56
C ARG A 1149 -37.23 -39.27 -9.77
N SER A 1150 -36.28 -39.79 -10.56
CA SER A 1150 -36.14 -41.24 -10.74
C SER A 1150 -35.70 -41.93 -9.46
N LEU A 1151 -34.70 -41.39 -8.75
CA LEU A 1151 -34.21 -41.93 -7.47
C LEU A 1151 -35.29 -41.89 -6.38
N ALA A 1152 -36.09 -40.82 -6.32
CA ALA A 1152 -37.22 -40.74 -5.41
C ALA A 1152 -38.26 -41.86 -5.68
N ARG A 1153 -38.55 -42.15 -6.95
CA ARG A 1153 -39.45 -43.25 -7.35
C ARG A 1153 -38.84 -44.64 -7.07
N MET A 1154 -37.53 -44.80 -7.26
CA MET A 1154 -36.83 -46.05 -6.91
C MET A 1154 -36.90 -46.28 -5.40
N LYS A 1155 -36.62 -45.26 -4.57
CA LYS A 1155 -36.65 -45.37 -3.09
C LYS A 1155 -38.01 -45.81 -2.55
N SER A 1156 -39.12 -45.45 -3.22
CA SER A 1156 -40.47 -45.87 -2.80
C SER A 1156 -40.83 -47.31 -3.18
N ARG A 1157 -40.09 -47.94 -4.11
CA ARG A 1157 -40.34 -49.32 -4.54
C ARG A 1157 -39.67 -50.34 -3.60
N PRO A 1158 -40.34 -51.44 -3.23
CA PRO A 1158 -39.79 -52.44 -2.31
C PRO A 1158 -38.53 -53.13 -2.86
N GLU A 1159 -38.45 -53.32 -4.18
CA GLU A 1159 -37.31 -53.95 -4.89
C GLU A 1159 -35.97 -53.23 -4.68
N TYR A 1160 -36.00 -51.91 -4.45
CA TYR A 1160 -34.81 -51.07 -4.29
C TYR A 1160 -34.48 -50.78 -2.82
N ARG A 1161 -35.30 -51.27 -1.88
CA ARG A 1161 -35.13 -50.94 -0.46
C ARG A 1161 -33.82 -51.50 0.10
N SER A 1162 -33.40 -52.68 -0.34
CA SER A 1162 -32.12 -53.31 0.03
C SER A 1162 -30.90 -52.51 -0.45
N VAL A 1163 -31.02 -51.78 -1.57
CA VAL A 1163 -29.94 -50.96 -2.16
C VAL A 1163 -29.62 -49.76 -1.28
N PHE A 1164 -30.64 -49.04 -0.79
CA PHE A 1164 -30.46 -47.81 0.02
C PHE A 1164 -30.14 -48.07 1.50
N THR A 1165 -30.11 -49.34 1.92
CA THR A 1165 -29.73 -49.76 3.29
C THR A 1165 -28.42 -50.55 3.34
N SER A 1166 -27.77 -50.79 2.19
CA SER A 1166 -26.53 -51.58 2.09
C SER A 1166 -25.27 -50.71 2.31
N PRO A 1167 -24.40 -51.02 3.30
CA PRO A 1167 -23.12 -50.35 3.48
C PRO A 1167 -22.16 -50.48 2.27
N ALA A 1168 -22.24 -51.62 1.58
CA ALA A 1168 -21.44 -51.87 0.38
C ALA A 1168 -21.86 -50.95 -0.79
N MET A 1169 -23.16 -50.68 -0.93
CA MET A 1169 -23.67 -49.71 -1.88
C MET A 1169 -23.31 -48.28 -1.48
N LEU A 1170 -23.39 -47.95 -0.18
CA LEU A 1170 -22.97 -46.65 0.35
C LEU A 1170 -21.51 -46.34 -0.01
N TYR A 1171 -20.61 -47.31 0.13
CA TYR A 1171 -19.21 -47.17 -0.31
C TYR A 1171 -19.10 -46.88 -1.81
N ARG A 1172 -19.84 -47.60 -2.69
CA ARG A 1172 -19.84 -47.36 -4.14
C ARG A 1172 -20.31 -45.94 -4.48
N VAL A 1173 -21.34 -45.46 -3.78
CA VAL A 1173 -21.83 -44.09 -3.93
C VAL A 1173 -20.79 -43.08 -3.47
N PHE A 1174 -20.20 -43.28 -2.30
CA PHE A 1174 -19.15 -42.40 -1.77
C PHE A 1174 -17.95 -42.35 -2.69
N HIS A 1175 -17.54 -43.49 -3.24
CA HIS A 1175 -16.51 -43.57 -4.26
C HIS A 1175 -16.91 -42.81 -5.53
N THR A 1176 -18.16 -42.92 -6.00
CA THR A 1176 -18.66 -42.22 -7.19
C THR A 1176 -18.66 -40.70 -7.01
N ILE A 1177 -19.19 -40.20 -5.90
CA ILE A 1177 -19.17 -38.76 -5.59
C ILE A 1177 -17.77 -38.24 -5.28
N SER A 1178 -16.85 -39.14 -4.91
CA SER A 1178 -15.45 -38.85 -4.64
C SER A 1178 -14.56 -39.01 -5.87
N THR A 1179 -15.08 -39.49 -7.00
CA THR A 1179 -14.37 -39.62 -8.30
C THR A 1179 -14.83 -38.61 -9.35
N SER A 1180 -15.96 -37.93 -9.12
CA SER A 1180 -16.53 -36.96 -10.06
C SER A 1180 -17.06 -35.71 -9.34
N ARG A 1181 -17.26 -34.62 -10.10
CA ARG A 1181 -17.70 -33.33 -9.54
C ARG A 1181 -19.20 -33.37 -9.22
N TYR A 1182 -19.53 -33.21 -7.94
CA TYR A 1182 -20.89 -33.01 -7.45
C TYR A 1182 -20.95 -31.79 -6.54
N ARG A 1183 -21.99 -30.96 -6.72
CA ARG A 1183 -22.24 -29.80 -5.84
C ARG A 1183 -22.71 -30.24 -4.46
N LEU A 1184 -22.49 -29.39 -3.45
CA LEU A 1184 -22.84 -29.69 -2.06
C LEU A 1184 -24.33 -30.06 -1.84
N PRO A 1185 -25.33 -29.39 -2.45
CA PRO A 1185 -26.73 -29.78 -2.28
C PRO A 1185 -27.04 -31.17 -2.85
N VAL A 1186 -26.40 -31.54 -3.96
CA VAL A 1186 -26.56 -32.86 -4.58
C VAL A 1186 -25.89 -33.93 -3.73
N ARG A 1187 -24.68 -33.66 -3.21
CA ARG A 1187 -24.00 -34.53 -2.26
C ARG A 1187 -24.88 -34.78 -1.03
N ARG A 1188 -25.45 -33.73 -0.43
CA ARG A 1188 -26.42 -33.84 0.68
C ARG A 1188 -27.61 -34.73 0.33
N TYR A 1189 -28.26 -34.45 -0.79
CA TYR A 1189 -29.39 -35.24 -1.26
C TYR A 1189 -29.04 -36.73 -1.41
N ILE A 1190 -27.86 -37.03 -1.99
CA ILE A 1190 -27.37 -38.40 -2.11
C ILE A 1190 -27.19 -39.04 -0.73
N MET A 1191 -26.65 -38.34 0.26
CA MET A 1191 -26.53 -38.87 1.62
C MET A 1191 -27.90 -39.17 2.25
N ASP A 1192 -28.85 -38.25 2.10
CA ASP A 1192 -30.20 -38.37 2.69
C ASP A 1192 -31.04 -39.48 2.03
N LEU A 1193 -30.64 -39.95 0.85
CA LEU A 1193 -31.23 -41.13 0.23
C LEU A 1193 -30.96 -42.41 1.03
N PHE A 1194 -29.78 -42.52 1.65
CA PHE A 1194 -29.37 -43.69 2.43
C PHE A 1194 -29.73 -43.52 3.91
N ASN A 1195 -30.56 -44.41 4.45
CA ASN A 1195 -30.93 -44.40 5.87
C ASN A 1195 -29.90 -45.17 6.72
N ILE A 1196 -28.61 -44.83 6.58
CA ILE A 1196 -27.50 -45.50 7.27
C ILE A 1196 -26.78 -44.47 8.13
N GLU A 1197 -26.74 -44.69 9.44
CA GLU A 1197 -25.98 -43.86 10.38
C GLU A 1197 -24.51 -44.29 10.34
N LEU A 1198 -23.59 -43.33 10.13
CA LEU A 1198 -22.17 -43.61 10.03
C LEU A 1198 -21.56 -43.89 11.42
N ASP A 1199 -21.42 -45.17 11.76
CA ASP A 1199 -20.79 -45.68 12.98
C ASP A 1199 -19.54 -46.53 12.67
N GLU A 1200 -18.76 -46.91 13.69
CA GLU A 1200 -17.53 -47.72 13.56
C GLU A 1200 -17.76 -49.03 12.79
N GLU A 1201 -18.88 -49.72 13.03
CA GLU A 1201 -19.26 -50.95 12.31
C GLU A 1201 -19.54 -50.72 10.82
N VAL A 1202 -20.20 -49.61 10.48
CA VAL A 1202 -20.52 -49.26 9.09
C VAL A 1202 -19.26 -48.89 8.34
N VAL A 1203 -18.36 -48.11 8.95
CA VAL A 1203 -17.06 -47.78 8.35
C VAL A 1203 -16.21 -49.03 8.17
N ALA A 1204 -16.19 -49.94 9.14
CA ALA A 1204 -15.51 -51.24 8.98
C ALA A 1204 -16.08 -52.05 7.79
N ALA A 1205 -17.40 -52.10 7.64
CA ALA A 1205 -18.05 -52.74 6.51
C ALA A 1205 -17.73 -52.06 5.16
N MET A 1206 -17.61 -50.72 5.13
CA MET A 1206 -17.19 -49.96 3.95
C MET A 1206 -15.72 -50.22 3.60
N VAL A 1207 -14.84 -50.35 4.59
CA VAL A 1207 -13.42 -50.71 4.39
C VAL A 1207 -13.30 -52.13 3.84
N GLU A 1208 -14.09 -53.08 4.36
CA GLU A 1208 -14.14 -54.44 3.80
C GLU A 1208 -14.65 -54.43 2.35
N ALA A 1209 -15.69 -53.65 2.06
CA ALA A 1209 -16.21 -53.44 0.71
C ALA A 1209 -15.16 -52.82 -0.23
N SER A 1210 -14.35 -51.86 0.26
CA SER A 1210 -13.26 -51.24 -0.52
C SER A 1210 -12.23 -52.27 -0.98
N LYS A 1211 -11.89 -53.23 -0.11
CA LYS A 1211 -10.96 -54.32 -0.43
C LYS A 1211 -11.57 -55.31 -1.42
N LYS A 1212 -12.86 -55.62 -1.28
CA LYS A 1212 -13.59 -56.55 -2.17
C LYS A 1212 -13.83 -55.98 -3.57
N PHE A 1213 -14.07 -54.68 -3.70
CA PHE A 1213 -14.46 -54.05 -4.97
C PHE A 1213 -13.30 -53.47 -5.78
N LYS A 1214 -12.07 -53.50 -5.27
CA LYS A 1214 -10.89 -53.00 -5.99
C LYS A 1214 -10.65 -53.81 -7.27
N ALA A 1215 -10.80 -53.19 -8.44
CA ALA A 1215 -10.59 -53.87 -9.72
C ALA A 1215 -9.08 -54.06 -10.00
N ASN A 1216 -8.75 -55.15 -10.70
CA ASN A 1216 -7.40 -55.38 -11.23
C ASN A 1216 -7.14 -54.36 -12.37
N PRO A 1217 -5.99 -53.66 -12.43
CA PRO A 1217 -5.68 -52.64 -13.46
C PRO A 1217 -5.81 -53.08 -14.93
N LEU A 1218 -5.97 -54.39 -15.21
CA LEU A 1218 -6.22 -54.95 -16.55
C LEU A 1218 -7.71 -55.03 -16.96
N HIS A 1219 -8.65 -54.61 -16.11
CA HIS A 1219 -10.08 -54.67 -16.44
C HIS A 1219 -10.47 -53.57 -17.45
N PRO A 1220 -11.12 -53.88 -18.58
CA PRO A 1220 -11.53 -52.86 -19.55
C PRO A 1220 -12.59 -51.93 -18.95
N PRO A 1221 -12.53 -50.62 -19.22
CA PRO A 1221 -13.48 -49.66 -18.67
C PRO A 1221 -14.90 -49.92 -19.21
N PRO A 1222 -15.95 -49.73 -18.39
CA PRO A 1222 -17.32 -49.75 -18.89
C PRO A 1222 -17.54 -48.63 -19.91
N LYS A 1223 -18.22 -48.95 -21.02
CA LYS A 1223 -18.57 -48.01 -22.10
C LYS A 1223 -19.63 -47.01 -21.63
N THR A 1224 -19.27 -46.01 -20.84
CA THR A 1224 -20.16 -44.87 -20.55
C THR A 1224 -19.46 -43.53 -20.83
N ASP A 1225 -19.85 -42.90 -21.94
CA ASP A 1225 -19.31 -41.68 -22.54
C ASP A 1225 -19.50 -40.37 -21.72
N LEU A 1226 -19.97 -40.45 -20.48
CA LEU A 1226 -20.39 -39.26 -19.72
C LEU A 1226 -19.22 -38.49 -19.08
N ASN A 1227 -18.10 -39.15 -18.74
CA ASN A 1227 -16.99 -38.49 -18.04
C ASN A 1227 -16.15 -37.55 -18.93
N ARG A 1228 -16.29 -37.60 -20.26
CA ARG A 1228 -15.53 -36.74 -21.19
C ARG A 1228 -16.21 -35.42 -21.57
N ARG A 1229 -17.48 -35.20 -21.21
CA ARG A 1229 -18.29 -34.07 -21.71
C ARG A 1229 -18.66 -32.99 -20.70
N LEU A 1230 -18.23 -33.07 -19.44
CA LEU A 1230 -18.49 -32.03 -18.42
C LEU A 1230 -17.53 -30.82 -18.48
N SER A 1231 -17.12 -30.43 -19.69
CA SER A 1231 -16.48 -29.12 -19.93
C SER A 1231 -17.51 -28.13 -20.44
N MET A 1232 -18.07 -27.31 -19.54
CA MET A 1232 -19.07 -26.28 -19.89
C MET A 1232 -18.49 -24.99 -20.49
N PHE A 1233 -17.18 -24.92 -20.78
CA PHE A 1233 -16.58 -23.93 -21.68
C PHE A 1233 -15.33 -24.54 -22.34
N GLY A 1234 -15.23 -24.44 -23.67
CA GLY A 1234 -14.01 -24.74 -24.44
C GLY A 1234 -13.78 -26.20 -24.85
N ASN A 1235 -14.47 -26.66 -25.89
CA ASN A 1235 -13.88 -27.46 -26.96
C ASN A 1235 -14.60 -27.06 -28.26
N LEU A 1236 -14.33 -25.84 -28.75
CA LEU A 1236 -14.86 -25.35 -30.03
C LEU A 1236 -14.03 -25.96 -31.17
N GLY A 1237 -14.25 -27.24 -31.40
CA GLY A 1237 -13.95 -27.90 -32.67
C GLY A 1237 -15.27 -28.13 -33.40
N ARG A 1238 -15.47 -27.38 -34.49
CA ARG A 1238 -16.61 -27.44 -35.43
C ARG A 1238 -17.28 -28.83 -35.51
N ARG A 1239 -18.56 -28.90 -35.14
CA ARG A 1239 -19.53 -29.79 -35.80
C ARG A 1239 -20.79 -28.99 -36.10
N SER A 1240 -21.05 -28.85 -37.40
CA SER A 1240 -22.32 -28.45 -37.97
C SER A 1240 -23.43 -29.35 -37.42
N SER A 1241 -24.49 -28.75 -36.86
CA SER A 1241 -25.79 -29.41 -36.72
C SER A 1241 -26.81 -28.59 -37.50
N VAL A 1242 -27.13 -29.12 -38.68
CA VAL A 1242 -28.35 -28.82 -39.42
C VAL A 1242 -29.54 -29.15 -38.51
N SER A 1243 -30.46 -28.20 -38.42
CA SER A 1243 -31.81 -28.37 -37.88
C SER A 1243 -32.62 -29.20 -38.86
N ASP A 1244 -33.31 -30.24 -38.37
CA ASP A 1244 -34.48 -30.76 -39.08
C ASP A 1244 -35.66 -30.78 -38.10
N ASP A 1245 -36.67 -29.98 -38.47
CA ASP A 1245 -38.06 -30.22 -38.19
C ASP A 1245 -38.57 -31.36 -39.10
N GLU A 1246 -39.63 -32.01 -38.65
CA GLU A 1246 -40.29 -33.21 -39.17
C GLU A 1246 -40.80 -33.07 -40.64
N ASP A 1247 -40.64 -34.11 -41.47
CA ASP A 1247 -41.73 -34.86 -42.14
C ASP A 1247 -41.25 -35.79 -43.29
N ASP A 1248 -41.84 -36.99 -43.30
CA ASP A 1248 -42.17 -37.94 -44.39
C ASP A 1248 -41.13 -38.54 -45.39
N ASP A 1249 -41.11 -39.89 -45.33
CA ASP A 1249 -41.16 -40.91 -46.41
C ASP A 1249 -40.02 -41.21 -47.43
N GLU A 1250 -39.86 -42.54 -47.61
CA GLU A 1250 -39.35 -43.32 -48.76
C GLU A 1250 -37.83 -43.55 -49.03
N MET A 1251 -37.42 -44.80 -48.71
CA MET A 1251 -36.76 -45.82 -49.56
C MET A 1251 -35.47 -45.52 -50.38
N ASN A 1252 -34.48 -46.40 -50.13
CA ASN A 1252 -33.50 -47.05 -51.03
C ASN A 1252 -32.10 -46.46 -51.32
N GLU A 1253 -31.12 -47.24 -50.85
CA GLU A 1253 -29.94 -47.86 -51.50
C GLU A 1253 -28.88 -47.06 -52.31
N ASP A 1254 -27.65 -47.26 -51.83
CA ASP A 1254 -26.36 -47.48 -52.51
C ASP A 1254 -25.53 -46.35 -53.17
N SER A 1255 -24.26 -46.36 -52.73
CA SER A 1255 -23.00 -46.17 -53.47
C SER A 1255 -22.10 -44.96 -53.10
N SER A 1256 -20.89 -45.32 -52.69
CA SER A 1256 -19.66 -44.55 -52.43
C SER A 1256 -19.05 -43.87 -53.68
N PRO A 1257 -17.87 -43.21 -53.61
CA PRO A 1257 -17.48 -42.04 -52.83
C PRO A 1257 -16.87 -40.93 -53.74
N VAL A 1258 -16.98 -39.65 -53.39
CA VAL A 1258 -16.19 -38.58 -54.05
C VAL A 1258 -15.64 -37.60 -53.02
N LEU A 1259 -14.31 -37.58 -52.86
CA LEU A 1259 -13.58 -36.48 -52.23
C LEU A 1259 -13.68 -35.24 -53.14
N PRO A 1260 -13.89 -34.03 -52.55
CA PRO A 1260 -12.91 -33.01 -52.88
C PRO A 1260 -12.55 -32.03 -51.76
N LYS A 1261 -11.24 -31.72 -51.77
CA LYS A 1261 -10.57 -30.41 -51.64
C LYS A 1261 -10.75 -29.56 -50.37
N ARG A 1262 -9.59 -29.23 -49.80
CA ARG A 1262 -9.34 -28.12 -48.86
C ARG A 1262 -9.93 -26.82 -49.42
N GLU A 1263 -10.82 -26.20 -48.66
CA GLU A 1263 -11.16 -24.78 -48.79
C GLU A 1263 -10.47 -23.97 -47.69
N GLU A 1264 -9.93 -22.82 -48.09
CA GLU A 1264 -9.32 -21.79 -47.26
C GLU A 1264 -10.35 -21.18 -46.29
N PRO A 1265 -9.91 -20.63 -45.13
CA PRO A 1265 -10.83 -20.08 -44.14
C PRO A 1265 -11.49 -18.79 -44.64
N ALA A 1266 -12.82 -18.74 -44.50
CA ALA A 1266 -13.67 -17.63 -44.91
C ALA A 1266 -13.35 -16.32 -44.16
N PHE A 1267 -13.19 -15.25 -44.93
CA PHE A 1267 -13.16 -13.86 -44.47
C PHE A 1267 -14.43 -13.51 -43.68
N ALA A 1268 -14.25 -12.95 -42.49
CA ALA A 1268 -15.32 -12.30 -41.74
C ALA A 1268 -15.78 -11.02 -42.47
N LEU A 1269 -17.09 -10.92 -42.67
CA LEU A 1269 -17.76 -9.85 -43.40
C LEU A 1269 -17.52 -8.48 -42.75
N ARG A 1270 -16.99 -7.53 -43.53
CA ARG A 1270 -17.03 -6.09 -43.23
C ARG A 1270 -18.44 -5.53 -43.48
N PRO A 1271 -18.87 -4.48 -42.75
CA PRO A 1271 -20.15 -3.82 -43.00
C PRO A 1271 -20.18 -3.18 -44.40
N VAL A 1272 -21.33 -3.34 -45.07
CA VAL A 1272 -21.60 -2.90 -46.44
C VAL A 1272 -21.66 -1.37 -46.52
N HIS A 1273 -20.70 -0.74 -47.19
CA HIS A 1273 -20.82 0.64 -47.67
C HIS A 1273 -21.83 0.70 -48.81
N ARG A 1274 -22.93 1.43 -48.62
CA ARG A 1274 -23.91 1.71 -49.67
C ARG A 1274 -23.50 3.01 -50.38
N ILE A 1275 -22.87 2.87 -51.55
CA ILE A 1275 -22.69 3.99 -52.49
C ILE A 1275 -24.01 4.17 -53.23
N ALA A 1276 -24.70 5.29 -52.99
CA ALA A 1276 -25.77 5.78 -53.85
C ALA A 1276 -25.18 6.88 -54.74
N GLY A 1277 -24.79 6.52 -55.97
CA GLY A 1277 -24.59 7.50 -57.04
C GLY A 1277 -25.85 7.59 -57.88
N PHE A 1278 -26.24 8.81 -58.29
CA PHE A 1278 -26.43 9.17 -59.71
C PHE A 1278 -26.67 10.68 -59.89
N VAL A 1279 -25.82 11.29 -60.73
CA VAL A 1279 -26.13 12.21 -61.86
C VAL A 1279 -26.73 13.58 -61.53
N CYS A 1280 -25.89 14.61 -61.49
CA CYS A 1280 -25.57 15.55 -62.59
C CYS A 1280 -24.47 16.52 -62.12
#